data_AF-A0A8T4XKL9-F1
#
_entry.id   AF-A0A8T4XKL9-F1
#
_cell.length_a   1.000
_cell.length_b   1.000
_cell.length_c   1.000
_cell.angle_alpha   90.00
_cell.angle_beta   90.00
_cell.angle_gamma   90.00
#
_symmetry.space_group_name_H-M   'P 1'
#
loop_
_entity.id
_entity.type
_entity.pdbx_description
1 polymer ?
#
loop_
_entity_poly.entity_id
_entity_poly.type
_entity_poly.pdbx_seq_one_letter_code
_entity_poly.pdbx_strand_id
1 'polypeptide(L)'
;MKNSKKDKTALQISRCMLNKYLEKLRKSHQNIETALYFSLLFLLAIIIFRKWLFTNKWPAGGDVLGWISRAYLFGKDFRWLYIWRPYSFGFVENINSMDFFLMLIYHLLKDAPATIKAFTFIMFLVAGFTIYAFTYKYNKNHLASLAASLIYCLNPWIFSQLTEMHIDIFFSYALAPLIFLFLDKTLENKKLKDALILTLLLFILVTGFHPQCLVIYGLSLILFTIIFLLSSARKRVLCREAHSLIKVFLPIMLLLPFLSSFNLLPLLLNLKAQYYSSTFGYPLEASMPPTYKNMIDAFILRAIESWGYISIVDVYSEISLIDFPVNALLLIIFTAAFCIVFIRRDRHTIFFALSTIISSFIAKGPNPPFGYIFTWMWFNIPHFATFRAASRAAMLTALSQAFLASTLVAEIIKYIQKKIHLRPLETYIKVRVIGETGERHITISLDVFNRALRIIHNILYYSAIISLILILLSGPISCFYFLSQGLEVYTPPKKYLEPYKWLATKPEDFKVVTVSSSPSEWENQMPRESDFAFSAMRTSIGWGHDIGYDSSFIHDKSTLQDGGWEPSARAFMDYLRYHVVRKHLTDDFLKIIGAFNYKYVVLPEYLTNETRSFFLRQEGYRVAANSSSYIILQNERYSPRFFIPSQVALIVGGLESFVSLCKVDSFNLNQTALIFLNYMHPPSNSLIDALNISDMLIFVNSDIMDALIPLLSSEAIFIRASDYGVLSINYTKYWVRSSSWREIGALTVGGETLSTCGKNCISIPFEVMLDGTYDVWIRIGFAKHRGLLRVFIDDEEIGKIRPTASLYVRLMWVKITSIFLNNGKHIITLLNDGSGYNDIDAIMIVRPESIQSKLNYLTEILKEFSGRIIYVLEAENTFTLNPLARWEVSMKPYEGLFLRIYDCENISPEGRASASSSGTWDAETLWPNLANDGDPNTRWASKPGAKMPQWLMIEWDTPREIAGVRIMFERAYAREYAIQTWDGKAWVDQVRVRGNTLLNCTHVFSEPIKTSKVRIYVTDVTEAYGLVSIWEFEVLAIAPPPSTELFIPREGYYSFMARVIWEANSTIPYLKIDDEIVYLQPLNNSGEEGILWLKSKPILLNPGNHTLKIFLLNPLEKMNLDQIFLYSVRDGEEDITIHDLFRVKSKVFPLKYEKISPCEYRVNLESDDSPFLLVFSESYHPLWRAYLANGEISPIQLYALVNGFYINSTGKISVTIYFMGQTYVNIGLRISAITLIAVIIMVFMPHRWIERIGKIVNARLRRLVRVGFDVKEGVKD
;
A
#
# COMPACT_ATOMS: atom_id res chain seq x y z
N MET A 1 74.49 19.74 57.45
CA MET A 1 73.78 19.51 56.16
C MET A 1 72.91 18.22 56.11
N LYS A 2 72.16 17.85 57.17
CA LYS A 2 71.23 16.70 57.14
C LYS A 2 69.75 17.00 57.47
N ASN A 3 69.39 18.22 57.91
CA ASN A 3 68.01 18.55 58.29
C ASN A 3 67.14 19.23 57.20
N SER A 4 67.69 19.83 56.13
CA SER A 4 66.85 20.54 55.14
C SER A 4 66.28 19.68 53.99
N LYS A 5 66.71 18.41 53.86
CA LYS A 5 66.16 17.47 52.86
C LYS A 5 64.88 16.76 53.34
N LYS A 6 64.72 16.54 54.65
CA LYS A 6 63.55 15.87 55.26
C LYS A 6 62.29 16.77 55.26
N ASP A 7 62.44 18.06 55.54
CA ASP A 7 61.31 19.00 55.56
C ASP A 7 60.77 19.33 54.16
N LYS A 8 61.64 19.40 53.14
CA LYS A 8 61.19 19.57 51.75
C LYS A 8 60.43 18.35 51.21
N THR A 9 60.81 17.14 51.61
CA THR A 9 60.06 15.92 51.23
C THR A 9 58.73 15.81 51.97
N ALA A 10 58.68 16.15 53.27
CA ALA A 10 57.43 16.16 54.04
C ALA A 10 56.40 17.20 53.51
N LEU A 11 56.85 18.41 53.15
CA LEU A 11 55.98 19.45 52.58
C LEU A 11 55.45 19.07 51.18
N GLN A 12 56.26 18.37 50.39
CA GLN A 12 55.91 17.92 49.04
C GLN A 12 54.95 16.72 49.07
N ILE A 13 55.12 15.81 50.05
CA ILE A 13 54.19 14.70 50.32
C ILE A 13 52.85 15.24 50.86
N SER A 14 52.88 16.22 51.77
CA SER A 14 51.67 16.87 52.31
C SER A 14 50.87 17.63 51.23
N ARG A 15 51.54 18.38 50.35
CA ARG A 15 50.89 19.01 49.18
C ARG A 15 50.31 17.97 48.20
N CYS A 16 51.00 16.84 47.99
CA CYS A 16 50.50 15.77 47.13
C CYS A 16 49.29 15.04 47.74
N MET A 17 49.29 14.82 49.06
CA MET A 17 48.17 14.26 49.83
C MET A 17 46.97 15.21 49.84
N LEU A 18 47.19 16.51 50.06
CA LEU A 18 46.14 17.53 50.02
C LEU A 18 45.55 17.67 48.62
N ASN A 19 46.37 17.66 47.56
CA ASN A 19 45.87 17.67 46.19
C ASN A 19 45.07 16.40 45.86
N LYS A 20 45.53 15.21 46.29
CA LYS A 20 44.75 13.98 46.17
C LYS A 20 43.44 14.02 46.95
N TYR A 21 43.43 14.63 48.14
CA TYR A 21 42.25 14.78 48.97
C TYR A 21 41.24 15.77 48.35
N LEU A 22 41.71 16.92 47.85
CA LEU A 22 40.90 17.91 47.13
C LEU A 22 40.37 17.35 45.81
N GLU A 23 41.16 16.55 45.10
CA GLU A 23 40.74 15.87 43.88
C GLU A 23 39.69 14.78 44.19
N LYS A 24 39.83 14.06 45.30
CA LYS A 24 38.83 13.10 45.81
C LYS A 24 37.53 13.80 46.22
N LEU A 25 37.60 14.95 46.91
CA LEU A 25 36.45 15.76 47.28
C LEU A 25 35.74 16.34 46.05
N ARG A 26 36.49 16.88 45.09
CA ARG A 26 35.94 17.41 43.83
C ARG A 26 35.25 16.32 43.02
N LYS A 27 35.86 15.14 42.94
CA LYS A 27 35.27 13.96 42.27
C LYS A 27 34.02 13.46 43.00
N SER A 28 34.04 13.47 44.34
CA SER A 28 32.86 13.15 45.17
C SER A 28 31.71 14.11 44.90
N HIS A 29 31.98 15.41 44.84
CA HIS A 29 30.97 16.43 44.55
C HIS A 29 30.36 16.27 43.15
N GLN A 30 31.19 16.04 42.13
CA GLN A 30 30.73 15.78 40.75
C GLN A 30 29.86 14.51 40.63
N ASN A 31 30.21 13.46 41.38
CA ASN A 31 29.42 12.23 41.43
C ASN A 31 28.05 12.49 42.09
N ILE A 32 27.99 13.29 43.16
CA ILE A 32 26.74 13.67 43.82
C ILE A 32 25.86 14.52 42.90
N GLU A 33 26.42 15.54 42.22
CA GLU A 33 25.68 16.35 41.25
C GLU A 33 25.09 15.50 40.12
N THR A 34 25.89 14.58 39.56
CA THR A 34 25.40 13.68 38.51
C THR A 34 24.27 12.78 39.01
N ALA A 35 24.40 12.22 40.21
CA ALA A 35 23.36 11.40 40.82
C ALA A 35 22.07 12.19 41.08
N LEU A 36 22.17 13.44 41.54
CA LEU A 36 21.03 14.33 41.74
C LEU A 36 20.29 14.61 40.43
N TYR A 37 21.02 14.96 39.36
CA TYR A 37 20.40 15.25 38.06
C TYR A 37 19.77 14.02 37.41
N PHE A 38 20.39 12.84 37.55
CA PHE A 38 19.78 11.59 37.08
C PHE A 38 18.56 11.21 37.91
N SER A 39 18.57 11.47 39.22
CA SER A 39 17.40 11.29 40.08
C SER A 39 16.26 12.22 39.69
N LEU A 40 16.56 13.46 39.31
CA LEU A 40 15.56 14.42 38.80
C LEU A 40 14.94 13.94 37.49
N LEU A 41 15.74 13.50 36.52
CA LEU A 41 15.23 12.94 35.27
C LEU A 41 14.38 11.69 35.50
N PHE A 42 14.80 10.83 36.43
CA PHE A 42 14.05 9.64 36.82
C PHE A 42 12.71 10.00 37.47
N LEU A 43 12.68 10.99 38.37
CA LEU A 43 11.45 11.49 39.00
C LEU A 43 10.49 12.07 37.94
N LEU A 44 11.01 12.87 37.00
CA LEU A 44 10.20 13.41 35.89
C LEU A 44 9.63 12.29 35.01
N ALA A 45 10.44 11.28 34.69
CA ALA A 45 9.96 10.11 33.96
C ALA A 45 8.86 9.38 34.73
N ILE A 46 9.00 9.19 36.05
CA ILE A 46 7.93 8.61 36.89
C ILE A 46 6.67 9.46 36.81
N ILE A 47 6.77 10.79 36.90
CA ILE A 47 5.60 11.68 36.82
C ILE A 47 4.89 11.50 35.47
N ILE A 48 5.62 11.52 34.36
CA ILE A 48 5.06 11.37 33.01
C ILE A 48 4.43 9.98 32.80
N PHE A 49 5.14 8.92 33.23
CA PHE A 49 4.73 7.54 33.03
C PHE A 49 3.89 6.96 34.20
N ARG A 50 3.47 7.77 35.17
CA ARG A 50 2.81 7.29 36.41
C ARG A 50 1.61 6.39 36.14
N LYS A 51 0.76 6.75 35.17
CA LYS A 51 -0.41 5.94 34.79
C LYS A 51 0.01 4.59 34.18
N TRP A 52 1.13 4.56 33.46
CA TRP A 52 1.64 3.33 32.87
C TRP A 52 2.26 2.41 33.93
N LEU A 53 3.09 2.98 34.81
CA LEU A 53 3.84 2.25 35.84
C LEU A 53 2.93 1.71 36.95
N PHE A 54 1.90 2.47 37.34
CA PHE A 54 1.08 2.16 38.51
C PHE A 54 -0.33 1.66 38.17
N THR A 55 -0.58 1.24 36.92
CA THR A 55 -1.86 0.60 36.53
C THR A 55 -1.64 -0.62 35.64
N ASN A 56 -2.61 -1.55 35.68
CA ASN A 56 -2.61 -2.77 34.84
C ASN A 56 -3.28 -2.56 33.46
N LYS A 57 -3.69 -1.33 33.14
CA LYS A 57 -4.30 -0.98 31.84
C LYS A 57 -3.25 -1.00 30.72
N TRP A 58 -3.65 -1.13 29.45
CA TRP A 58 -2.70 -1.09 28.34
C TRP A 58 -2.20 0.34 28.08
N PRO A 59 -0.98 0.53 27.56
CA PRO A 59 -0.56 1.85 27.09
C PRO A 59 -1.50 2.33 25.98
N ALA A 60 -1.83 3.63 25.94
CA ALA A 60 -2.63 4.21 24.87
C ALA A 60 -1.73 4.80 23.77
N GLY A 61 -2.17 4.72 22.52
CA GLY A 61 -1.57 5.36 21.36
C GLY A 61 -2.08 4.75 20.04
N GLY A 62 -1.77 5.39 18.91
CA GLY A 62 -2.21 4.96 17.57
C GLY A 62 -1.76 3.54 17.20
N ASP A 63 -0.45 3.32 17.24
CA ASP A 63 0.20 2.08 16.78
C ASP A 63 0.43 1.07 17.93
N VAL A 64 -0.06 1.38 19.14
CA VAL A 64 0.30 0.65 20.36
C VAL A 64 -0.06 -0.82 20.32
N LEU A 65 -1.19 -1.18 19.71
CA LEU A 65 -1.63 -2.57 19.61
C LEU A 65 -0.73 -3.37 18.68
N GLY A 66 -0.25 -2.78 17.58
CA GLY A 66 0.76 -3.39 16.73
C GLY A 66 2.05 -3.70 17.50
N TRP A 67 2.50 -2.80 18.37
CA TRP A 67 3.67 -3.05 19.23
C TRP A 67 3.44 -4.08 20.33
N ILE A 68 2.26 -4.09 20.96
CA ILE A 68 1.88 -5.15 21.93
C ILE A 68 1.86 -6.50 21.23
N SER A 69 1.26 -6.55 20.04
CA SER A 69 1.21 -7.73 19.18
C SER A 69 2.63 -8.23 18.87
N ARG A 70 3.49 -7.33 18.38
CA ARG A 70 4.91 -7.61 18.09
C ARG A 70 5.67 -8.13 19.31
N ALA A 71 5.52 -7.52 20.49
CA ALA A 71 6.21 -7.93 21.71
C ALA A 71 5.86 -9.37 22.13
N TYR A 72 4.58 -9.76 22.06
CA TYR A 72 4.16 -11.14 22.29
C TYR A 72 4.71 -12.07 21.20
N LEU A 73 4.45 -11.75 19.93
CA LEU A 73 4.71 -12.66 18.82
C LEU A 73 6.19 -12.95 18.68
N PHE A 74 7.03 -11.97 18.90
CA PHE A 74 8.49 -12.09 18.73
C PHE A 74 9.19 -12.51 20.02
N GLY A 75 8.61 -12.17 21.17
CA GLY A 75 9.08 -12.61 22.49
C GLY A 75 8.77 -14.07 22.80
N LYS A 76 7.72 -14.65 22.21
CA LYS A 76 7.32 -16.05 22.39
C LYS A 76 8.09 -16.97 21.43
N ASP A 77 8.52 -18.13 21.93
CA ASP A 77 9.18 -19.22 21.17
C ASP A 77 10.33 -18.77 20.26
N PHE A 78 11.05 -17.70 20.62
CA PHE A 78 12.14 -17.10 19.84
C PHE A 78 11.76 -16.72 18.39
N ARG A 79 10.48 -16.43 18.12
CA ARG A 79 10.00 -16.24 16.75
C ARG A 79 10.57 -15.01 16.04
N TRP A 80 11.15 -14.07 16.79
CA TRP A 80 11.89 -12.93 16.23
C TRP A 80 13.06 -13.35 15.31
N LEU A 81 13.58 -14.57 15.46
CA LEU A 81 14.65 -15.13 14.62
C LEU A 81 14.17 -15.69 13.27
N TYR A 82 12.86 -15.80 13.05
CA TYR A 82 12.30 -16.25 11.78
C TYR A 82 12.03 -15.09 10.85
N ILE A 83 12.38 -15.26 9.57
CA ILE A 83 12.17 -14.26 8.52
C ILE A 83 10.79 -14.36 7.86
N TRP A 84 10.15 -15.54 7.90
CA TRP A 84 8.78 -15.71 7.41
C TRP A 84 7.77 -15.33 8.50
N ARG A 85 6.90 -14.37 8.20
CA ARG A 85 5.82 -13.93 9.08
C ARG A 85 4.50 -14.50 8.58
N PRO A 86 3.79 -15.36 9.34
CA PRO A 86 2.58 -16.03 8.86
C PRO A 86 1.30 -15.16 8.98
N TYR A 87 1.42 -13.83 9.01
CA TYR A 87 0.26 -12.93 9.11
C TYR A 87 -0.47 -12.83 7.79
N SER A 88 -1.80 -12.71 7.82
CA SER A 88 -2.62 -12.75 6.62
C SER A 88 -2.30 -14.02 5.80
N PHE A 89 -1.75 -13.86 4.60
CA PHE A 89 -1.28 -14.96 3.78
C PHE A 89 0.19 -15.34 4.02
N GLY A 90 0.98 -14.49 4.68
CA GLY A 90 2.39 -14.72 4.93
C GLY A 90 3.28 -13.80 4.11
N PHE A 91 4.42 -13.36 4.64
CA PHE A 91 5.39 -12.54 3.90
C PHE A 91 6.78 -12.57 4.54
N VAL A 92 7.78 -12.10 3.81
CA VAL A 92 9.17 -11.94 4.29
C VAL A 92 9.32 -10.63 5.07
N GLU A 93 9.80 -10.70 6.31
CA GLU A 93 10.18 -9.53 7.11
C GLU A 93 11.60 -9.69 7.65
N ASN A 94 12.45 -8.68 7.45
CA ASN A 94 13.82 -8.72 7.96
C ASN A 94 13.86 -8.76 9.49
N ILE A 95 14.91 -9.37 10.05
CA ILE A 95 15.13 -9.37 11.50
C ILE A 95 15.54 -7.98 11.95
N ASN A 96 14.83 -7.46 12.95
CA ASN A 96 15.14 -6.18 13.58
C ASN A 96 15.80 -6.43 14.95
N SER A 97 16.99 -5.87 15.17
CA SER A 97 17.72 -6.07 16.44
C SER A 97 17.06 -5.39 17.65
N MET A 98 16.12 -4.47 17.44
CA MET A 98 15.26 -3.95 18.51
C MET A 98 14.42 -5.06 19.14
N ASP A 99 13.96 -6.04 18.33
CA ASP A 99 13.12 -7.14 18.80
C ASP A 99 13.85 -8.05 19.79
N PHE A 100 15.19 -8.10 19.76
CA PHE A 100 15.98 -8.77 20.78
C PHE A 100 15.74 -8.16 22.17
N PHE A 101 15.70 -6.83 22.29
CA PHE A 101 15.46 -6.16 23.57
C PHE A 101 14.02 -6.34 24.05
N LEU A 102 13.04 -6.29 23.12
CA LEU A 102 11.64 -6.59 23.43
C LEU A 102 11.49 -8.03 23.92
N MET A 103 12.13 -8.99 23.25
CA MET A 103 12.13 -10.41 23.63
C MET A 103 12.73 -10.63 25.02
N LEU A 104 13.84 -9.97 25.36
CA LEU A 104 14.45 -10.07 26.69
C LEU A 104 13.49 -9.59 27.79
N ILE A 105 12.84 -8.44 27.59
CA ILE A 105 11.89 -7.89 28.57
C ILE A 105 10.63 -8.76 28.64
N TYR A 106 10.11 -9.22 27.50
CA TYR A 106 8.96 -10.13 27.47
C TYR A 106 9.27 -11.45 28.16
N HIS A 107 10.49 -11.98 28.03
CA HIS A 107 10.88 -13.20 28.73
C HIS A 107 10.84 -13.04 30.25
N LEU A 108 11.17 -11.84 30.76
CA LEU A 108 11.13 -11.50 32.17
C LEU A 108 9.69 -11.26 32.67
N LEU A 109 8.89 -10.49 31.92
CA LEU A 109 7.58 -10.03 32.38
C LEU A 109 6.42 -10.97 31.99
N LYS A 110 6.57 -11.73 30.91
CA LYS A 110 5.53 -12.60 30.31
C LYS A 110 4.19 -11.90 30.02
N ASP A 111 4.21 -10.58 29.91
CA ASP A 111 3.06 -9.74 29.60
C ASP A 111 3.46 -8.70 28.55
N ALA A 112 2.78 -8.71 27.40
CA ALA A 112 3.14 -7.86 26.26
C ALA A 112 2.87 -6.37 26.49
N PRO A 113 1.70 -5.95 27.04
CA PRO A 113 1.48 -4.56 27.43
C PRO A 113 2.51 -4.03 28.43
N ALA A 114 2.86 -4.80 29.47
CA ALA A 114 3.88 -4.42 30.45
C ALA A 114 5.28 -4.34 29.82
N THR A 115 5.59 -5.23 28.87
CA THR A 115 6.83 -5.20 28.09
C THR A 115 7.00 -3.89 27.34
N ILE A 116 5.95 -3.46 26.63
CA ILE A 116 5.96 -2.20 25.89
C ILE A 116 6.12 -0.99 26.83
N LYS A 117 5.38 -0.96 27.94
CA LYS A 117 5.53 0.10 28.95
C LYS A 117 6.96 0.19 29.49
N ALA A 118 7.52 -0.94 29.89
CA ALA A 118 8.87 -1.02 30.46
C ALA A 118 9.91 -0.60 29.43
N PHE A 119 9.82 -1.10 28.20
CA PHE A 119 10.74 -0.75 27.13
C PHE A 119 10.74 0.75 26.85
N THR A 120 9.55 1.35 26.64
CA THR A 120 9.43 2.78 26.34
C THR A 120 9.89 3.65 27.52
N PHE A 121 9.59 3.27 28.77
CA PHE A 121 10.09 3.96 29.96
C PHE A 121 11.62 3.94 30.04
N ILE A 122 12.24 2.78 29.78
CA ILE A 122 13.70 2.66 29.76
C ILE A 122 14.29 3.51 28.62
N MET A 123 13.70 3.49 27.42
CA MET A 123 14.17 4.30 26.30
C MET A 123 14.06 5.80 26.56
N PHE A 124 13.03 6.25 27.31
CA PHE A 124 12.91 7.64 27.73
C PHE A 124 14.06 8.08 28.64
N LEU A 125 14.44 7.22 29.61
CA LEU A 125 15.61 7.47 30.46
C LEU A 125 16.91 7.44 29.66
N VAL A 126 17.06 6.48 28.75
CA VAL A 126 18.23 6.37 27.88
C VAL A 126 18.40 7.63 27.04
N ALA A 127 17.34 8.18 26.47
CA ALA A 127 17.40 9.43 25.71
C ALA A 127 18.00 10.59 26.53
N GLY A 128 17.55 10.74 27.78
CA GLY A 128 18.08 11.77 28.69
C GLY A 128 19.53 11.53 29.10
N PHE A 129 19.90 10.27 29.38
CA PHE A 129 21.26 9.94 29.80
C PHE A 129 22.28 10.02 28.66
N THR A 130 21.92 9.63 27.45
CA THR A 130 22.82 9.66 26.29
C THR A 130 23.10 11.10 25.86
N ILE A 131 22.09 11.97 25.80
CA ILE A 131 22.29 13.38 25.46
C ILE A 131 23.08 14.10 26.56
N TYR A 132 22.80 13.81 27.84
CA TYR A 132 23.58 14.33 28.96
C TYR A 132 25.07 13.98 28.81
N ALA A 133 25.36 12.70 28.57
CA ALA A 133 26.73 12.21 28.42
C ALA A 133 27.43 12.87 27.23
N PHE A 134 26.71 13.03 26.12
CA PHE A 134 27.21 13.69 24.91
C PHE A 134 27.59 15.15 25.17
N THR A 135 26.67 15.95 25.70
CA THR A 135 26.93 17.38 25.94
C THR A 135 27.89 17.61 27.10
N TYR A 136 27.94 16.71 28.10
CA TYR A 136 28.90 16.82 29.20
C TYR A 136 30.33 16.60 28.72
N LYS A 137 30.55 15.67 27.76
CA LYS A 137 31.88 15.49 27.15
C LYS A 137 32.41 16.82 26.61
N TYR A 138 31.54 17.58 25.96
CA TYR A 138 31.88 18.81 25.26
C TYR A 138 31.96 20.05 26.17
N ASN A 139 30.93 20.31 26.99
CA ASN A 139 30.84 21.52 27.80
C ASN A 139 31.51 21.41 29.18
N LYS A 140 31.74 20.19 29.69
CA LYS A 140 32.25 19.90 31.04
C LYS A 140 31.46 20.58 32.16
N ASN A 141 30.17 20.79 31.93
CA ASN A 141 29.26 21.45 32.86
C ASN A 141 28.00 20.60 33.03
N HIS A 142 27.70 20.22 34.28
CA HIS A 142 26.59 19.33 34.60
C HIS A 142 25.22 20.00 34.39
N LEU A 143 25.06 21.27 34.80
CA LEU A 143 23.80 22.02 34.62
C LEU A 143 23.48 22.27 33.14
N ALA A 144 24.49 22.59 32.33
CA ALA A 144 24.35 22.69 30.88
C ALA A 144 23.90 21.37 30.24
N SER A 145 24.39 20.24 30.75
CA SER A 145 24.04 18.91 30.24
C SER A 145 22.65 18.47 30.70
N LEU A 146 22.23 18.88 31.91
CA LEU A 146 20.84 18.73 32.36
C LEU A 146 19.89 19.53 31.45
N ALA A 147 20.22 20.79 31.12
CA ALA A 147 19.41 21.59 30.21
C ALA A 147 19.22 20.91 28.84
N ALA A 148 20.30 20.31 28.29
CA ALA A 148 20.21 19.50 27.08
C ALA A 148 19.24 18.33 27.23
N SER A 149 19.30 17.64 28.36
CA SER A 149 18.46 16.47 28.66
C SER A 149 16.99 16.83 28.76
N LEU A 150 16.68 17.96 29.42
CA LEU A 150 15.31 18.45 29.54
C LEU A 150 14.75 18.87 28.18
N ILE A 151 15.50 19.60 27.35
CA ILE A 151 15.06 20.00 26.00
C ILE A 151 14.86 18.77 25.10
N TYR A 152 15.77 17.80 25.18
CA TYR A 152 15.71 16.61 24.33
C TYR A 152 14.59 15.65 24.75
N CYS A 153 14.33 15.45 26.04
CA CYS A 153 13.27 14.55 26.50
C CYS A 153 11.89 15.22 26.56
N LEU A 154 11.85 16.54 26.77
CA LEU A 154 10.62 17.31 26.96
C LEU A 154 10.49 18.35 25.85
N ASN A 155 10.25 17.89 24.62
CA ASN A 155 9.85 18.76 23.51
C ASN A 155 8.52 18.29 22.89
N PRO A 156 7.72 19.20 22.31
CA PRO A 156 6.41 18.85 21.77
C PRO A 156 6.47 17.77 20.67
N TRP A 157 7.47 17.83 19.78
CA TRP A 157 7.63 16.85 18.70
C TRP A 157 7.76 15.42 19.22
N ILE A 158 8.61 15.15 20.21
CA ILE A 158 8.78 13.78 20.73
C ILE A 158 7.51 13.26 21.40
N PHE A 159 6.73 14.14 22.05
CA PHE A 159 5.45 13.75 22.63
C PHE A 159 4.39 13.43 21.57
N SER A 160 4.40 14.10 20.41
CA SER A 160 3.55 13.66 19.29
C SER A 160 3.89 12.23 18.83
N GLN A 161 5.16 11.82 18.90
CA GLN A 161 5.55 10.43 18.58
C GLN A 161 5.10 9.45 19.68
N LEU A 162 5.10 9.87 20.95
CA LEU A 162 4.66 9.05 22.08
C LEU A 162 3.14 8.89 22.11
N THR A 163 2.36 9.90 21.70
CA THR A 163 0.90 9.78 21.55
C THR A 163 0.51 8.84 20.41
N GLU A 164 1.33 8.76 19.35
CA GLU A 164 1.16 7.75 18.30
C GLU A 164 1.69 6.37 18.68
N MET A 165 2.62 6.29 19.64
CA MET A 165 3.35 5.07 19.96
C MET A 165 4.31 4.61 18.86
N HIS A 166 5.03 5.53 18.21
CA HIS A 166 6.12 5.17 17.28
C HIS A 166 7.39 4.73 18.04
N ILE A 167 7.35 3.53 18.66
CA ILE A 167 8.38 3.05 19.58
C ILE A 167 9.74 2.86 18.91
N ASP A 168 9.78 2.41 17.67
CA ASP A 168 11.02 2.23 16.88
C ASP A 168 11.72 3.55 16.53
N ILE A 169 10.95 4.59 16.21
CA ILE A 169 11.46 5.96 16.05
C ILE A 169 12.01 6.43 17.39
N PHE A 170 11.28 6.20 18.48
CA PHE A 170 11.71 6.60 19.82
C PHE A 170 12.98 5.87 20.28
N PHE A 171 13.11 4.57 20.00
CA PHE A 171 14.30 3.77 20.24
C PHE A 171 15.52 4.34 19.50
N SER A 172 15.32 4.70 18.23
CA SER A 172 16.35 5.29 17.38
C SER A 172 16.77 6.68 17.88
N TYR A 173 15.80 7.49 18.30
CA TYR A 173 16.00 8.80 18.94
C TYR A 173 16.85 8.69 20.21
N ALA A 174 16.48 7.79 21.13
CA ALA A 174 17.16 7.64 22.42
C ALA A 174 18.65 7.28 22.31
N LEU A 175 19.03 6.53 21.28
CA LEU A 175 20.41 6.05 21.08
C LEU A 175 21.26 6.98 20.21
N ALA A 176 20.66 7.89 19.42
CA ALA A 176 21.39 8.75 18.51
C ALA A 176 22.51 9.59 19.18
N PRO A 177 22.29 10.27 20.34
CA PRO A 177 23.35 11.05 20.99
C PRO A 177 24.58 10.21 21.37
N LEU A 178 24.37 8.94 21.72
CA LEU A 178 25.45 8.01 22.10
C LEU A 178 26.33 7.67 20.88
N ILE A 179 25.73 7.54 19.70
CA ILE A 179 26.46 7.29 18.46
C ILE A 179 27.34 8.50 18.11
N PHE A 180 26.80 9.73 18.19
CA PHE A 180 27.58 10.95 17.98
C PHE A 180 28.72 11.09 18.99
N LEU A 181 28.46 10.78 20.27
CA LEU A 181 29.47 10.81 21.33
C LEU A 181 30.66 9.89 21.01
N PHE A 182 30.39 8.65 20.61
CA PHE A 182 31.44 7.69 20.29
C PHE A 182 32.09 7.92 18.93
N LEU A 183 31.37 8.45 17.94
CA LEU A 183 31.98 8.89 16.69
C LEU A 183 33.02 9.98 16.97
N ASP A 184 32.62 11.05 17.65
CA ASP A 184 33.52 12.15 18.00
C ASP A 184 34.71 11.65 18.84
N LYS A 185 34.46 10.83 19.87
CA LYS A 185 35.53 10.25 20.69
C LYS A 185 36.51 9.39 19.86
N THR A 186 36.00 8.64 18.89
CA THR A 186 36.83 7.79 18.03
C THR A 186 37.67 8.63 17.08
N LEU A 187 37.09 9.68 16.48
CA LEU A 187 37.80 10.59 15.59
C LEU A 187 38.91 11.36 16.34
N GLU A 188 38.66 11.76 17.59
CA GLU A 188 39.65 12.46 18.43
C GLU A 188 40.76 11.53 18.96
N ASN A 189 40.39 10.41 19.59
CA ASN A 189 41.35 9.56 20.30
C ASN A 189 42.04 8.55 19.39
N LYS A 190 41.39 8.14 18.29
CA LYS A 190 41.89 7.15 17.32
C LYS A 190 42.27 5.81 17.97
N LYS A 191 41.63 5.48 19.10
CA LYS A 191 41.85 4.24 19.85
C LYS A 191 40.98 3.12 19.30
N LEU A 192 41.56 1.93 19.14
CA LEU A 192 40.83 0.74 18.69
C LEU A 192 39.60 0.44 19.57
N LYS A 193 39.70 0.58 20.89
CA LYS A 193 38.56 0.35 21.80
C LYS A 193 37.38 1.29 21.52
N ASP A 194 37.64 2.57 21.23
CA ASP A 194 36.58 3.52 20.91
C ASP A 194 35.95 3.16 19.55
N ALA A 195 36.77 2.75 18.57
CA ALA A 195 36.29 2.26 17.28
C ALA A 195 35.43 1.00 17.40
N LEU A 196 35.81 0.03 18.23
CA LEU A 196 35.03 -1.20 18.46
C LEU A 196 33.66 -0.91 19.11
N ILE A 197 33.61 0.02 20.08
CA ILE A 197 32.32 0.43 20.69
C ILE A 197 31.46 1.15 19.65
N LEU A 198 32.05 2.02 18.84
CA LEU A 198 31.35 2.67 17.74
C LEU A 198 30.82 1.63 16.73
N THR A 199 31.57 0.57 16.42
CA THR A 199 31.10 -0.53 15.57
C THR A 199 29.84 -1.18 16.15
N LEU A 200 29.79 -1.47 17.46
CA LEU A 200 28.60 -2.05 18.10
C LEU A 200 27.38 -1.12 18.04
N LEU A 201 27.60 0.19 18.20
CA LEU A 201 26.53 1.18 18.10
C LEU A 201 26.03 1.36 16.66
N LEU A 202 26.94 1.37 15.68
CA LEU A 202 26.60 1.40 14.26
C LEU A 202 25.89 0.11 13.82
N PHE A 203 26.23 -1.04 14.42
CA PHE A 203 25.52 -2.29 14.22
C PHE A 203 24.04 -2.18 14.64
N ILE A 204 23.77 -1.61 15.82
CA ILE A 204 22.39 -1.35 16.27
C ILE A 204 21.70 -0.34 15.34
N LEU A 205 22.41 0.70 14.90
CA LEU A 205 21.85 1.69 13.95
C LEU A 205 21.45 1.03 12.61
N VAL A 206 22.26 0.13 12.06
CA VAL A 206 21.97 -0.51 10.76
C VAL A 206 20.89 -1.58 10.86
N THR A 207 20.81 -2.30 11.99
CA THR A 207 19.93 -3.47 12.12
C THR A 207 18.70 -3.26 12.98
N GLY A 208 18.67 -2.18 13.76
CA GLY A 208 17.65 -1.93 14.78
C GLY A 208 16.86 -0.64 14.59
N PHE A 209 17.42 0.35 13.90
CA PHE A 209 16.75 1.65 13.75
C PHE A 209 15.65 1.58 12.70
N HIS A 210 14.63 2.41 12.90
CA HIS A 210 13.63 2.66 11.88
C HIS A 210 14.30 3.17 10.58
N PRO A 211 13.90 2.72 9.38
CA PRO A 211 14.58 3.08 8.13
C PRO A 211 14.73 4.59 7.89
N GLN A 212 13.75 5.41 8.30
CA GLN A 212 13.87 6.87 8.22
C GLN A 212 14.99 7.41 9.13
N CYS A 213 15.11 6.88 10.35
CA CYS A 213 16.15 7.27 11.29
C CYS A 213 17.54 6.86 10.79
N LEU A 214 17.64 5.69 10.14
CA LEU A 214 18.87 5.23 9.49
C LEU A 214 19.36 6.25 8.45
N VAL A 215 18.48 6.74 7.58
CA VAL A 215 18.81 7.76 6.57
C VAL A 215 19.18 9.09 7.22
N ILE A 216 18.35 9.59 8.15
CA ILE A 216 18.57 10.89 8.81
C ILE A 216 19.89 10.90 9.58
N TYR A 217 20.09 9.95 10.50
CA TYR A 217 21.30 9.91 11.31
C TYR A 217 22.51 9.45 10.50
N GLY A 218 22.36 8.50 9.57
CA GLY A 218 23.45 8.05 8.71
C GLY A 218 24.06 9.19 7.89
N LEU A 219 23.23 9.96 7.17
CA LEU A 219 23.69 11.13 6.43
C LEU A 219 24.29 12.21 7.34
N SER A 220 23.72 12.40 8.52
CA SER A 220 24.23 13.35 9.51
C SER A 220 25.60 12.96 10.08
N LEU A 221 25.85 11.67 10.32
CA LEU A 221 27.15 11.17 10.78
C LEU A 221 28.24 11.31 9.70
N ILE A 222 27.86 11.13 8.42
CA ILE A 222 28.75 11.40 7.28
C ILE A 222 29.09 12.89 7.23
N LEU A 223 28.09 13.77 7.30
CA LEU A 223 28.28 15.22 7.31
C LEU A 223 29.16 15.66 8.51
N PHE A 224 28.94 15.08 9.69
CA PHE A 224 29.74 15.33 10.89
C PHE A 224 31.22 14.99 10.65
N THR A 225 31.48 13.84 10.02
CA THR A 225 32.84 13.38 9.70
C THR A 225 33.51 14.27 8.65
N ILE A 226 32.76 14.74 7.64
CA ILE A 226 33.26 15.68 6.62
C ILE A 226 33.64 17.01 7.28
N ILE A 227 32.78 17.58 8.13
CA ILE A 227 33.08 18.83 8.84
C ILE A 227 34.28 18.67 9.78
N PHE A 228 34.41 17.52 10.44
CA PHE A 228 35.60 17.20 11.24
C PHE A 228 36.88 17.25 10.39
N LEU A 229 36.88 16.64 9.21
CA LEU A 229 38.00 16.64 8.27
C LEU A 229 38.33 18.05 7.75
N LEU A 230 37.32 18.80 7.31
CA LEU A 230 37.50 20.16 6.79
C LEU A 230 37.99 21.13 7.87
N SER A 231 37.53 20.99 9.11
CA SER A 231 38.00 21.81 10.23
C SER A 231 39.49 21.57 10.58
N SER A 232 40.05 20.45 10.13
CA SER A 232 41.46 20.07 10.31
C SER A 232 42.37 20.55 9.16
N ALA A 233 41.84 21.34 8.21
CA ALA A 233 42.50 21.70 6.96
C ALA A 233 43.68 22.70 7.12
N ARG A 234 44.86 22.16 7.44
CA ARG A 234 46.13 22.60 6.84
C ARG A 234 46.54 21.54 5.82
N LYS A 235 47.00 21.90 4.61
CA LYS A 235 47.23 20.97 3.47
C LYS A 235 48.06 19.72 3.83
N ARG A 236 49.11 19.87 4.67
CA ARG A 236 49.95 18.74 5.18
C ARG A 236 49.27 17.91 6.30
N VAL A 237 48.33 18.51 7.02
CA VAL A 237 47.58 17.87 8.11
C VAL A 237 46.43 17.03 7.54
N LEU A 238 45.79 17.48 6.46
CA LEU A 238 44.65 16.76 5.86
C LEU A 238 45.02 15.35 5.39
N CYS A 239 46.12 15.16 4.64
CA CYS A 239 46.55 13.82 4.20
C CYS A 239 46.92 12.91 5.39
N ARG A 240 47.56 13.47 6.43
CA ARG A 240 47.93 12.72 7.64
C ARG A 240 46.70 12.34 8.47
N GLU A 241 45.73 13.25 8.58
CA GLU A 241 44.45 13.02 9.25
C GLU A 241 43.64 11.96 8.49
N ALA A 242 43.49 12.08 7.17
CA ALA A 242 42.84 11.08 6.32
C ALA A 242 43.50 9.69 6.45
N HIS A 243 44.83 9.60 6.41
CA HIS A 243 45.55 8.34 6.62
C HIS A 243 45.34 7.78 8.06
N SER A 244 45.22 8.66 9.05
CA SER A 244 44.94 8.23 10.43
C SER A 244 43.49 7.75 10.62
N LEU A 245 42.54 8.25 9.82
CA LEU A 245 41.16 7.79 9.81
C LEU A 245 41.02 6.37 9.24
N ILE A 246 41.93 5.93 8.37
CA ILE A 246 41.98 4.53 7.92
C ILE A 246 42.12 3.59 9.12
N LYS A 247 42.92 3.94 10.14
CA LYS A 247 43.08 3.13 11.36
C LYS A 247 41.81 3.05 12.21
N VAL A 248 40.89 4.00 12.03
CA VAL A 248 39.61 4.08 12.75
C VAL A 248 38.51 3.36 11.97
N PHE A 249 38.38 3.65 10.68
CA PHE A 249 37.30 3.11 9.86
C PHE A 249 37.58 1.70 9.35
N LEU A 250 38.84 1.28 9.21
CA LEU A 250 39.15 -0.08 8.76
C LEU A 250 38.57 -1.17 9.68
N PRO A 251 38.72 -1.12 11.02
CA PRO A 251 38.02 -2.05 11.90
C PRO A 251 36.49 -2.01 11.75
N ILE A 252 35.90 -0.83 11.56
CA ILE A 252 34.45 -0.67 11.37
C ILE A 252 34.01 -1.32 10.06
N MET A 253 34.68 -1.00 8.95
CA MET A 253 34.45 -1.57 7.62
C MET A 253 34.58 -3.09 7.61
N LEU A 254 35.56 -3.64 8.34
CA LEU A 254 35.77 -5.07 8.39
C LEU A 254 34.72 -5.76 9.27
N LEU A 255 34.41 -5.23 10.45
CA LEU A 255 33.59 -5.94 11.44
C LEU A 255 32.08 -5.72 11.27
N LEU A 256 31.65 -4.52 10.83
CA LEU A 256 30.23 -4.18 10.73
C LEU A 256 29.46 -5.13 9.79
N PRO A 257 29.95 -5.48 8.58
CA PRO A 257 29.28 -6.44 7.70
C PRO A 257 29.12 -7.84 8.31
N PHE A 258 30.11 -8.30 9.10
CA PHE A 258 30.02 -9.59 9.80
C PHE A 258 29.01 -9.54 10.96
N LEU A 259 28.98 -8.44 11.71
CA LEU A 259 27.98 -8.21 12.77
C LEU A 259 26.56 -8.12 12.21
N SER A 260 26.37 -7.54 11.03
CA SER A 260 25.08 -7.42 10.36
C SER A 260 24.79 -8.54 9.36
N SER A 261 25.54 -9.65 9.39
CA SER A 261 25.44 -10.72 8.38
C SER A 261 24.06 -11.36 8.31
N PHE A 262 23.31 -11.43 9.42
CA PHE A 262 21.93 -11.95 9.39
C PHE A 262 20.95 -11.12 8.56
N ASN A 263 21.22 -9.83 8.32
CA ASN A 263 20.44 -8.97 7.41
C ASN A 263 21.14 -8.80 6.06
N LEU A 264 22.48 -8.71 6.05
CA LEU A 264 23.26 -8.49 4.83
C LEU A 264 23.27 -9.70 3.90
N LEU A 265 23.43 -10.92 4.43
CA LEU A 265 23.50 -12.13 3.60
C LEU A 265 22.18 -12.43 2.89
N PRO A 266 21.00 -12.40 3.55
CA PRO A 266 19.72 -12.49 2.85
C PRO A 266 19.57 -11.41 1.77
N LEU A 267 19.92 -10.15 2.07
CA LEU A 267 19.82 -9.04 1.13
C LEU A 267 20.69 -9.25 -0.12
N LEU A 268 21.93 -9.74 0.05
CA LEU A 268 22.83 -10.07 -1.07
C LEU A 268 22.31 -11.23 -1.93
N LEU A 269 21.51 -12.12 -1.36
CA LEU A 269 20.84 -13.22 -2.05
C LEU A 269 19.43 -12.84 -2.53
N ASN A 270 19.14 -11.52 -2.60
CA ASN A 270 17.87 -10.94 -3.03
C ASN A 270 16.65 -11.36 -2.19
N LEU A 271 16.86 -11.74 -0.94
CA LEU A 271 15.81 -11.99 0.05
C LEU A 271 15.63 -10.74 0.91
N LYS A 272 14.54 -10.01 0.65
CA LYS A 272 14.20 -8.76 1.34
C LYS A 272 12.69 -8.60 1.44
N ALA A 273 12.25 -7.89 2.48
CA ALA A 273 10.86 -7.48 2.58
C ALA A 273 10.47 -6.53 1.42
N GLN A 274 9.21 -6.58 1.00
CA GLN A 274 8.73 -5.85 -0.18
C GLN A 274 8.90 -4.32 -0.07
N TYR A 275 8.82 -3.74 1.12
CA TYR A 275 9.06 -2.31 1.34
C TYR A 275 10.54 -1.88 1.18
N TYR A 276 11.46 -2.83 0.99
CA TYR A 276 12.84 -2.59 0.52
C TYR A 276 13.04 -2.90 -0.97
N SER A 277 11.97 -3.28 -1.68
CA SER A 277 11.99 -3.50 -3.12
C SER A 277 12.12 -2.17 -3.88
N SER A 278 12.76 -2.21 -5.05
CA SER A 278 12.85 -1.05 -5.94
C SER A 278 11.50 -0.68 -6.55
N THR A 279 10.54 -1.62 -6.55
CA THR A 279 9.19 -1.42 -7.07
C THR A 279 8.26 -0.73 -6.08
N PHE A 280 8.61 -0.74 -4.78
CA PHE A 280 7.85 -0.07 -3.72
C PHE A 280 8.25 1.40 -3.63
N GLY A 281 7.25 2.29 -3.55
CA GLY A 281 7.47 3.71 -3.36
C GLY A 281 6.21 4.41 -2.86
N TYR A 282 6.38 5.65 -2.41
CA TYR A 282 5.29 6.48 -1.93
C TYR A 282 4.94 7.53 -3.00
N PRO A 283 3.65 7.87 -3.19
CA PRO A 283 3.28 9.01 -4.01
C PRO A 283 3.77 10.31 -3.34
N LEU A 284 4.09 11.33 -4.15
CA LEU A 284 4.55 12.64 -3.63
C LEU A 284 3.58 13.22 -2.58
N GLU A 285 2.28 13.05 -2.78
CA GLU A 285 1.23 13.56 -1.91
C GLU A 285 1.26 12.91 -0.52
N ALA A 286 1.84 11.71 -0.39
CA ALA A 286 2.09 11.11 0.92
C ALA A 286 3.08 11.91 1.78
N SER A 287 3.86 12.83 1.17
CA SER A 287 4.73 13.77 1.88
C SER A 287 4.03 15.01 2.43
N MET A 288 2.75 15.22 2.12
CA MET A 288 2.02 16.44 2.51
C MET A 288 1.54 16.39 3.97
N PRO A 289 0.99 15.28 4.48
CA PRO A 289 0.81 15.06 5.91
C PRO A 289 1.55 13.78 6.41
N PRO A 290 2.20 13.78 7.60
CA PRO A 290 2.37 14.88 8.54
C PRO A 290 3.66 15.68 8.27
N THR A 291 3.51 16.92 7.77
CA THR A 291 4.62 17.80 7.41
C THR A 291 4.34 19.24 7.87
N TYR A 292 5.36 19.94 8.36
CA TYR A 292 5.17 21.30 8.87
C TYR A 292 4.78 22.28 7.75
N LYS A 293 3.81 23.14 8.03
CA LYS A 293 3.37 24.18 7.09
C LYS A 293 4.41 25.29 6.91
N ASN A 294 5.24 25.54 7.92
CA ASN A 294 6.28 26.57 7.91
C ASN A 294 7.55 26.09 8.61
N MET A 295 8.68 26.76 8.34
CA MET A 295 9.98 26.39 8.90
C MET A 295 10.12 26.73 10.39
N ILE A 296 9.33 27.69 10.90
CA ILE A 296 9.37 28.10 12.30
C ILE A 296 8.87 26.96 13.19
N ASP A 297 7.74 26.34 12.85
CA ASP A 297 7.17 25.21 13.59
C ASP A 297 8.17 24.05 13.68
N ALA A 298 8.87 23.75 12.58
CA ALA A 298 9.93 22.74 12.56
C ALA A 298 11.13 23.13 13.44
N PHE A 299 11.55 24.40 13.39
CA PHE A 299 12.67 24.92 14.18
C PHE A 299 12.40 24.90 15.68
N ILE A 300 11.14 25.15 16.10
CA ILE A 300 10.70 25.11 17.50
C ILE A 300 10.21 23.74 17.97
N LEU A 301 10.29 22.71 17.12
CA LEU A 301 9.88 21.34 17.44
C LEU A 301 8.42 21.23 17.86
N ARG A 302 7.53 21.96 17.17
CA ARG A 302 6.09 21.91 17.45
C ARG A 302 5.56 20.50 17.21
N ALA A 303 4.58 20.06 17.99
CA ALA A 303 3.93 18.78 17.74
C ALA A 303 3.14 18.80 16.41
N ILE A 304 2.95 17.65 15.77
CA ILE A 304 2.28 17.58 14.46
C ILE A 304 1.60 16.25 14.14
N GLU A 305 2.19 15.11 14.53
CA GLU A 305 1.54 13.81 14.34
C GLU A 305 0.37 13.69 15.33
N SER A 306 -0.84 13.46 14.80
CA SER A 306 -2.11 13.56 15.53
C SER A 306 -3.12 12.53 15.03
N TRP A 307 -3.03 11.34 15.58
CA TRP A 307 -3.89 10.20 15.27
C TRP A 307 -4.32 9.47 16.57
N GLY A 308 -3.39 9.21 17.48
CA GLY A 308 -3.63 8.48 18.73
C GLY A 308 -4.51 9.20 19.75
N TYR A 309 -4.16 10.42 20.17
CA TYR A 309 -4.75 11.11 21.34
C TYR A 309 -5.83 12.15 20.98
N ILE A 310 -6.25 12.17 19.72
CA ILE A 310 -7.09 13.21 19.13
C ILE A 310 -8.47 13.40 19.79
N SER A 311 -8.94 12.47 20.63
CA SER A 311 -10.21 12.61 21.34
C SER A 311 -10.06 13.16 22.77
N ILE A 312 -8.82 13.37 23.24
CA ILE A 312 -8.51 13.84 24.60
C ILE A 312 -7.79 15.19 24.58
N VAL A 313 -6.87 15.38 23.64
CA VAL A 313 -6.05 16.59 23.55
C VAL A 313 -5.74 16.91 22.09
N ASP A 314 -5.87 18.17 21.70
CA ASP A 314 -5.28 18.64 20.44
C ASP A 314 -3.76 18.68 20.59
N VAL A 315 -3.11 17.64 20.09
CA VAL A 315 -1.65 17.47 20.15
C VAL A 315 -0.90 18.67 19.56
N TYR A 316 -1.49 19.42 18.62
CA TYR A 316 -0.85 20.55 17.96
C TYR A 316 -0.87 21.85 18.80
N SER A 317 -1.82 22.00 19.73
CA SER A 317 -2.04 23.27 20.46
C SER A 317 -2.16 23.13 21.98
N GLU A 318 -2.66 22.01 22.50
CA GLU A 318 -3.07 21.86 23.91
C GLU A 318 -2.07 21.07 24.79
N ILE A 319 -0.99 20.52 24.22
CA ILE A 319 0.01 19.77 25.02
C ILE A 319 0.95 20.69 25.82
N SER A 320 1.03 21.95 25.42
CA SER A 320 1.77 23.02 26.07
C SER A 320 0.96 23.67 27.19
N LEU A 321 1.61 24.48 28.03
CA LEU A 321 0.91 25.25 29.06
C LEU A 321 -0.11 26.21 28.40
N ILE A 322 -1.39 26.01 28.72
CA ILE A 322 -2.51 26.79 28.21
C ILE A 322 -2.35 28.27 28.62
N ASP A 323 -2.75 29.19 27.74
CA ASP A 323 -2.67 30.65 27.90
C ASP A 323 -1.25 31.23 28.04
N PHE A 324 -0.19 30.42 27.94
CA PHE A 324 1.19 30.88 27.93
C PHE A 324 1.75 30.88 26.48
N PRO A 325 2.49 31.90 26.04
CA PRO A 325 3.03 31.99 24.68
C PRO A 325 4.26 31.07 24.48
N VAL A 326 4.07 29.76 24.61
CA VAL A 326 5.14 28.74 24.57
C VAL A 326 5.91 28.78 23.26
N ASN A 327 5.21 28.90 22.13
CA ASN A 327 5.87 28.94 20.81
C ASN A 327 6.81 30.14 20.67
N ALA A 328 6.42 31.30 21.21
CA ALA A 328 7.29 32.49 21.23
C ALA A 328 8.48 32.28 22.17
N LEU A 329 8.27 31.69 23.35
CA LEU A 329 9.34 31.35 24.29
C LEU A 329 10.37 30.42 23.65
N LEU A 330 9.92 29.32 23.02
CA LEU A 330 10.79 28.36 22.34
C LEU A 330 11.54 29.01 21.17
N LEU A 331 10.86 29.85 20.39
CA LEU A 331 11.51 30.60 19.31
C LEU A 331 12.63 31.49 19.84
N ILE A 332 12.40 32.24 20.92
CA ILE A 332 13.43 33.10 21.54
C ILE A 332 14.61 32.26 22.04
N ILE A 333 14.34 31.18 22.77
CA ILE A 333 15.38 30.32 23.35
C ILE A 333 16.21 29.65 22.24
N PHE A 334 15.58 29.04 21.25
CA PHE A 334 16.28 28.33 20.19
C PHE A 334 16.98 29.28 19.22
N THR A 335 16.45 30.48 19.00
CA THR A 335 17.18 31.51 18.24
C THR A 335 18.43 31.96 19.00
N ALA A 336 18.31 32.23 20.31
CA ALA A 336 19.47 32.57 21.14
C ALA A 336 20.50 31.42 21.17
N ALA A 337 20.05 30.18 21.26
CA ALA A 337 20.91 28.99 21.20
C ALA A 337 21.59 28.88 19.84
N PHE A 338 20.87 29.09 18.74
CA PHE A 338 21.41 29.07 17.39
C PHE A 338 22.48 30.16 17.18
N CYS A 339 22.26 31.36 17.72
CA CYS A 339 23.22 32.47 17.67
C CYS A 339 24.55 32.17 18.40
N ILE A 340 24.65 31.10 19.20
CA ILE A 340 25.91 30.71 19.84
C ILE A 340 27.02 30.44 18.81
N VAL A 341 26.67 30.09 17.57
CA VAL A 341 27.61 29.91 16.46
C VAL A 341 28.46 31.15 16.18
N PHE A 342 27.95 32.36 16.48
CA PHE A 342 28.70 33.60 16.32
C PHE A 342 29.76 33.80 17.42
N ILE A 343 29.53 33.20 18.60
CA ILE A 343 30.42 33.26 19.76
C ILE A 343 31.42 32.09 19.73
N ARG A 344 30.94 30.88 19.43
CA ARG A 344 31.72 29.64 19.35
C ARG A 344 31.69 29.09 17.94
N ARG A 345 32.80 29.29 17.22
CA ARG A 345 32.97 28.86 15.82
C ARG A 345 33.72 27.53 15.69
N ASP A 346 33.55 26.62 16.65
CA ASP A 346 34.16 25.30 16.55
C ASP A 346 33.32 24.35 15.70
N ARG A 347 33.94 23.26 15.26
CA ARG A 347 33.37 22.28 14.33
C ARG A 347 32.00 21.72 14.78
N HIS A 348 31.78 21.53 16.08
CA HIS A 348 30.53 20.94 16.58
C HIS A 348 29.39 21.96 16.51
N THR A 349 29.64 23.19 16.96
CA THR A 349 28.66 24.27 16.91
C THR A 349 28.25 24.57 15.47
N ILE A 350 29.20 24.58 14.53
CA ILE A 350 28.93 24.74 13.09
C ILE A 350 28.09 23.57 12.56
N PHE A 351 28.46 22.33 12.88
CA PHE A 351 27.71 21.15 12.43
C PHE A 351 26.26 21.16 12.91
N PHE A 352 26.01 21.39 14.19
CA PHE A 352 24.66 21.37 14.74
C PHE A 352 23.82 22.58 14.29
N ALA A 353 24.44 23.74 14.05
CA ALA A 353 23.75 24.87 13.41
C ALA A 353 23.33 24.53 11.97
N LEU A 354 24.23 23.99 11.15
CA LEU A 354 23.90 23.56 9.78
C LEU A 354 22.83 22.45 9.77
N SER A 355 22.95 21.47 10.66
CA SER A 355 22.01 20.36 10.80
C SER A 355 20.61 20.87 11.16
N THR A 356 20.51 21.88 12.02
CA THR A 356 19.23 22.54 12.37
C THR A 356 18.55 23.14 11.15
N ILE A 357 19.29 23.85 10.29
CA ILE A 357 18.74 24.45 9.06
C ILE A 357 18.25 23.36 8.10
N ILE A 358 19.12 22.39 7.78
CA ILE A 358 18.83 21.33 6.80
C ILE A 358 17.65 20.47 7.28
N SER A 359 17.67 20.04 8.53
CA SER A 359 16.62 19.21 9.13
C SER A 359 15.28 19.94 9.18
N SER A 360 15.25 21.21 9.60
CA SER A 360 14.02 22.01 9.63
C SER A 360 13.46 22.26 8.23
N PHE A 361 14.33 22.42 7.23
CA PHE A 361 13.92 22.53 5.83
C PHE A 361 13.28 21.24 5.31
N ILE A 362 13.91 20.08 5.53
CA ILE A 362 13.34 18.78 5.15
C ILE A 362 12.03 18.53 5.88
N ALA A 363 11.93 18.89 7.17
CA ALA A 363 10.73 18.69 7.98
C ALA A 363 9.49 19.48 7.49
N LYS A 364 9.72 20.60 6.79
CA LYS A 364 8.68 21.40 6.12
C LYS A 364 8.19 20.76 4.81
N GLY A 365 8.89 19.76 4.29
CA GLY A 365 8.52 19.04 3.07
C GLY A 365 8.26 19.97 1.86
N PRO A 366 7.25 19.66 1.02
CA PRO A 366 6.99 20.39 -0.23
C PRO A 366 6.34 21.77 -0.04
N ASN A 367 6.11 22.23 1.19
CA ASN A 367 5.46 23.52 1.45
C ASN A 367 6.38 24.73 1.13
N PRO A 368 5.87 25.94 0.82
CA PRO A 368 6.69 27.14 0.67
C PRO A 368 7.35 27.62 1.99
N PRO A 369 8.48 28.37 1.95
CA PRO A 369 9.31 28.68 0.78
C PRO A 369 10.20 27.48 0.37
N PHE A 370 10.66 27.49 -0.89
CA PHE A 370 11.58 26.49 -1.47
C PHE A 370 11.08 25.03 -1.49
N GLY A 371 9.76 24.81 -1.41
CA GLY A 371 9.15 23.48 -1.52
C GLY A 371 9.49 22.73 -2.82
N TYR A 372 9.73 23.46 -3.91
CA TYR A 372 10.16 22.90 -5.19
C TYR A 372 11.51 22.16 -5.10
N ILE A 373 12.41 22.55 -4.19
CA ILE A 373 13.67 21.83 -3.97
C ILE A 373 13.38 20.47 -3.33
N PHE A 374 12.43 20.40 -2.38
CA PHE A 374 12.00 19.12 -1.80
C PHE A 374 11.36 18.22 -2.86
N THR A 375 10.46 18.76 -3.68
CA THR A 375 9.84 18.00 -4.79
C THR A 375 10.87 17.54 -5.81
N TRP A 376 11.87 18.38 -6.13
CA TRP A 376 12.97 17.97 -6.99
C TRP A 376 13.78 16.83 -6.36
N MET A 377 14.14 16.93 -5.07
CA MET A 377 14.84 15.86 -4.36
C MET A 377 14.02 14.57 -4.32
N TRP A 378 12.70 14.66 -4.14
CA TRP A 378 11.79 13.50 -4.15
C TRP A 378 11.89 12.66 -5.41
N PHE A 379 11.94 13.31 -6.57
CA PHE A 379 12.01 12.63 -7.86
C PHE A 379 13.43 12.33 -8.35
N ASN A 380 14.45 13.03 -7.84
CA ASN A 380 15.83 12.95 -8.37
C ASN A 380 16.85 12.33 -7.41
N ILE A 381 16.58 12.29 -6.09
CA ILE A 381 17.48 11.68 -5.11
C ILE A 381 16.97 10.27 -4.77
N PRO A 382 17.77 9.22 -5.04
CA PRO A 382 17.41 7.84 -4.69
C PRO A 382 17.02 7.71 -3.20
N HIS A 383 15.93 6.99 -2.94
CA HIS A 383 15.40 6.74 -1.60
C HIS A 383 14.93 7.98 -0.80
N PHE A 384 14.87 9.17 -1.40
CA PHE A 384 14.36 10.37 -0.72
C PHE A 384 12.88 10.26 -0.33
N ALA A 385 12.09 9.42 -1.04
CA ALA A 385 10.71 9.09 -0.69
C ALA A 385 10.53 8.49 0.71
N THR A 386 11.62 8.06 1.35
CA THR A 386 11.65 7.70 2.78
C THR A 386 11.08 8.82 3.66
N PHE A 387 11.20 10.09 3.25
CA PHE A 387 10.62 11.27 3.92
C PHE A 387 9.11 11.47 3.66
N ARG A 388 8.32 10.40 3.50
CA ARG A 388 6.85 10.48 3.45
C ARG A 388 6.26 11.20 4.67
N ALA A 389 6.80 10.95 5.86
CA ALA A 389 6.46 11.72 7.06
C ALA A 389 7.60 12.72 7.29
N ALA A 390 7.61 13.79 6.50
CA ALA A 390 8.76 14.69 6.43
C ALA A 390 9.06 15.32 7.80
N SER A 391 8.03 15.62 8.60
CA SER A 391 8.16 16.17 9.95
C SER A 391 9.13 15.40 10.85
N ARG A 392 9.31 14.09 10.64
CA ARG A 392 10.23 13.26 11.42
C ARG A 392 11.69 13.66 11.25
N ALA A 393 12.05 14.35 10.17
CA ALA A 393 13.37 14.95 10.03
C ALA A 393 13.72 15.85 11.23
N ALA A 394 12.73 16.47 11.90
CA ALA A 394 12.90 17.31 13.08
C ALA A 394 13.58 16.60 14.27
N MET A 395 13.70 15.26 14.27
CA MET A 395 14.51 14.54 15.25
C MET A 395 15.96 15.02 15.31
N LEU A 396 16.53 15.42 14.16
CA LEU A 396 17.88 15.98 14.08
C LEU A 396 17.91 17.44 14.56
N THR A 397 16.87 18.23 14.27
CA THR A 397 16.67 19.54 14.89
C THR A 397 16.63 19.41 16.41
N ALA A 398 15.92 18.42 16.97
CA ALA A 398 15.84 18.23 18.42
C ALA A 398 17.20 17.93 19.06
N LEU A 399 17.98 17.04 18.44
CA LEU A 399 19.36 16.75 18.87
C LEU A 399 20.24 18.01 18.79
N SER A 400 20.12 18.76 17.71
CA SER A 400 20.92 19.95 17.45
C SER A 400 20.59 21.09 18.41
N GLN A 401 19.31 21.37 18.63
CA GLN A 401 18.84 22.40 19.57
C GLN A 401 19.23 22.07 21.00
N ALA A 402 19.12 20.81 21.43
CA ALA A 402 19.59 20.38 22.75
C ALA A 402 21.10 20.64 22.92
N PHE A 403 21.92 20.33 21.90
CA PHE A 403 23.35 20.62 21.92
C PHE A 403 23.67 22.13 21.97
N LEU A 404 23.04 22.92 21.09
CA LEU A 404 23.26 24.37 21.00
C LEU A 404 22.81 25.09 22.28
N ALA A 405 21.65 24.73 22.82
CA ALA A 405 21.14 25.27 24.07
C ALA A 405 22.04 24.90 25.26
N SER A 406 22.58 23.69 25.32
CA SER A 406 23.56 23.30 26.34
C SER A 406 24.82 24.18 26.28
N THR A 407 25.26 24.52 25.09
CA THR A 407 26.44 25.35 24.86
C THR A 407 26.17 26.80 25.24
N LEU A 408 24.99 27.33 24.93
CA LEU A 408 24.53 28.62 25.40
C LEU A 408 24.50 28.69 26.94
N VAL A 409 23.91 27.69 27.59
CA VAL A 409 23.87 27.60 29.07
C VAL A 409 25.28 27.56 29.66
N ALA A 410 26.20 26.81 29.07
CA ALA A 410 27.58 26.76 29.54
C ALA A 410 28.28 28.13 29.47
N GLU A 411 28.02 28.93 28.44
CA GLU A 411 28.56 30.30 28.33
C GLU A 411 27.87 31.29 29.28
N ILE A 412 26.54 31.18 29.46
CA ILE A 412 25.79 31.96 30.47
C ILE A 412 26.35 31.70 31.87
N ILE A 413 26.58 30.44 32.25
CA ILE A 413 27.13 30.08 33.56
C ILE A 413 28.53 30.67 33.76
N LYS A 414 29.40 30.62 32.74
CA LYS A 414 30.73 31.23 32.80
C LYS A 414 30.65 32.74 33.01
N TYR A 415 29.69 33.40 32.36
CA TYR A 415 29.46 34.83 32.53
C TYR A 415 29.01 35.16 33.97
N ILE A 416 28.03 34.41 34.51
CA ILE A 416 27.54 34.57 35.88
C ILE A 416 28.67 34.35 36.91
N GLN A 417 29.47 33.29 36.75
CA GLN A 417 30.57 32.97 37.65
C GLN A 417 31.68 34.04 37.65
N LYS A 418 31.98 34.65 36.50
CA LYS A 418 32.98 35.73 36.41
C LYS A 418 32.56 36.97 37.22
N LYS A 419 31.26 37.30 37.30
CA LYS A 419 30.77 38.46 38.07
C LYS A 419 30.95 38.31 39.58
N ILE A 420 30.80 37.10 40.12
CA ILE A 420 30.98 36.82 41.56
C ILE A 420 32.42 37.17 42.02
N HIS A 421 33.37 37.33 41.10
CA HIS A 421 34.79 37.61 41.39
C HIS A 421 35.29 38.97 40.89
N LEU A 422 34.46 39.81 40.26
CA LEU A 422 34.86 41.12 39.73
C LEU A 422 34.54 42.26 40.71
N ARG A 423 35.57 43.01 41.15
CA ARG A 423 35.41 44.36 41.72
C ARG A 423 34.91 45.32 40.62
N PRO A 424 34.13 46.36 40.94
CA PRO A 424 33.60 47.25 39.91
C PRO A 424 34.73 47.87 39.09
N LEU A 425 34.71 47.70 37.77
CA LEU A 425 35.58 48.47 36.87
C LEU A 425 35.10 49.92 36.90
N GLU A 426 35.85 50.79 37.58
CA GLU A 426 35.71 52.23 37.45
C GLU A 426 36.55 52.68 36.25
N THR A 427 35.87 53.20 35.23
CA THR A 427 36.53 53.80 34.07
C THR A 427 36.97 55.23 34.41
N TYR A 428 38.25 55.53 34.21
CA TYR A 428 38.82 56.86 34.42
C TYR A 428 39.46 57.38 33.13
N ILE A 429 39.32 58.67 32.86
CA ILE A 429 40.07 59.36 31.80
C ILE A 429 41.37 59.89 32.40
N LYS A 430 42.52 59.43 31.89
CA LYS A 430 43.83 60.01 32.23
C LYS A 430 44.16 61.12 31.23
N VAL A 431 44.09 62.36 31.67
CA VAL A 431 44.49 63.54 30.90
C VAL A 431 45.95 63.87 31.23
N ARG A 432 46.79 63.97 30.21
CA ARG A 432 48.20 64.36 30.34
C ARG A 432 48.28 65.88 30.23
N VAL A 433 48.74 66.55 31.28
CA VAL A 433 48.96 68.01 31.28
C VAL A 433 50.46 68.26 31.36
N ILE A 434 51.00 68.95 30.35
CA ILE A 434 52.41 69.32 30.27
C ILE A 434 52.52 70.79 30.67
N GLY A 435 53.24 71.07 31.75
CA GLY A 435 53.58 72.42 32.19
C GLY A 435 55.09 72.55 32.38
N GLU A 436 55.58 73.80 32.50
CA GLU A 436 57.02 74.15 32.50
C GLU A 436 57.86 73.50 33.64
N THR A 437 57.24 72.84 34.61
CA THR A 437 57.93 72.14 35.71
C THR A 437 57.79 70.60 35.70
N GLY A 438 57.30 70.01 34.60
CA GLY A 438 57.26 68.56 34.38
C GLY A 438 55.86 67.96 34.24
N GLU A 439 55.80 66.70 33.79
CA GLU A 439 54.55 66.00 33.44
C GLU A 439 53.68 65.68 34.67
N ARG A 440 52.39 66.08 34.61
CA ARG A 440 51.36 65.63 35.56
C ARG A 440 50.20 64.96 34.82
N HIS A 441 49.81 63.78 35.30
CA HIS A 441 48.63 63.07 34.83
C HIS A 441 47.45 63.32 35.78
N ILE A 442 46.37 63.91 35.26
CA ILE A 442 45.10 64.10 35.98
C ILE A 442 44.16 62.96 35.62
N THR A 443 43.54 62.34 36.62
CA THR A 443 42.65 61.19 36.44
C THR A 443 41.23 61.64 36.78
N ILE A 444 40.33 61.71 35.79
CA ILE A 444 38.93 62.14 35.96
C ILE A 444 38.03 60.90 35.97
N SER A 445 37.26 60.68 37.03
CA SER A 445 36.26 59.61 37.08
C SER A 445 35.00 60.03 36.30
N LEU A 446 34.50 59.13 35.45
CA LEU A 446 33.22 59.32 34.76
C LEU A 446 32.08 58.72 35.60
N ASP A 447 31.73 59.36 36.72
CA ASP A 447 30.80 58.76 37.70
C ASP A 447 29.41 58.43 37.11
N VAL A 448 28.88 59.27 36.22
CA VAL A 448 27.59 59.02 35.54
C VAL A 448 27.68 57.82 34.60
N PHE A 449 28.77 57.72 33.82
CA PHE A 449 29.02 56.59 32.91
C PHE A 449 29.27 55.29 33.69
N ASN A 450 30.05 55.34 34.77
CA ASN A 450 30.30 54.20 35.66
C ASN A 450 29.03 53.75 36.39
N ARG A 451 28.07 54.65 36.64
CA ARG A 451 26.74 54.32 37.17
C ARG A 451 25.87 53.65 36.11
N ALA A 452 25.83 54.19 34.89
CA ALA A 452 25.11 53.61 33.76
C ALA A 452 25.63 52.21 33.40
N LEU A 453 26.96 52.02 33.33
CA LEU A 453 27.59 50.72 33.08
C LEU A 453 27.25 49.69 34.17
N ARG A 454 27.23 50.09 35.45
CA ARG A 454 26.80 49.21 36.55
C ARG A 454 25.34 48.78 36.41
N ILE A 455 24.45 49.68 36.01
CA ILE A 455 23.03 49.37 35.76
C ILE A 455 22.91 48.39 34.60
N ILE A 456 23.53 48.66 33.45
CA ILE A 456 23.52 47.79 32.27
C ILE A 456 24.07 46.40 32.62
N HIS A 457 25.19 46.32 33.34
CA HIS A 457 25.79 45.05 33.73
C HIS A 457 24.93 44.28 34.75
N ASN A 458 24.22 44.96 35.65
CA ASN A 458 23.25 44.33 36.54
C ASN A 458 22.04 43.80 35.77
N ILE A 459 21.50 44.57 34.82
CA ILE A 459 20.43 44.13 33.93
C ILE A 459 20.85 42.87 33.16
N LEU A 460 22.05 42.87 32.54
CA LEU A 460 22.57 41.72 31.80
C LEU A 460 22.79 40.48 32.68
N TYR A 461 23.19 40.67 33.93
CA TYR A 461 23.35 39.57 34.88
C TYR A 461 22.01 38.95 35.29
N TYR A 462 21.03 39.77 35.65
CA TYR A 462 19.70 39.27 35.99
C TYR A 462 19.01 38.68 34.76
N SER A 463 19.17 39.27 33.57
CA SER A 463 18.66 38.69 32.33
C SER A 463 19.32 37.34 32.02
N ALA A 464 20.62 37.18 32.29
CA ALA A 464 21.32 35.90 32.13
C ALA A 464 20.77 34.81 33.07
N ILE A 465 20.45 35.16 34.33
CA ILE A 465 19.80 34.25 35.29
C ILE A 465 18.38 33.90 34.83
N ILE A 466 17.59 34.89 34.41
CA ILE A 466 16.23 34.68 33.91
C ILE A 466 16.27 33.77 32.68
N SER A 467 17.15 34.01 31.72
CA SER A 467 17.33 33.15 30.55
C SER A 467 17.69 31.71 30.93
N LEU A 468 18.56 31.52 31.94
CA LEU A 468 18.90 30.19 32.44
C LEU A 468 17.68 29.46 33.01
N ILE A 469 16.85 30.15 33.81
CA ILE A 469 15.61 29.61 34.38
C ILE A 469 14.62 29.27 33.26
N LEU A 470 14.42 30.18 32.30
CA LEU A 470 13.53 29.96 31.16
C LEU A 470 13.96 28.77 30.30
N ILE A 471 15.26 28.56 30.10
CA ILE A 471 15.79 27.40 29.38
C ILE A 471 15.51 26.08 30.13
N LEU A 472 15.63 26.08 31.46
CA LEU A 472 15.36 24.88 32.27
C LEU A 472 13.86 24.57 32.38
N LEU A 473 13.01 25.61 32.34
CA LEU A 473 11.54 25.48 32.41
C LEU A 473 10.88 25.27 31.05
N SER A 474 11.54 25.58 29.94
CA SER A 474 10.93 25.53 28.59
C SER A 474 10.39 24.15 28.24
N GLY A 475 11.14 23.09 28.54
CA GLY A 475 10.71 21.71 28.30
C GLY A 475 9.43 21.37 29.09
N PRO A 476 9.44 21.47 30.43
CA PRO A 476 8.25 21.29 31.26
C PRO A 476 7.02 22.11 30.84
N ILE A 477 7.22 23.39 30.48
CA ILE A 477 6.14 24.28 30.04
C ILE A 477 5.59 23.82 28.67
N SER A 478 6.46 23.38 27.75
CA SER A 478 6.05 22.95 26.41
C SER A 478 5.32 21.62 26.35
N CYS A 479 5.48 20.79 27.39
CA CYS A 479 4.88 19.47 27.52
C CYS A 479 4.01 19.36 28.79
N PHE A 480 3.44 20.49 29.22
CA PHE A 480 2.75 20.62 30.50
C PHE A 480 1.59 19.64 30.67
N TYR A 481 0.88 19.31 29.57
CA TYR A 481 -0.17 18.29 29.59
C TYR A 481 0.34 16.96 30.15
N PHE A 482 1.51 16.49 29.74
CA PHE A 482 2.04 15.19 30.19
C PHE A 482 2.61 15.23 31.61
N LEU A 483 3.04 16.40 32.09
CA LEU A 483 3.37 16.55 33.51
C LEU A 483 2.11 16.51 34.38
N SER A 484 1.04 17.19 33.94
CA SER A 484 -0.21 17.30 34.69
C SER A 484 -1.11 16.05 34.59
N GLN A 485 -1.19 15.41 33.43
CA GLN A 485 -2.06 14.25 33.13
C GLN A 485 -1.31 12.92 32.95
N GLY A 486 -0.04 12.97 32.57
CA GLY A 486 0.75 11.77 32.27
C GLY A 486 0.42 11.21 30.88
N LEU A 487 1.15 10.17 30.47
CA LEU A 487 0.77 9.37 29.31
C LEU A 487 -0.50 8.57 29.63
N GLU A 488 -1.43 8.53 28.68
CA GLU A 488 -2.72 7.88 28.86
C GLU A 488 -2.62 6.36 28.72
N VAL A 489 -3.57 5.68 29.33
CA VAL A 489 -3.74 4.23 29.27
C VAL A 489 -5.13 3.90 28.75
N TYR A 490 -5.24 2.83 27.99
CA TYR A 490 -6.48 2.36 27.41
C TYR A 490 -6.75 0.92 27.82
N THR A 491 -8.00 0.53 27.91
CA THR A 491 -8.38 -0.87 28.01
C THR A 491 -9.59 -1.06 27.12
N PRO A 492 -9.46 -1.87 26.06
CA PRO A 492 -10.59 -2.15 25.19
C PRO A 492 -11.79 -2.66 26.00
N PRO A 493 -13.03 -2.26 25.64
CA PRO A 493 -14.22 -2.82 26.24
C PRO A 493 -14.18 -4.36 26.23
N LYS A 494 -14.60 -5.01 27.33
CA LYS A 494 -14.56 -6.49 27.45
C LYS A 494 -15.25 -7.18 26.26
N LYS A 495 -16.38 -6.63 25.82
CA LYS A 495 -17.13 -7.06 24.64
C LYS A 495 -16.29 -7.19 23.37
N TYR A 496 -15.29 -6.32 23.17
CA TYR A 496 -14.42 -6.37 21.98
C TYR A 496 -13.35 -7.48 22.10
N LEU A 497 -13.01 -7.91 23.32
CA LEU A 497 -12.00 -8.94 23.58
C LEU A 497 -12.58 -10.36 23.61
N GLU A 498 -13.85 -10.51 23.94
CA GLU A 498 -14.55 -11.80 24.07
C GLU A 498 -14.42 -12.73 22.84
N PRO A 499 -14.62 -12.28 21.58
CA PRO A 499 -14.51 -13.19 20.44
C PRO A 499 -13.09 -13.77 20.30
N TYR A 500 -12.06 -12.97 20.56
CA TYR A 500 -10.66 -13.41 20.46
C TYR A 500 -10.25 -14.35 21.61
N LYS A 501 -10.83 -14.17 22.80
CA LYS A 501 -10.66 -15.13 23.91
C LYS A 501 -11.34 -16.46 23.59
N TRP A 502 -12.51 -16.44 22.95
CA TRP A 502 -13.15 -17.67 22.48
C TRP A 502 -12.28 -18.40 21.46
N LEU A 503 -11.70 -17.67 20.49
CA LEU A 503 -10.78 -18.24 19.50
C LEU A 503 -9.54 -18.87 20.15
N ALA A 504 -9.01 -18.26 21.21
CA ALA A 504 -7.87 -18.80 21.97
C ALA A 504 -8.14 -20.18 22.61
N THR A 505 -9.42 -20.56 22.80
CA THR A 505 -9.79 -21.89 23.33
C THR A 505 -9.68 -23.00 22.28
N LYS A 506 -9.48 -22.68 21.00
CA LYS A 506 -9.45 -23.65 19.91
C LYS A 506 -8.02 -24.13 19.62
N PRO A 507 -7.72 -25.43 19.81
CA PRO A 507 -6.35 -25.94 19.66
C PRO A 507 -5.90 -26.06 18.19
N GLU A 508 -6.84 -26.19 17.26
CA GLU A 508 -6.59 -26.39 15.82
C GLU A 508 -5.82 -25.24 15.15
N ASP A 509 -5.02 -25.51 14.13
CA ASP A 509 -4.37 -24.48 13.31
C ASP A 509 -5.32 -23.97 12.21
N PHE A 510 -5.72 -22.70 12.33
CA PHE A 510 -6.58 -22.01 11.37
C PHE A 510 -6.23 -20.53 11.32
N LYS A 511 -6.72 -19.84 10.28
CA LYS A 511 -6.68 -18.38 10.14
C LYS A 511 -8.05 -17.77 10.46
N VAL A 512 -8.05 -16.51 10.88
CA VAL A 512 -9.23 -15.78 11.35
C VAL A 512 -9.45 -14.56 10.48
N VAL A 513 -10.68 -14.34 10.02
CA VAL A 513 -11.10 -13.06 9.45
C VAL A 513 -11.72 -12.23 10.56
N THR A 514 -11.18 -11.05 10.82
CA THR A 514 -11.90 -10.03 11.57
C THR A 514 -12.48 -9.05 10.59
N VAL A 515 -13.79 -8.82 10.68
CA VAL A 515 -14.45 -7.77 9.93
C VAL A 515 -14.30 -6.45 10.68
N SER A 516 -13.64 -5.48 10.05
CA SER A 516 -13.44 -4.11 10.53
C SER A 516 -14.45 -3.14 9.91
N SER A 517 -14.59 -1.97 10.51
CA SER A 517 -15.28 -0.82 9.91
C SER A 517 -14.28 0.13 9.25
N SER A 518 -14.69 0.72 8.13
CA SER A 518 -13.91 1.72 7.39
C SER A 518 -13.84 3.07 8.13
N PRO A 519 -12.94 3.97 7.71
CA PRO A 519 -12.93 5.35 8.22
C PRO A 519 -14.28 6.06 8.07
N SER A 520 -14.95 5.93 6.92
CA SER A 520 -16.23 6.59 6.65
C SER A 520 -17.36 6.00 7.49
N GLU A 521 -17.32 4.71 7.81
CA GLU A 521 -18.25 4.07 8.74
C GLU A 521 -18.07 4.58 10.17
N TRP A 522 -16.84 4.67 10.66
CA TRP A 522 -16.53 5.22 11.99
C TRP A 522 -16.89 6.69 12.13
N GLU A 523 -16.63 7.48 11.08
CA GLU A 523 -16.89 8.94 11.06
C GLU A 523 -18.30 9.28 10.58
N ASN A 524 -19.12 8.27 10.26
CA ASN A 524 -20.47 8.42 9.70
C ASN A 524 -20.54 9.32 8.45
N GLN A 525 -19.48 9.34 7.63
CA GLN A 525 -19.39 10.12 6.39
C GLN A 525 -20.19 9.46 5.26
N MET A 526 -20.87 10.27 4.44
CA MET A 526 -21.61 9.79 3.27
C MET A 526 -20.81 10.02 1.98
N PRO A 527 -20.66 9.02 1.10
CA PRO A 527 -21.16 7.63 1.22
C PRO A 527 -20.37 6.78 2.25
N ARG A 528 -21.07 5.92 2.99
CA ARG A 528 -20.48 4.99 3.97
C ARG A 528 -19.96 3.73 3.28
N GLU A 529 -18.82 3.88 2.62
CA GLU A 529 -18.21 2.75 1.92
C GLU A 529 -17.52 1.77 2.89
N SER A 530 -17.82 0.47 2.80
CA SER A 530 -17.19 -0.55 3.65
C SER A 530 -15.70 -0.73 3.35
N ASP A 531 -14.95 -1.15 4.36
CA ASP A 531 -13.58 -1.67 4.25
C ASP A 531 -13.35 -2.71 5.35
N PHE A 532 -13.75 -3.96 5.06
CA PHE A 532 -13.84 -5.02 6.06
C PHE A 532 -12.48 -5.47 6.63
N ALA A 533 -11.36 -5.04 6.06
CA ALA A 533 -10.02 -5.37 6.53
C ALA A 533 -9.20 -4.10 6.86
N PHE A 534 -9.88 -2.99 7.14
CA PHE A 534 -9.22 -1.77 7.59
C PHE A 534 -8.47 -2.01 8.92
N SER A 535 -7.27 -1.43 9.02
CA SER A 535 -6.34 -1.71 10.12
C SER A 535 -6.61 -0.90 11.38
N ALA A 536 -7.50 0.09 11.35
CA ALA A 536 -7.73 0.99 12.48
C ALA A 536 -9.18 1.00 12.96
N MET A 537 -9.36 1.34 14.24
CA MET A 537 -10.64 1.54 14.90
C MET A 537 -10.65 2.85 15.67
N ARG A 538 -11.85 3.43 15.87
CA ARG A 538 -12.01 4.59 16.73
C ARG A 538 -12.19 4.14 18.19
N THR A 539 -11.39 4.71 19.09
CA THR A 539 -11.44 4.44 20.54
C THR A 539 -11.86 5.69 21.32
N SER A 540 -12.03 5.55 22.64
CA SER A 540 -12.26 6.68 23.54
C SER A 540 -11.05 7.63 23.65
N ILE A 541 -9.87 7.22 23.17
CA ILE A 541 -8.65 8.03 23.18
C ILE A 541 -8.44 8.75 21.84
N GLY A 542 -8.75 8.06 20.74
CA GLY A 542 -8.54 8.49 19.36
C GLY A 542 -8.47 7.31 18.41
N TRP A 543 -7.83 7.48 17.26
CA TRP A 543 -7.60 6.39 16.33
C TRP A 543 -6.53 5.46 16.89
N GLY A 544 -6.74 4.15 16.74
CA GLY A 544 -5.72 3.16 17.02
C GLY A 544 -5.92 1.93 16.15
N HIS A 545 -4.93 1.04 16.09
CA HIS A 545 -5.08 -0.22 15.38
C HIS A 545 -6.32 -0.99 15.85
N ASP A 546 -7.02 -1.64 14.92
CA ASP A 546 -8.16 -2.49 15.22
C ASP A 546 -7.70 -3.70 16.04
N ILE A 547 -8.45 -4.01 17.10
CA ILE A 547 -8.05 -5.07 18.03
C ILE A 547 -8.06 -6.46 17.41
N GLY A 548 -8.95 -6.70 16.44
CA GLY A 548 -9.00 -7.96 15.72
C GLY A 548 -7.95 -8.06 14.65
N TYR A 549 -7.61 -6.96 14.00
CA TYR A 549 -6.48 -6.87 13.07
C TYR A 549 -5.17 -7.33 13.72
N ASP A 550 -4.91 -6.89 14.97
CA ASP A 550 -3.75 -7.25 15.77
C ASP A 550 -4.02 -8.31 16.85
N SER A 551 -5.13 -9.06 16.79
CA SER A 551 -5.54 -9.99 17.86
C SER A 551 -4.64 -11.23 18.05
N SER A 552 -3.64 -11.42 17.18
CA SER A 552 -2.73 -12.58 17.20
C SER A 552 -2.05 -12.78 18.56
N PHE A 553 -1.84 -11.73 19.37
CA PHE A 553 -1.28 -11.89 20.72
C PHE A 553 -2.23 -12.50 21.76
N ILE A 554 -3.53 -12.59 21.46
CA ILE A 554 -4.54 -13.15 22.35
C ILE A 554 -4.71 -14.66 22.09
N HIS A 555 -4.73 -15.07 20.82
CA HIS A 555 -5.09 -16.44 20.42
C HIS A 555 -4.00 -17.21 19.68
N ASP A 556 -2.88 -16.55 19.33
CA ASP A 556 -1.73 -17.14 18.63
C ASP A 556 -2.03 -17.72 17.23
N LYS A 557 -3.11 -17.25 16.58
CA LYS A 557 -3.50 -17.59 15.20
C LYS A 557 -3.23 -16.41 14.26
N SER A 558 -3.12 -16.70 12.98
CA SER A 558 -2.99 -15.66 11.95
C SER A 558 -4.33 -14.96 11.72
N THR A 559 -4.30 -13.63 11.64
CA THR A 559 -5.46 -12.79 11.31
C THR A 559 -5.37 -12.33 9.85
N LEU A 560 -6.52 -12.26 9.18
CA LEU A 560 -6.64 -11.62 7.88
C LEU A 560 -6.44 -10.13 8.08
N GLN A 561 -5.40 -9.62 7.47
CA GLN A 561 -5.13 -8.20 7.39
C GLN A 561 -5.56 -7.72 6.00
N ASP A 562 -5.09 -6.55 5.58
CA ASP A 562 -5.27 -6.01 4.25
C ASP A 562 -4.48 -6.75 3.14
N GLY A 563 -4.14 -8.03 3.35
CA GLY A 563 -3.24 -8.81 2.49
C GLY A 563 -1.77 -8.77 2.93
N GLY A 564 -1.39 -7.89 3.86
CA GLY A 564 -0.01 -7.78 4.34
C GLY A 564 0.92 -7.14 3.32
N TRP A 565 2.21 -7.48 3.37
CA TRP A 565 3.24 -6.87 2.52
C TRP A 565 3.53 -7.60 1.21
N GLU A 566 2.92 -8.77 0.97
CA GLU A 566 3.11 -9.51 -0.28
C GLU A 566 2.21 -8.93 -1.39
N PRO A 567 2.75 -8.50 -2.56
CA PRO A 567 1.95 -7.82 -3.59
C PRO A 567 0.76 -8.62 -4.12
N SER A 568 0.91 -9.93 -4.32
CA SER A 568 -0.16 -10.80 -4.84
C SER A 568 -1.30 -10.96 -3.83
N ALA A 569 -0.96 -11.21 -2.56
CA ALA A 569 -1.94 -11.28 -1.48
C ALA A 569 -2.62 -9.92 -1.26
N ARG A 570 -1.88 -8.82 -1.35
CA ARG A 570 -2.43 -7.46 -1.28
C ARG A 570 -3.40 -7.18 -2.42
N ALA A 571 -3.04 -7.52 -3.65
CA ALA A 571 -3.89 -7.37 -4.83
C ALA A 571 -5.21 -8.14 -4.68
N PHE A 572 -5.13 -9.39 -4.24
CA PHE A 572 -6.29 -10.23 -3.97
C PHE A 572 -7.21 -9.62 -2.92
N MET A 573 -6.64 -9.13 -1.82
CA MET A 573 -7.43 -8.51 -0.76
C MET A 573 -8.02 -7.15 -1.15
N ASP A 574 -7.30 -6.32 -1.92
CA ASP A 574 -7.83 -5.06 -2.42
C ASP A 574 -9.04 -5.30 -3.35
N TYR A 575 -8.98 -6.33 -4.21
CA TYR A 575 -10.14 -6.76 -5.01
C TYR A 575 -11.35 -7.13 -4.15
N LEU A 576 -11.14 -7.98 -3.13
CA LEU A 576 -12.22 -8.37 -2.23
C LEU A 576 -12.78 -7.17 -1.44
N ARG A 577 -11.92 -6.28 -0.95
CA ARG A 577 -12.30 -5.13 -0.10
C ARG A 577 -13.03 -4.05 -0.88
N TYR A 578 -12.45 -3.59 -1.99
CA TYR A 578 -12.90 -2.39 -2.68
C TYR A 578 -13.88 -2.67 -3.81
N HIS A 579 -13.96 -3.92 -4.29
CA HIS A 579 -14.90 -4.31 -5.33
C HIS A 579 -15.97 -5.27 -4.82
N VAL A 580 -15.59 -6.45 -4.33
CA VAL A 580 -16.55 -7.53 -4.02
C VAL A 580 -17.46 -7.19 -2.84
N VAL A 581 -16.88 -6.88 -1.67
CA VAL A 581 -17.66 -6.59 -0.45
C VAL A 581 -18.34 -5.23 -0.55
N ARG A 582 -17.60 -4.19 -0.96
CA ARG A 582 -18.12 -2.82 -1.07
C ARG A 582 -19.32 -2.69 -2.00
N LYS A 583 -19.39 -3.50 -3.07
CA LYS A 583 -20.51 -3.50 -4.03
C LYS A 583 -21.47 -4.68 -3.84
N HIS A 584 -21.32 -5.48 -2.78
CA HIS A 584 -22.18 -6.63 -2.49
C HIS A 584 -22.31 -7.59 -3.70
N LEU A 585 -21.21 -8.01 -4.32
CA LEU A 585 -21.25 -8.74 -5.61
C LEU A 585 -21.49 -10.25 -5.50
N THR A 586 -21.45 -10.83 -4.30
CA THR A 586 -21.54 -12.27 -4.11
C THR A 586 -22.04 -12.64 -2.72
N ASP A 587 -22.76 -13.77 -2.62
CA ASP A 587 -23.07 -14.54 -1.42
C ASP A 587 -22.12 -15.75 -1.21
N ASP A 588 -21.12 -15.91 -2.08
CA ASP A 588 -20.15 -17.01 -2.09
C ASP A 588 -18.77 -16.59 -1.54
N PHE A 589 -18.67 -15.47 -0.82
CA PHE A 589 -17.40 -14.96 -0.29
C PHE A 589 -16.66 -16.01 0.57
N LEU A 590 -17.40 -16.79 1.37
CA LEU A 590 -16.83 -17.81 2.26
C LEU A 590 -16.23 -18.99 1.48
N LYS A 591 -16.77 -19.29 0.30
CA LYS A 591 -16.20 -20.27 -0.63
C LYS A 591 -14.82 -19.83 -1.14
N ILE A 592 -14.66 -18.52 -1.39
CA ILE A 592 -13.40 -17.91 -1.85
C ILE A 592 -12.33 -17.93 -0.75
N ILE A 593 -12.60 -17.33 0.42
CA ILE A 593 -11.60 -17.27 1.50
C ILE A 593 -11.37 -18.63 2.17
N GLY A 594 -12.36 -19.54 2.10
CA GLY A 594 -12.31 -20.87 2.68
C GLY A 594 -11.17 -21.74 2.14
N ALA A 595 -10.78 -21.54 0.88
CA ALA A 595 -9.65 -22.24 0.26
C ALA A 595 -8.30 -21.95 0.97
N PHE A 596 -8.20 -20.88 1.76
CA PHE A 596 -6.95 -20.39 2.33
C PHE A 596 -6.86 -20.52 3.85
N ASN A 597 -7.49 -21.55 4.43
CA ASN A 597 -7.46 -21.85 5.86
C ASN A 597 -8.17 -20.81 6.76
N TYR A 598 -8.99 -19.92 6.18
CA TYR A 598 -9.84 -19.00 6.94
C TYR A 598 -11.11 -19.71 7.42
N LYS A 599 -11.05 -20.23 8.66
CA LYS A 599 -12.12 -21.03 9.26
C LYS A 599 -13.16 -20.20 9.99
N TYR A 600 -12.76 -19.11 10.65
CA TYR A 600 -13.67 -18.29 11.46
C TYR A 600 -13.71 -16.85 10.97
N VAL A 601 -14.91 -16.29 10.86
CA VAL A 601 -15.18 -14.87 10.59
C VAL A 601 -15.80 -14.24 11.82
N VAL A 602 -15.15 -13.21 12.36
CA VAL A 602 -15.58 -12.46 13.53
C VAL A 602 -16.32 -11.22 13.08
N LEU A 603 -17.59 -11.11 13.48
CA LEU A 603 -18.43 -9.92 13.31
C LEU A 603 -18.56 -9.20 14.66
N PRO A 604 -17.73 -8.18 14.94
CA PRO A 604 -17.77 -7.46 16.20
C PRO A 604 -19.00 -6.54 16.33
N GLU A 605 -19.33 -6.15 17.57
CA GLU A 605 -20.48 -5.28 17.88
C GLU A 605 -20.47 -3.96 17.10
N TYR A 606 -19.30 -3.35 16.90
CA TYR A 606 -19.16 -1.99 16.35
C TYR A 606 -19.38 -1.89 14.85
N LEU A 607 -19.64 -3.01 14.15
CA LEU A 607 -19.95 -2.98 12.73
C LEU A 607 -21.25 -2.25 12.43
N THR A 608 -21.27 -1.58 11.28
CA THR A 608 -22.51 -1.05 10.70
C THR A 608 -23.44 -2.19 10.30
N ASN A 609 -24.75 -1.89 10.21
CA ASN A 609 -25.74 -2.87 9.77
C ASN A 609 -25.50 -3.34 8.33
N GLU A 610 -24.97 -2.48 7.46
CA GLU A 610 -24.71 -2.79 6.05
C GLU A 610 -23.60 -3.83 5.91
N THR A 611 -22.40 -3.53 6.43
CA THR A 611 -21.25 -4.46 6.41
C THR A 611 -21.60 -5.76 7.12
N ARG A 612 -22.29 -5.70 8.26
CA ARG A 612 -22.76 -6.91 8.97
C ARG A 612 -23.72 -7.75 8.11
N SER A 613 -24.65 -7.12 7.40
CA SER A 613 -25.63 -7.81 6.55
C SER A 613 -24.97 -8.51 5.37
N PHE A 614 -23.88 -7.98 4.82
CA PHE A 614 -23.10 -8.68 3.79
C PHE A 614 -22.64 -10.06 4.27
N PHE A 615 -21.96 -10.14 5.42
CA PHE A 615 -21.40 -11.39 5.93
C PHE A 615 -22.47 -12.38 6.42
N LEU A 616 -23.59 -11.90 6.96
CA LEU A 616 -24.68 -12.77 7.41
C LEU A 616 -25.49 -13.37 6.25
N ARG A 617 -25.45 -12.76 5.06
CA ARG A 617 -26.11 -13.27 3.85
C ARG A 617 -25.27 -14.28 3.05
N GLN A 618 -24.02 -14.52 3.44
CA GLN A 618 -23.16 -15.49 2.74
C GLN A 618 -23.65 -16.93 2.94
N GLU A 619 -23.39 -17.80 1.97
CA GLU A 619 -23.70 -19.22 2.10
C GLU A 619 -22.56 -20.03 2.75
N GLY A 620 -22.86 -21.25 3.19
CA GLY A 620 -21.84 -22.21 3.62
C GLY A 620 -21.21 -21.93 4.98
N TYR A 621 -21.93 -21.30 5.91
CA TYR A 621 -21.49 -21.13 7.30
C TYR A 621 -22.47 -21.72 8.32
N ARG A 622 -21.96 -21.94 9.54
CA ARG A 622 -22.78 -22.08 10.74
C ARG A 622 -22.34 -21.08 11.81
N VAL A 623 -23.27 -20.63 12.64
CA VAL A 623 -22.96 -19.73 13.75
C VAL A 623 -22.27 -20.52 14.86
N ALA A 624 -20.96 -20.32 15.04
CA ALA A 624 -20.17 -21.04 16.03
C ALA A 624 -20.24 -20.44 17.43
N ALA A 625 -20.45 -19.12 17.50
CA ALA A 625 -20.75 -18.41 18.74
C ALA A 625 -21.63 -17.20 18.43
N ASN A 626 -22.64 -16.97 19.27
CA ASN A 626 -23.53 -15.82 19.19
C ASN A 626 -23.67 -15.22 20.59
N SER A 627 -23.36 -13.94 20.70
CA SER A 627 -23.46 -13.16 21.94
C SER A 627 -24.08 -11.80 21.61
N SER A 628 -24.49 -11.04 22.63
CA SER A 628 -24.91 -9.64 22.43
C SER A 628 -23.79 -8.76 21.86
N SER A 629 -22.52 -9.15 22.04
CA SER A 629 -21.32 -8.38 21.72
C SER A 629 -20.63 -8.78 20.40
N TYR A 630 -20.95 -9.94 19.82
CA TYR A 630 -20.31 -10.42 18.59
C TYR A 630 -21.03 -11.64 18.01
N ILE A 631 -20.78 -11.92 16.74
CA ILE A 631 -21.15 -13.18 16.08
C ILE A 631 -19.87 -13.78 15.48
N ILE A 632 -19.63 -15.08 15.70
CA ILE A 632 -18.56 -15.82 15.03
C ILE A 632 -19.20 -16.82 14.07
N LEU A 633 -18.91 -16.64 12.78
CA LEU A 633 -19.28 -17.58 11.73
C LEU A 633 -18.15 -18.60 11.58
N GLN A 634 -18.48 -19.89 11.59
CA GLN A 634 -17.57 -20.93 11.13
C GLN A 634 -17.88 -21.20 9.66
N ASN A 635 -16.87 -21.02 8.82
CA ASN A 635 -16.91 -21.36 7.41
C ASN A 635 -16.89 -22.90 7.26
N GLU A 636 -17.96 -23.49 6.74
CA GLU A 636 -18.07 -24.93 6.51
C GLU A 636 -17.42 -25.36 5.19
N ARG A 637 -17.04 -24.40 4.34
CA ARG A 637 -16.29 -24.62 3.09
C ARG A 637 -14.77 -24.47 3.25
N TYR A 638 -14.27 -24.34 4.48
CA TYR A 638 -12.84 -24.12 4.72
C TYR A 638 -11.98 -25.35 4.36
N SER A 639 -10.76 -25.09 3.89
CA SER A 639 -9.72 -26.09 3.68
C SER A 639 -8.60 -25.93 4.70
N PRO A 640 -7.99 -27.02 5.20
CA PRO A 640 -6.79 -26.92 6.03
C PRO A 640 -5.65 -26.21 5.29
N ARG A 641 -4.61 -25.81 6.03
CA ARG A 641 -3.41 -25.15 5.47
C ARG A 641 -2.76 -25.91 4.31
N PHE A 642 -2.90 -27.23 4.31
CA PHE A 642 -2.49 -28.11 3.25
C PHE A 642 -3.68 -28.94 2.78
N PHE A 643 -3.91 -28.99 1.48
CA PHE A 643 -4.92 -29.85 0.87
C PHE A 643 -4.50 -30.23 -0.56
N ILE A 644 -5.18 -31.24 -1.11
CA ILE A 644 -4.93 -31.75 -2.46
C ILE A 644 -6.22 -31.56 -3.26
N PRO A 645 -6.20 -30.74 -4.33
CA PRO A 645 -7.33 -30.56 -5.22
C PRO A 645 -7.50 -31.81 -6.08
N SER A 646 -8.73 -32.07 -6.53
CA SER A 646 -9.04 -33.17 -7.45
C SER A 646 -8.81 -32.82 -8.92
N GLN A 647 -8.76 -31.53 -9.26
CA GLN A 647 -8.54 -31.00 -10.61
C GLN A 647 -7.67 -29.74 -10.61
N VAL A 648 -7.12 -29.41 -11.77
CA VAL A 648 -6.31 -28.21 -12.02
C VAL A 648 -6.88 -27.45 -13.23
N ALA A 649 -7.07 -26.14 -13.07
CA ALA A 649 -7.52 -25.23 -14.11
C ALA A 649 -6.44 -24.19 -14.42
N LEU A 650 -6.05 -24.12 -15.69
CA LEU A 650 -5.22 -23.04 -16.22
C LEU A 650 -6.12 -21.86 -16.59
N ILE A 651 -5.92 -20.71 -15.96
CA ILE A 651 -6.73 -19.51 -16.11
C ILE A 651 -5.98 -18.47 -16.96
N VAL A 652 -6.64 -17.99 -18.01
CA VAL A 652 -6.31 -16.77 -18.74
C VAL A 652 -7.37 -15.75 -18.33
N GLY A 653 -7.05 -14.87 -17.38
CA GLY A 653 -8.03 -13.97 -16.75
C GLY A 653 -7.49 -13.31 -15.49
N GLY A 654 -8.21 -12.31 -14.96
CA GLY A 654 -7.82 -11.62 -13.73
C GLY A 654 -8.44 -12.25 -12.47
N LEU A 655 -8.34 -11.54 -11.35
CA LEU A 655 -8.90 -11.97 -10.05
C LEU A 655 -10.44 -12.02 -10.06
N GLU A 656 -11.11 -11.39 -11.02
CA GLU A 656 -12.54 -11.57 -11.27
C GLU A 656 -12.93 -13.04 -11.47
N SER A 657 -12.00 -13.86 -11.99
CA SER A 657 -12.17 -15.30 -12.16
C SER A 657 -12.65 -16.02 -10.90
N PHE A 658 -12.29 -15.53 -9.70
CA PHE A 658 -12.75 -16.13 -8.44
C PHE A 658 -14.26 -16.00 -8.27
N VAL A 659 -14.83 -14.81 -8.53
CA VAL A 659 -16.26 -14.56 -8.38
C VAL A 659 -17.03 -15.19 -9.54
N SER A 660 -16.57 -14.99 -10.78
CA SER A 660 -17.27 -15.51 -11.98
C SER A 660 -17.40 -17.03 -11.98
N LEU A 661 -16.36 -17.76 -11.54
CA LEU A 661 -16.41 -19.22 -11.43
C LEU A 661 -17.19 -19.70 -10.21
N CYS A 662 -17.12 -19.00 -9.07
CA CYS A 662 -17.84 -19.42 -7.86
C CYS A 662 -19.37 -19.34 -8.02
N LYS A 663 -19.90 -18.49 -8.92
CA LYS A 663 -21.32 -18.46 -9.34
C LYS A 663 -21.86 -19.81 -9.81
N VAL A 664 -20.99 -20.77 -10.14
CA VAL A 664 -21.37 -22.15 -10.46
C VAL A 664 -21.28 -23.02 -9.21
N ASP A 665 -22.42 -23.54 -8.74
CA ASP A 665 -22.52 -24.32 -7.50
C ASP A 665 -21.54 -25.50 -7.43
N SER A 666 -21.33 -26.19 -8.55
CA SER A 666 -20.43 -27.35 -8.64
C SER A 666 -18.95 -26.97 -8.62
N PHE A 667 -18.59 -25.73 -8.95
CA PHE A 667 -17.20 -25.28 -8.93
C PHE A 667 -16.77 -25.00 -7.49
N ASN A 668 -15.70 -25.63 -7.00
CA ASN A 668 -15.20 -25.43 -5.64
C ASN A 668 -13.68 -25.27 -5.62
N LEU A 669 -13.18 -24.20 -5.01
CA LEU A 669 -11.74 -23.89 -4.97
C LEU A 669 -10.92 -24.89 -4.16
N ASN A 670 -11.54 -25.67 -3.27
CA ASN A 670 -10.88 -26.75 -2.54
C ASN A 670 -10.71 -28.04 -3.37
N GLN A 671 -11.45 -28.16 -4.48
CA GLN A 671 -11.39 -29.29 -5.41
C GLN A 671 -10.70 -28.93 -6.71
N THR A 672 -10.71 -27.65 -7.10
CA THR A 672 -10.08 -27.17 -8.34
C THR A 672 -9.02 -26.13 -8.01
N ALA A 673 -7.75 -26.48 -8.24
CA ALA A 673 -6.66 -25.52 -8.14
C ALA A 673 -6.58 -24.63 -9.38
N LEU A 674 -6.35 -23.34 -9.15
CA LEU A 674 -6.22 -22.36 -10.22
C LEU A 674 -4.74 -22.06 -10.46
N ILE A 675 -4.30 -22.15 -11.71
CA ILE A 675 -2.99 -21.67 -12.15
C ILE A 675 -3.23 -20.52 -13.10
N PHE A 676 -2.77 -19.33 -12.76
CA PHE A 676 -2.99 -18.14 -13.59
C PHE A 676 -1.81 -17.92 -14.54
N LEU A 677 -2.09 -17.87 -15.84
CA LEU A 677 -1.06 -17.80 -16.88
C LEU A 677 -0.22 -16.53 -16.79
N ASN A 678 -0.81 -15.40 -16.43
CA ASN A 678 -0.13 -14.10 -16.31
C ASN A 678 0.86 -14.02 -15.14
N TYR A 679 0.78 -14.94 -14.17
CA TYR A 679 1.73 -15.02 -13.05
C TYR A 679 2.84 -16.04 -13.29
N MET A 680 2.85 -16.73 -14.44
CA MET A 680 3.95 -17.63 -14.79
C MET A 680 5.19 -16.83 -15.19
N HIS A 681 6.33 -17.18 -14.60
CA HIS A 681 7.62 -16.63 -15.02
C HIS A 681 8.14 -17.43 -16.23
N PRO A 682 8.66 -16.76 -17.29
CA PRO A 682 9.37 -17.42 -18.39
C PRO A 682 10.48 -18.33 -17.84
N PRO A 683 10.79 -19.49 -18.47
CA PRO A 683 10.80 -19.70 -19.93
C PRO A 683 9.53 -20.35 -20.54
N SER A 684 9.49 -20.41 -21.87
CA SER A 684 8.38 -20.89 -22.73
C SER A 684 7.86 -22.31 -22.44
N ASN A 685 8.69 -23.19 -21.88
CA ASN A 685 8.26 -24.56 -21.52
C ASN A 685 7.22 -24.56 -20.37
N SER A 686 7.13 -23.47 -19.60
CA SER A 686 6.17 -23.32 -18.50
C SER A 686 4.70 -23.45 -18.92
N LEU A 687 4.32 -22.97 -20.12
CA LEU A 687 2.95 -23.09 -20.60
C LEU A 687 2.60 -24.54 -20.90
N ILE A 688 3.51 -25.29 -21.54
CA ILE A 688 3.31 -26.71 -21.87
C ILE A 688 3.26 -27.53 -20.57
N ASP A 689 4.17 -27.27 -19.64
CA ASP A 689 4.19 -27.94 -18.33
C ASP A 689 2.88 -27.69 -17.57
N ALA A 690 2.36 -26.45 -17.60
CA ALA A 690 1.09 -26.13 -16.99
C ALA A 690 -0.10 -26.78 -17.70
N LEU A 691 -0.13 -26.81 -19.04
CA LEU A 691 -1.16 -27.51 -19.81
C LEU A 691 -1.13 -29.02 -19.52
N ASN A 692 0.05 -29.63 -19.42
CA ASN A 692 0.20 -31.06 -19.15
C ASN A 692 -0.39 -31.50 -17.81
N ILE A 693 -0.41 -30.61 -16.81
CA ILE A 693 -1.00 -30.90 -15.49
C ILE A 693 -2.44 -30.39 -15.35
N SER A 694 -2.98 -29.66 -16.33
CA SER A 694 -4.29 -29.02 -16.25
C SER A 694 -5.39 -29.87 -16.89
N ASP A 695 -6.51 -29.99 -16.20
CA ASP A 695 -7.72 -30.66 -16.71
C ASP A 695 -8.55 -29.73 -17.61
N MET A 696 -8.35 -28.42 -17.47
CA MET A 696 -9.10 -27.39 -18.16
C MET A 696 -8.28 -26.12 -18.40
N LEU A 697 -8.54 -25.45 -19.52
CA LEU A 697 -8.06 -24.12 -19.87
C LEU A 697 -9.26 -23.19 -19.91
N ILE A 698 -9.28 -22.17 -19.04
CA ILE A 698 -10.40 -21.26 -18.89
C ILE A 698 -9.98 -19.84 -19.24
N PHE A 699 -10.64 -19.24 -20.22
CA PHE A 699 -10.56 -17.81 -20.54
C PHE A 699 -11.67 -17.07 -19.78
N VAL A 700 -11.33 -16.10 -18.94
CA VAL A 700 -12.31 -15.29 -18.20
C VAL A 700 -12.18 -13.85 -18.65
N ASN A 701 -13.19 -13.36 -19.37
CA ASN A 701 -13.23 -12.02 -19.97
C ASN A 701 -11.97 -11.63 -20.79
N SER A 702 -11.17 -12.62 -21.19
CA SER A 702 -9.89 -12.45 -21.89
C SER A 702 -9.94 -13.01 -23.31
N ASP A 703 -8.84 -12.90 -24.04
CA ASP A 703 -8.71 -13.38 -25.42
C ASP A 703 -7.49 -14.30 -25.59
N ILE A 704 -7.31 -14.81 -26.81
CA ILE A 704 -6.15 -15.65 -27.16
C ILE A 704 -4.84 -14.85 -27.17
N MET A 705 -4.87 -13.54 -27.41
CA MET A 705 -3.66 -12.71 -27.40
C MET A 705 -3.04 -12.67 -25.99
N ASP A 706 -3.88 -12.70 -24.94
CA ASP A 706 -3.42 -12.83 -23.56
C ASP A 706 -2.71 -14.16 -23.28
N ALA A 707 -3.11 -15.24 -23.96
CA ALA A 707 -2.43 -16.53 -23.88
C ALA A 707 -1.10 -16.57 -24.66
N LEU A 708 -0.91 -15.69 -25.65
CA LEU A 708 0.33 -15.62 -26.43
C LEU A 708 1.47 -14.90 -25.73
N ILE A 709 1.20 -14.08 -24.71
CA ILE A 709 2.21 -13.25 -24.03
C ILE A 709 3.44 -14.08 -23.56
N PRO A 710 3.29 -15.23 -22.87
CA PRO A 710 4.43 -16.04 -22.44
C PRO A 710 5.24 -16.63 -23.60
N LEU A 711 4.61 -16.85 -24.76
CA LEU A 711 5.25 -17.39 -25.96
C LEU A 711 5.98 -16.31 -26.77
N LEU A 712 5.52 -15.06 -26.68
CA LEU A 712 6.09 -13.92 -27.40
C LEU A 712 7.21 -13.22 -26.62
N SER A 713 7.39 -13.51 -25.32
CA SER A 713 8.32 -12.77 -24.46
C SER A 713 9.79 -12.74 -24.92
N SER A 714 10.21 -13.69 -25.78
CA SER A 714 11.58 -13.73 -26.34
C SER A 714 11.71 -13.08 -27.72
N GLU A 715 10.60 -12.81 -28.41
CA GLU A 715 10.57 -12.30 -29.80
C GLU A 715 9.91 -10.93 -29.94
N ALA A 716 9.15 -10.52 -28.93
CA ALA A 716 8.51 -9.22 -28.84
C ALA A 716 9.21 -8.33 -27.82
N ILE A 717 9.25 -7.03 -28.10
CA ILE A 717 9.59 -6.02 -27.10
C ILE A 717 8.32 -5.76 -26.30
N PHE A 718 8.33 -6.21 -25.05
CA PHE A 718 7.23 -6.02 -24.14
C PHE A 718 7.55 -4.92 -23.13
N ILE A 719 6.73 -3.88 -23.10
CA ILE A 719 6.89 -2.72 -22.22
C ILE A 719 5.71 -2.70 -21.25
N ARG A 720 5.99 -2.80 -19.95
CA ARG A 720 4.99 -2.52 -18.91
C ARG A 720 4.86 -1.01 -18.77
N ALA A 721 3.72 -0.46 -19.17
CA ALA A 721 3.57 0.98 -19.27
C ALA A 721 3.70 1.67 -17.90
N SER A 722 3.21 1.02 -16.84
CA SER A 722 3.28 1.53 -15.46
C SER A 722 4.70 1.79 -14.97
N ASP A 723 5.73 1.11 -15.51
CA ASP A 723 7.13 1.31 -15.10
C ASP A 723 7.63 2.73 -15.39
N TYR A 724 6.96 3.46 -16.29
CA TYR A 724 7.26 4.86 -16.65
C TYR A 724 6.37 5.88 -15.93
N GLY A 725 5.38 5.42 -15.15
CA GLY A 725 4.46 6.30 -14.45
C GLY A 725 5.08 6.97 -13.23
N VAL A 726 4.70 8.22 -12.99
CA VAL A 726 5.07 8.95 -11.78
C VAL A 726 4.29 8.38 -10.59
N LEU A 727 4.99 8.12 -9.47
CA LEU A 727 4.32 7.85 -8.19
C LEU A 727 3.68 9.15 -7.67
N SER A 728 2.43 9.37 -8.06
CA SER A 728 1.60 10.51 -7.66
C SER A 728 0.14 10.11 -7.79
N ILE A 729 -0.74 10.74 -7.00
CA ILE A 729 -2.19 10.61 -7.16
C ILE A 729 -2.79 11.71 -8.05
N ASN A 730 -1.97 12.57 -8.66
CA ASN A 730 -2.41 13.66 -9.52
C ASN A 730 -2.43 13.27 -11.01
N TYR A 731 -3.53 12.63 -11.41
CA TYR A 731 -3.82 12.20 -12.79
C TYR A 731 -3.95 13.36 -13.80
N THR A 732 -4.12 14.60 -13.34
CA THR A 732 -4.25 15.76 -14.25
C THR A 732 -2.89 16.34 -14.64
N LYS A 733 -1.88 16.18 -13.78
CA LYS A 733 -0.55 16.75 -13.98
C LYS A 733 0.42 15.74 -14.58
N TYR A 734 0.30 14.48 -14.19
CA TYR A 734 1.23 13.42 -14.55
C TYR A 734 0.53 12.22 -15.17
N TRP A 735 1.28 11.46 -15.95
CA TRP A 735 0.99 10.04 -16.15
C TRP A 735 1.43 9.29 -14.88
N VAL A 736 0.50 8.63 -14.22
CA VAL A 736 0.69 8.02 -12.91
C VAL A 736 0.54 6.51 -12.95
N ARG A 737 1.10 5.83 -11.95
CA ARG A 737 0.84 4.41 -11.69
C ARG A 737 -0.51 4.26 -10.97
N SER A 738 -1.42 3.47 -11.53
CA SER A 738 -2.78 3.30 -11.01
C SER A 738 -3.13 1.83 -10.75
N SER A 739 -3.70 1.56 -9.59
CA SER A 739 -4.20 0.24 -9.19
C SER A 739 -5.67 -0.01 -9.54
N SER A 740 -6.39 0.99 -10.08
CA SER A 740 -7.86 0.93 -10.24
C SER A 740 -8.37 -0.30 -11.01
N TRP A 741 -7.66 -0.73 -12.05
CA TRP A 741 -8.03 -1.93 -12.81
C TRP A 741 -7.78 -3.23 -12.03
N ARG A 742 -6.68 -3.30 -11.27
CA ARG A 742 -6.39 -4.43 -10.38
C ARG A 742 -7.40 -4.51 -9.23
N GLU A 743 -7.83 -3.37 -8.70
CA GLU A 743 -8.82 -3.30 -7.61
C GLU A 743 -10.21 -3.81 -8.02
N ILE A 744 -10.55 -3.79 -9.32
CA ILE A 744 -11.77 -4.42 -9.84
C ILE A 744 -11.55 -5.87 -10.30
N GLY A 745 -10.35 -6.40 -10.10
CA GLY A 745 -9.96 -7.78 -10.40
C GLY A 745 -9.27 -7.95 -11.75
N ALA A 746 -9.51 -7.04 -12.71
CA ALA A 746 -9.18 -7.21 -14.12
C ALA A 746 -7.76 -7.73 -14.42
N LEU A 747 -7.63 -8.51 -15.50
CA LEU A 747 -6.34 -8.99 -15.99
C LEU A 747 -5.39 -7.84 -16.38
N THR A 748 -4.47 -7.53 -15.48
CA THR A 748 -3.33 -6.63 -15.71
C THR A 748 -2.03 -7.42 -15.85
N VAL A 749 -1.21 -7.13 -16.86
CA VAL A 749 0.09 -7.79 -17.03
C VAL A 749 1.12 -7.31 -16.01
N GLY A 750 1.10 -6.01 -15.66
CA GLY A 750 2.02 -5.40 -14.70
C GLY A 750 1.49 -5.23 -13.28
N GLY A 751 0.21 -5.56 -13.03
CA GLY A 751 -0.47 -5.27 -11.76
C GLY A 751 -0.97 -3.82 -11.62
N GLU A 752 -0.54 -2.90 -12.49
CA GLU A 752 -0.90 -1.48 -12.47
C GLU A 752 -0.93 -0.93 -13.89
N THR A 753 -1.71 0.14 -14.12
CA THR A 753 -1.76 0.85 -15.40
C THR A 753 -1.04 2.19 -15.33
N LEU A 754 -0.55 2.65 -16.49
CA LEU A 754 -0.12 4.02 -16.72
C LEU A 754 -1.34 4.86 -17.09
N SER A 755 -1.72 5.76 -16.19
CA SER A 755 -3.00 6.47 -16.24
C SER A 755 -2.83 7.99 -16.21
N THR A 756 -3.62 8.72 -17.00
CA THR A 756 -3.73 10.19 -16.94
C THR A 756 -5.13 10.61 -17.36
N CYS A 757 -5.63 11.73 -16.83
CA CYS A 757 -6.77 12.46 -17.39
C CYS A 757 -6.40 13.88 -17.84
N GLY A 758 -5.15 14.29 -17.61
CA GLY A 758 -4.66 15.61 -17.97
C GLY A 758 -4.15 15.70 -19.40
N LYS A 759 -4.10 16.92 -19.93
CA LYS A 759 -3.44 17.20 -21.21
C LYS A 759 -1.92 17.19 -21.01
N ASN A 760 -1.32 16.02 -21.17
CA ASN A 760 0.11 15.78 -20.99
C ASN A 760 0.57 14.64 -21.91
N CYS A 761 1.88 14.52 -22.08
CA CYS A 761 2.50 13.43 -22.82
C CYS A 761 3.57 12.73 -21.97
N ILE A 762 3.93 11.52 -22.39
CA ILE A 762 5.03 10.74 -21.82
C ILE A 762 5.78 10.04 -22.94
N SER A 763 7.11 10.00 -22.82
CA SER A 763 8.01 9.40 -23.80
C SER A 763 8.67 8.17 -23.19
N ILE A 764 8.61 7.05 -23.90
CA ILE A 764 9.04 5.73 -23.44
C ILE A 764 10.09 5.21 -24.43
N PRO A 765 11.36 5.05 -24.03
CA PRO A 765 12.39 4.51 -24.90
C PRO A 765 12.24 2.99 -25.07
N PHE A 766 12.51 2.51 -26.28
CA PHE A 766 12.65 1.09 -26.60
C PHE A 766 13.74 0.88 -27.66
N GLU A 767 14.17 -0.36 -27.86
CA GLU A 767 15.26 -0.69 -28.79
C GLU A 767 14.89 -1.90 -29.63
N VAL A 768 15.03 -1.78 -30.95
CA VAL A 768 14.83 -2.89 -31.91
C VAL A 768 16.19 -3.34 -32.43
N MET A 769 16.40 -4.65 -32.52
CA MET A 769 17.70 -5.24 -32.85
C MET A 769 17.96 -5.38 -34.36
N LEU A 770 16.92 -5.25 -35.18
CA LEU A 770 16.95 -5.54 -36.60
C LEU A 770 16.00 -4.62 -37.34
N ASP A 771 16.42 -4.13 -38.50
CA ASP A 771 15.57 -3.42 -39.44
C ASP A 771 14.37 -4.30 -39.84
N GLY A 772 13.18 -3.71 -39.96
CA GLY A 772 12.01 -4.42 -40.44
C GLY A 772 10.68 -3.77 -40.06
N THR A 773 9.59 -4.40 -40.50
CA THR A 773 8.23 -3.99 -40.13
C THR A 773 7.86 -4.59 -38.77
N TYR A 774 7.35 -3.75 -37.88
CA TYR A 774 6.85 -4.14 -36.56
C TYR A 774 5.40 -3.69 -36.41
N ASP A 775 4.59 -4.56 -35.80
CA ASP A 775 3.28 -4.21 -35.28
C ASP A 775 3.42 -3.56 -33.90
N VAL A 776 2.71 -2.44 -33.71
CA VAL A 776 2.62 -1.74 -32.43
C VAL A 776 1.25 -2.01 -31.83
N TRP A 777 1.23 -2.79 -30.75
CA TRP A 777 0.03 -3.13 -29.99
C TRP A 777 0.05 -2.44 -28.63
N ILE A 778 -1.10 -1.90 -28.22
CA ILE A 778 -1.28 -1.28 -26.90
C ILE A 778 -2.42 -1.99 -26.19
N ARG A 779 -2.17 -2.45 -24.96
CA ARG A 779 -3.21 -2.96 -24.07
C ARG A 779 -3.83 -1.79 -23.30
N ILE A 780 -5.05 -1.42 -23.66
CA ILE A 780 -5.71 -0.19 -23.21
C ILE A 780 -7.07 -0.48 -22.55
N GLY A 781 -7.41 0.32 -21.54
CA GLY A 781 -8.64 0.18 -20.76
C GLY A 781 -9.84 0.84 -21.41
N PHE A 782 -10.87 0.06 -21.72
CA PHE A 782 -12.12 0.58 -22.28
C PHE A 782 -13.09 0.98 -21.19
N ALA A 783 -13.44 2.29 -21.12
CA ALA A 783 -14.51 2.73 -20.21
C ALA A 783 -15.23 4.04 -20.55
N LYS A 784 -16.05 4.54 -19.62
CA LYS A 784 -16.65 5.89 -19.69
C LYS A 784 -15.58 6.99 -19.60
N HIS A 785 -15.90 8.16 -20.14
CA HIS A 785 -15.10 9.40 -20.01
C HIS A 785 -13.64 9.26 -20.46
N ARG A 786 -13.44 8.82 -21.71
CA ARG A 786 -12.11 8.52 -22.27
C ARG A 786 -11.55 9.64 -23.14
N GLY A 787 -10.27 9.93 -22.94
CA GLY A 787 -9.52 10.92 -23.71
C GLY A 787 -9.12 10.38 -25.09
N LEU A 788 -8.80 11.26 -26.04
CA LEU A 788 -8.13 10.84 -27.27
C LEU A 788 -6.65 10.58 -26.96
N LEU A 789 -6.22 9.32 -27.10
CA LEU A 789 -4.83 8.92 -27.07
C LEU A 789 -4.23 9.04 -28.47
N ARG A 790 -3.15 9.81 -28.60
CA ARG A 790 -2.34 9.89 -29.84
C ARG A 790 -0.98 9.26 -29.57
N VAL A 791 -0.55 8.40 -30.48
CA VAL A 791 0.67 7.61 -30.35
C VAL A 791 1.65 8.06 -31.41
N PHE A 792 2.87 8.35 -30.99
CA PHE A 792 3.96 8.77 -31.85
C PHE A 792 5.14 7.81 -31.71
N ILE A 793 5.88 7.56 -32.79
CA ILE A 793 7.22 6.96 -32.73
C ILE A 793 8.18 7.92 -33.42
N ASP A 794 9.27 8.28 -32.74
CA ASP A 794 10.28 9.22 -33.23
C ASP A 794 9.68 10.52 -33.81
N ASP A 795 8.74 11.10 -33.05
CA ASP A 795 7.98 12.32 -33.35
C ASP A 795 6.97 12.23 -34.53
N GLU A 796 6.81 11.06 -35.15
CA GLU A 796 5.78 10.81 -36.18
C GLU A 796 4.51 10.21 -35.56
N GLU A 797 3.32 10.79 -35.84
CA GLU A 797 2.04 10.24 -35.35
C GLU A 797 1.70 8.96 -36.11
N ILE A 798 1.75 7.82 -35.41
CA ILE A 798 1.52 6.50 -36.01
C ILE A 798 0.08 6.01 -35.86
N GLY A 799 -0.70 6.61 -34.95
CA GLY A 799 -2.10 6.25 -34.75
C GLY A 799 -2.76 6.98 -33.58
N LYS A 800 -4.09 6.84 -33.51
CA LYS A 800 -4.92 7.45 -32.46
C LYS A 800 -6.08 6.55 -32.09
N ILE A 801 -6.47 6.57 -30.82
CA ILE A 801 -7.60 5.79 -30.31
C ILE A 801 -8.32 6.55 -29.19
N ARG A 802 -9.64 6.41 -29.14
CA ARG A 802 -10.44 6.81 -27.99
C ARG A 802 -11.16 5.55 -27.47
N PRO A 803 -10.70 4.93 -26.37
CA PRO A 803 -11.19 3.62 -25.92
C PRO A 803 -12.51 3.74 -25.12
N THR A 804 -13.51 4.43 -25.67
CA THR A 804 -14.79 4.65 -24.98
C THR A 804 -15.62 3.36 -24.95
N ALA A 805 -16.22 3.06 -23.80
CA ALA A 805 -17.23 2.03 -23.63
C ALA A 805 -18.31 2.46 -22.63
N SER A 806 -19.39 1.68 -22.53
CA SER A 806 -20.56 2.02 -21.72
C SER A 806 -20.35 1.85 -20.22
N LEU A 807 -19.28 1.17 -19.77
CA LEU A 807 -18.89 0.96 -18.36
C LEU A 807 -17.37 0.79 -18.24
N TYR A 808 -16.82 0.56 -17.05
CA TYR A 808 -15.48 -0.02 -16.92
C TYR A 808 -15.54 -1.48 -17.37
N VAL A 809 -15.20 -1.73 -18.65
CA VAL A 809 -15.37 -3.04 -19.30
C VAL A 809 -14.14 -3.90 -19.06
N ARG A 810 -13.07 -3.74 -19.85
CA ARG A 810 -11.83 -4.52 -19.69
C ARG A 810 -10.62 -3.83 -20.34
N LEU A 811 -9.45 -4.38 -20.06
CA LEU A 811 -8.19 -4.09 -20.76
C LEU A 811 -8.07 -5.00 -21.98
N MET A 812 -7.81 -4.44 -23.16
CA MET A 812 -7.72 -5.22 -24.41
C MET A 812 -6.50 -4.82 -25.25
N TRP A 813 -5.93 -5.78 -25.96
CA TRP A 813 -4.90 -5.53 -26.96
C TRP A 813 -5.50 -4.88 -28.21
N VAL A 814 -5.00 -3.70 -28.56
CA VAL A 814 -5.39 -3.00 -29.78
C VAL A 814 -4.16 -2.76 -30.64
N LYS A 815 -4.21 -3.23 -31.89
CA LYS A 815 -3.20 -2.91 -32.89
C LYS A 815 -3.35 -1.45 -33.33
N ILE A 816 -2.33 -0.64 -33.12
CA ILE A 816 -2.31 0.77 -33.51
C ILE A 816 -1.94 0.90 -35.00
N THR A 817 -0.82 0.30 -35.40
CA THR A 817 -0.37 0.28 -36.80
C THR A 817 0.74 -0.78 -37.02
N SER A 818 1.16 -0.94 -38.27
CA SER A 818 2.39 -1.61 -38.68
C SER A 818 3.35 -0.56 -39.24
N ILE A 819 4.60 -0.49 -38.76
CA ILE A 819 5.58 0.52 -39.15
C ILE A 819 6.96 -0.09 -39.37
N PHE A 820 7.72 0.44 -40.33
CA PHE A 820 9.12 0.06 -40.53
C PHE A 820 10.03 0.80 -39.54
N LEU A 821 10.83 0.05 -38.77
CA LEU A 821 11.80 0.60 -37.81
C LEU A 821 13.20 0.16 -38.20
N ASN A 822 14.15 1.08 -38.16
CA ASN A 822 15.58 0.79 -38.32
C ASN A 822 16.14 0.19 -37.02
N ASN A 823 17.20 -0.61 -37.10
CA ASN A 823 17.91 -1.11 -35.94
C ASN A 823 18.44 0.06 -35.09
N GLY A 824 18.09 0.06 -33.80
CA GLY A 824 18.52 1.06 -32.85
C GLY A 824 17.46 1.44 -31.83
N LYS A 825 17.71 2.58 -31.19
CA LYS A 825 16.85 3.13 -30.14
C LYS A 825 15.80 4.02 -30.74
N HIS A 826 14.58 3.83 -30.27
CA HIS A 826 13.39 4.59 -30.65
C HIS A 826 12.68 5.09 -29.40
N ILE A 827 11.78 6.05 -29.60
CA ILE A 827 10.94 6.58 -28.53
C ILE A 827 9.48 6.50 -28.96
N ILE A 828 8.66 5.79 -28.17
CA ILE A 828 7.20 5.88 -28.28
C ILE A 828 6.69 6.99 -27.37
N THR A 829 5.98 7.97 -27.92
CA THR A 829 5.37 9.07 -27.16
C THR A 829 3.86 8.92 -27.15
N LEU A 830 3.28 8.97 -25.96
CA LEU A 830 1.85 8.85 -25.71
C LEU A 830 1.32 10.21 -25.27
N LEU A 831 0.36 10.76 -26.02
CA LEU A 831 -0.26 12.06 -25.73
C LEU A 831 -1.73 11.88 -25.40
N ASN A 832 -2.12 12.36 -24.21
CA ASN A 832 -3.53 12.50 -23.84
C ASN A 832 -4.01 13.92 -24.15
N ASP A 833 -5.18 14.05 -24.76
CA ASP A 833 -5.75 15.35 -25.13
C ASP A 833 -6.35 16.14 -23.94
N GLY A 834 -6.55 15.48 -22.80
CA GLY A 834 -7.15 16.05 -21.58
C GLY A 834 -8.68 16.04 -21.56
N SER A 835 -9.34 15.38 -22.51
CA SER A 835 -10.82 15.25 -22.54
C SER A 835 -11.36 14.12 -21.65
N GLY A 836 -10.49 13.25 -21.15
CA GLY A 836 -10.85 12.13 -20.29
C GLY A 836 -9.64 11.28 -19.91
N TYR A 837 -9.90 10.14 -19.27
CA TYR A 837 -8.87 9.20 -18.83
C TYR A 837 -8.34 8.36 -19.99
N ASN A 838 -7.04 8.06 -19.96
CA ASN A 838 -6.42 6.98 -20.71
C ASN A 838 -5.64 6.09 -19.73
N ASP A 839 -5.92 4.77 -19.77
CA ASP A 839 -5.29 3.77 -18.91
C ASP A 839 -4.59 2.73 -19.79
N ILE A 840 -3.27 2.65 -19.70
CA ILE A 840 -2.44 1.77 -20.53
C ILE A 840 -1.75 0.75 -19.63
N ASP A 841 -1.98 -0.54 -19.86
CA ASP A 841 -1.35 -1.62 -19.07
C ASP A 841 0.02 -1.98 -19.65
N ALA A 842 0.06 -2.26 -20.96
CA ALA A 842 1.28 -2.70 -21.63
C ALA A 842 1.33 -2.27 -23.11
N ILE A 843 2.54 -2.26 -23.66
CA ILE A 843 2.81 -2.00 -25.08
C ILE A 843 3.65 -3.16 -25.60
N MET A 844 3.28 -3.70 -26.75
CA MET A 844 3.98 -4.79 -27.41
C MET A 844 4.40 -4.36 -28.81
N ILE A 845 5.70 -4.46 -29.09
CA ILE A 845 6.28 -4.15 -30.41
C ILE A 845 6.89 -5.45 -30.94
N VAL A 846 6.35 -5.98 -32.02
CA VAL A 846 6.65 -7.34 -32.47
C VAL A 846 6.52 -7.46 -33.97
N ARG A 847 7.32 -8.35 -34.57
CA ARG A 847 7.23 -8.64 -35.99
C ARG A 847 5.90 -9.38 -36.30
N PRO A 848 5.15 -8.99 -37.34
CA PRO A 848 3.87 -9.64 -37.68
C PRO A 848 3.98 -11.16 -37.83
N GLU A 849 5.08 -11.66 -38.40
CA GLU A 849 5.28 -13.09 -38.61
C GLU A 849 5.42 -13.87 -37.29
N SER A 850 5.97 -13.23 -36.25
CA SER A 850 6.12 -13.84 -34.92
C SER A 850 4.77 -14.09 -34.26
N ILE A 851 3.82 -13.15 -34.31
CA ILE A 851 2.47 -13.35 -33.76
C ILE A 851 1.80 -14.54 -34.45
N GLN A 852 1.79 -14.56 -35.79
CA GLN A 852 1.14 -15.64 -36.54
C GLN A 852 1.81 -16.99 -36.28
N SER A 853 3.14 -17.03 -36.22
CA SER A 853 3.91 -18.23 -35.90
C SER A 853 3.57 -18.77 -34.51
N LYS A 854 3.54 -17.91 -33.48
CA LYS A 854 3.17 -18.33 -32.12
C LYS A 854 1.71 -18.71 -31.97
N LEU A 855 0.81 -18.07 -32.70
CA LEU A 855 -0.60 -18.44 -32.74
C LEU A 855 -0.79 -19.83 -33.35
N ASN A 856 -0.11 -20.12 -34.47
CA ASN A 856 -0.11 -21.45 -35.08
C ASN A 856 0.47 -22.48 -34.11
N TYR A 857 1.60 -22.17 -33.47
CA TYR A 857 2.22 -23.05 -32.48
C TYR A 857 1.31 -23.35 -31.28
N LEU A 858 0.66 -22.34 -30.71
CA LEU A 858 -0.30 -22.51 -29.62
C LEU A 858 -1.50 -23.35 -30.07
N THR A 859 -1.98 -23.12 -31.29
CA THR A 859 -3.08 -23.90 -31.89
C THR A 859 -2.70 -25.39 -32.02
N GLU A 860 -1.49 -25.71 -32.46
CA GLU A 860 -1.02 -27.10 -32.52
C GLU A 860 -0.92 -27.75 -31.13
N ILE A 861 -0.43 -27.03 -30.11
CA ILE A 861 -0.41 -27.54 -28.72
C ILE A 861 -1.84 -27.79 -28.21
N LEU A 862 -2.76 -26.86 -28.47
CA LEU A 862 -4.13 -26.95 -27.98
C LEU A 862 -4.95 -28.01 -28.72
N LYS A 863 -4.56 -28.41 -29.93
CA LYS A 863 -5.11 -29.61 -30.59
C LYS A 863 -4.84 -30.88 -29.79
N GLU A 864 -3.62 -31.04 -29.25
CA GLU A 864 -3.22 -32.21 -28.46
C GLU A 864 -3.69 -32.15 -26.99
N PHE A 865 -4.10 -30.98 -26.51
CA PHE A 865 -4.53 -30.80 -25.13
C PHE A 865 -5.81 -31.59 -24.80
N SER A 866 -5.70 -32.68 -24.04
CA SER A 866 -6.86 -33.53 -23.68
C SER A 866 -7.87 -32.87 -22.73
N GLY A 867 -7.52 -31.74 -22.11
CA GLY A 867 -8.39 -31.00 -21.21
C GLY A 867 -9.53 -30.24 -21.91
N ARG A 868 -10.43 -29.68 -21.10
CA ARG A 868 -11.57 -28.91 -21.58
C ARG A 868 -11.17 -27.44 -21.81
N ILE A 869 -11.58 -26.84 -22.91
CA ILE A 869 -11.43 -25.41 -23.16
C ILE A 869 -12.75 -24.72 -22.80
N ILE A 870 -12.70 -23.70 -21.95
CA ILE A 870 -13.88 -22.98 -21.43
C ILE A 870 -13.66 -21.48 -21.61
N TYR A 871 -14.67 -20.76 -22.07
CA TYR A 871 -14.72 -19.29 -22.03
C TYR A 871 -15.84 -18.89 -21.07
N VAL A 872 -15.52 -17.99 -20.15
CA VAL A 872 -16.45 -17.34 -19.23
C VAL A 872 -16.54 -15.88 -19.65
N LEU A 873 -17.70 -15.54 -20.22
CA LEU A 873 -17.99 -14.23 -20.80
C LEU A 873 -19.04 -13.55 -19.93
N GLU A 874 -18.61 -12.64 -19.06
CA GLU A 874 -19.54 -11.77 -18.33
C GLU A 874 -20.13 -10.76 -19.31
N ALA A 875 -21.45 -10.61 -19.28
CA ALA A 875 -22.18 -9.92 -20.33
C ALA A 875 -21.79 -8.44 -20.41
N GLU A 876 -21.67 -7.78 -19.25
CA GLU A 876 -21.23 -6.40 -19.13
C GLU A 876 -19.80 -6.18 -19.66
N ASN A 877 -18.91 -7.16 -19.50
CA ASN A 877 -17.52 -7.07 -19.95
C ASN A 877 -17.34 -7.47 -21.42
N THR A 878 -18.26 -8.27 -21.95
CA THR A 878 -18.14 -8.85 -23.30
C THR A 878 -18.85 -8.01 -24.35
N PHE A 879 -20.04 -7.48 -24.03
CA PHE A 879 -20.96 -6.95 -25.04
C PHE A 879 -21.17 -5.42 -24.99
N THR A 880 -20.60 -4.73 -24.00
CA THR A 880 -20.80 -3.27 -23.82
C THR A 880 -19.67 -2.39 -24.36
N LEU A 881 -18.82 -2.96 -25.22
CA LEU A 881 -17.72 -2.25 -25.89
C LEU A 881 -18.20 -1.18 -26.88
N ASN A 882 -19.39 -1.35 -27.48
CA ASN A 882 -19.96 -0.38 -28.40
C ASN A 882 -20.76 0.69 -27.62
N PRO A 883 -20.24 1.93 -27.48
CA PRO A 883 -20.92 2.98 -26.71
C PRO A 883 -22.19 3.51 -27.38
N LEU A 884 -22.40 3.21 -28.67
CA LEU A 884 -23.62 3.58 -29.39
C LEU A 884 -24.77 2.61 -29.10
N ALA A 885 -24.46 1.42 -28.58
CA ALA A 885 -25.47 0.45 -28.19
C ALA A 885 -26.07 0.91 -26.85
N ARG A 886 -27.32 1.40 -26.86
CA ARG A 886 -28.01 1.86 -25.65
C ARG A 886 -28.47 0.64 -24.86
N TRP A 887 -27.58 -0.05 -24.15
CA TRP A 887 -27.97 -1.20 -23.34
C TRP A 887 -27.86 -0.85 -21.87
N GLU A 888 -28.85 -1.30 -21.10
CA GLU A 888 -28.95 -0.98 -19.68
C GLU A 888 -28.22 -2.05 -18.87
N VAL A 889 -27.15 -1.67 -18.17
CA VAL A 889 -26.52 -2.53 -17.17
C VAL A 889 -27.12 -2.19 -15.82
N SER A 890 -27.56 -3.21 -15.11
CA SER A 890 -28.07 -3.09 -13.75
C SER A 890 -27.35 -4.05 -12.82
N MET A 891 -27.42 -3.75 -11.53
CA MET A 891 -26.77 -4.53 -10.49
C MET A 891 -27.85 -5.13 -9.59
N LYS A 892 -27.75 -6.44 -9.33
CA LYS A 892 -28.59 -7.11 -8.35
C LYS A 892 -27.66 -7.53 -7.21
N PRO A 893 -27.86 -7.00 -5.99
CA PRO A 893 -27.03 -7.36 -4.85
C PRO A 893 -26.93 -8.89 -4.70
N TYR A 894 -25.73 -9.34 -4.39
CA TYR A 894 -25.29 -10.74 -4.23
C TYR A 894 -25.25 -11.58 -5.51
N GLU A 895 -25.79 -11.06 -6.61
CA GLU A 895 -25.80 -11.76 -7.91
C GLU A 895 -24.79 -11.19 -8.91
N GLY A 896 -24.54 -9.87 -8.82
CA GLY A 896 -23.60 -9.16 -9.67
C GLY A 896 -24.26 -8.21 -10.66
N LEU A 897 -23.52 -7.92 -11.74
CA LEU A 897 -23.99 -7.09 -12.84
C LEU A 897 -24.71 -7.96 -13.87
N PHE A 898 -25.71 -7.38 -14.53
CA PHE A 898 -26.40 -8.02 -15.62
C PHE A 898 -26.74 -7.01 -16.70
N LEU A 899 -26.70 -7.50 -17.92
CA LEU A 899 -26.93 -6.74 -19.12
C LEU A 899 -28.37 -6.97 -19.59
N ARG A 900 -29.13 -5.89 -19.65
CA ARG A 900 -30.49 -5.92 -20.18
C ARG A 900 -30.45 -5.83 -21.69
N ILE A 901 -30.87 -6.92 -22.32
CA ILE A 901 -30.96 -7.08 -23.78
C ILE A 901 -32.40 -6.83 -24.21
N TYR A 902 -32.53 -6.10 -25.30
CA TYR A 902 -33.77 -5.91 -26.07
C TYR A 902 -33.40 -5.75 -27.54
N ASP A 903 -34.20 -6.31 -28.44
CA ASP A 903 -33.94 -6.18 -29.89
C ASP A 903 -34.56 -4.90 -30.47
N CYS A 904 -35.32 -4.14 -29.67
CA CYS A 904 -35.98 -2.92 -30.09
C CYS A 904 -35.71 -1.75 -29.14
N GLU A 905 -35.33 -0.60 -29.69
CA GLU A 905 -35.04 0.63 -28.95
C GLU A 905 -36.06 1.72 -29.29
N ASN A 906 -36.47 2.52 -28.28
CA ASN A 906 -37.34 3.68 -28.50
C ASN A 906 -36.54 4.84 -29.12
N ILE A 907 -36.81 5.14 -30.40
CA ILE A 907 -36.18 6.23 -31.15
C ILE A 907 -37.08 7.48 -31.26
N SER A 908 -38.24 7.47 -30.61
CA SER A 908 -39.17 8.60 -30.61
C SER A 908 -38.56 9.92 -30.10
N PRO A 909 -37.72 9.96 -29.05
CA PRO A 909 -37.13 11.21 -28.56
C PRO A 909 -36.17 11.91 -29.55
N GLU A 910 -35.70 11.20 -30.57
CA GLU A 910 -34.85 11.78 -31.63
C GLU A 910 -35.64 12.47 -32.73
N GLY A 911 -36.95 12.22 -32.79
CA GLY A 911 -37.83 12.72 -33.83
C GLY A 911 -38.53 14.01 -33.44
N ARG A 912 -38.87 14.83 -34.45
CA ARG A 912 -39.73 16.00 -34.27
C ARG A 912 -41.18 15.56 -34.31
N ALA A 913 -41.91 15.75 -33.22
CA ALA A 913 -43.33 15.44 -33.17
C ALA A 913 -44.19 16.61 -33.69
N SER A 914 -45.29 16.26 -34.35
CA SER A 914 -46.33 17.21 -34.76
C SER A 914 -47.68 16.51 -34.78
N ALA A 915 -48.77 17.26 -34.69
CA ALA A 915 -50.11 16.69 -34.68
C ALA A 915 -51.09 17.52 -35.51
N SER A 916 -52.20 16.88 -35.87
CA SER A 916 -53.35 17.54 -36.53
C SER A 916 -53.94 18.70 -35.72
N SER A 917 -53.96 18.58 -34.40
CA SER A 917 -54.39 19.61 -33.47
C SER A 917 -53.84 19.32 -32.07
N SER A 918 -53.86 20.33 -31.20
CA SER A 918 -53.53 20.18 -29.78
C SER A 918 -54.58 20.89 -28.93
N GLY A 919 -54.73 20.45 -27.69
CA GLY A 919 -55.59 21.10 -26.72
C GLY A 919 -55.11 22.50 -26.34
N THR A 920 -56.04 23.43 -26.10
CA THR A 920 -55.73 24.84 -25.78
C THR A 920 -56.06 25.24 -24.34
N TRP A 921 -56.61 24.32 -23.51
CA TRP A 921 -56.93 24.62 -22.10
C TRP A 921 -55.71 24.52 -21.20
N ASP A 922 -54.64 23.91 -21.68
CA ASP A 922 -53.33 23.93 -21.05
C ASP A 922 -52.26 23.88 -22.16
N ALA A 923 -51.98 25.07 -22.71
CA ALA A 923 -51.15 25.24 -23.88
C ALA A 923 -49.65 25.01 -23.61
N GLU A 924 -49.23 24.68 -22.40
CA GLU A 924 -47.83 24.31 -22.12
C GLU A 924 -47.65 22.80 -21.88
N THR A 925 -48.72 22.05 -21.57
CA THR A 925 -48.64 20.64 -21.14
C THR A 925 -49.27 19.63 -22.09
N LEU A 926 -49.81 20.05 -23.25
CA LEU A 926 -50.54 19.18 -24.19
C LEU A 926 -49.98 19.14 -25.63
N TRP A 927 -48.70 19.51 -25.81
CA TRP A 927 -48.05 19.55 -27.13
C TRP A 927 -47.66 18.17 -27.65
N PRO A 928 -47.55 17.99 -28.99
CA PRO A 928 -47.12 16.73 -29.60
C PRO A 928 -45.80 16.19 -29.06
N ASN A 929 -44.87 17.10 -28.72
CA ASN A 929 -43.54 16.76 -28.23
C ASN A 929 -43.54 16.07 -26.86
N LEU A 930 -44.64 16.20 -26.12
CA LEU A 930 -44.83 15.60 -24.81
C LEU A 930 -45.39 14.18 -24.89
N ALA A 931 -45.61 13.66 -26.10
CA ALA A 931 -45.93 12.26 -26.32
C ALA A 931 -44.75 11.51 -26.95
N ASN A 932 -43.56 12.08 -26.94
CA ASN A 932 -42.36 11.45 -27.46
C ASN A 932 -41.09 11.88 -26.70
N ASP A 933 -41.22 12.45 -25.50
CA ASP A 933 -40.11 12.96 -24.68
C ASP A 933 -39.54 11.90 -23.73
N GLY A 934 -40.21 10.75 -23.60
CA GLY A 934 -39.83 9.65 -22.72
C GLY A 934 -40.30 9.83 -21.28
N ASP A 935 -41.14 10.83 -20.97
CA ASP A 935 -41.71 11.03 -19.63
C ASP A 935 -43.16 10.52 -19.59
N PRO A 936 -43.45 9.42 -18.87
CA PRO A 936 -44.81 8.88 -18.79
C PRO A 936 -45.83 9.79 -18.06
N ASN A 937 -45.41 10.97 -17.57
CA ASN A 937 -46.23 11.95 -16.87
C ASN A 937 -46.54 13.21 -17.70
N THR A 938 -46.03 13.30 -18.93
CA THR A 938 -46.36 14.36 -19.90
C THR A 938 -47.17 13.74 -21.05
N ARG A 939 -48.01 14.53 -21.73
CA ARG A 939 -48.89 13.98 -22.77
C ARG A 939 -49.20 14.96 -23.88
N TRP A 940 -49.53 14.40 -25.04
CA TRP A 940 -50.28 15.11 -26.06
C TRP A 940 -51.79 14.85 -25.88
N ALA A 941 -52.61 15.85 -26.22
CA ALA A 941 -54.05 15.67 -26.40
C ALA A 941 -54.54 16.45 -27.62
N SER A 942 -55.39 15.84 -28.44
CA SER A 942 -56.05 16.52 -29.56
C SER A 942 -57.06 17.56 -29.06
N LYS A 943 -57.44 18.51 -29.92
CA LYS A 943 -58.47 19.50 -29.60
C LYS A 943 -59.84 18.83 -29.35
N PRO A 944 -60.53 19.12 -28.22
CA PRO A 944 -61.83 18.58 -27.85
C PRO A 944 -62.88 18.91 -28.89
N GLY A 945 -63.70 17.92 -29.25
CA GLY A 945 -64.76 18.08 -30.23
C GLY A 945 -64.26 18.32 -31.66
N ALA A 946 -62.95 18.19 -31.93
CA ALA A 946 -62.44 18.17 -33.29
C ALA A 946 -62.98 16.93 -34.01
N LYS A 947 -63.34 17.08 -35.29
CA LYS A 947 -63.79 15.95 -36.10
C LYS A 947 -62.63 14.97 -36.29
N MET A 948 -62.91 13.69 -36.12
CA MET A 948 -62.00 12.64 -36.56
C MET A 948 -61.88 12.68 -38.10
N PRO A 949 -60.70 12.39 -38.66
CA PRO A 949 -59.54 11.81 -38.00
C PRO A 949 -58.61 12.84 -37.35
N GLN A 950 -57.96 12.42 -36.25
CA GLN A 950 -56.86 13.15 -35.62
C GLN A 950 -55.57 12.31 -35.74
N TRP A 951 -54.42 12.95 -35.81
CA TRP A 951 -53.14 12.26 -35.91
C TRP A 951 -52.04 12.94 -35.10
N LEU A 952 -51.09 12.12 -34.64
CA LEU A 952 -49.80 12.49 -34.05
C LEU A 952 -48.71 11.79 -34.88
N MET A 953 -47.72 12.56 -35.34
CA MET A 953 -46.66 12.14 -36.25
C MET A 953 -45.29 12.45 -35.64
N ILE A 954 -44.34 11.55 -35.84
CA ILE A 954 -42.92 11.75 -35.53
C ILE A 954 -42.13 11.69 -36.85
N GLU A 955 -41.23 12.65 -37.05
CA GLU A 955 -40.38 12.80 -38.24
C GLU A 955 -38.90 12.88 -37.88
N TRP A 956 -38.06 12.14 -38.61
CA TRP A 956 -36.59 12.18 -38.49
C TRP A 956 -35.94 12.76 -39.74
N ASP A 957 -34.79 13.40 -39.57
CA ASP A 957 -34.04 14.01 -40.69
C ASP A 957 -33.44 12.95 -41.64
N THR A 958 -33.26 11.71 -41.18
CA THR A 958 -32.82 10.56 -41.99
C THR A 958 -33.75 9.37 -41.80
N PRO A 959 -34.08 8.59 -42.86
CA PRO A 959 -34.92 7.41 -42.72
C PRO A 959 -34.36 6.41 -41.70
N ARG A 960 -35.21 5.96 -40.78
CA ARG A 960 -34.93 4.96 -39.75
C ARG A 960 -35.62 3.65 -40.11
N GLU A 961 -35.02 2.53 -39.73
CA GLU A 961 -35.62 1.20 -39.85
C GLU A 961 -36.35 0.86 -38.55
N ILE A 962 -37.68 0.74 -38.63
CA ILE A 962 -38.56 0.60 -37.47
C ILE A 962 -39.30 -0.74 -37.51
N ALA A 963 -39.38 -1.40 -36.37
CA ALA A 963 -40.03 -2.70 -36.20
C ALA A 963 -41.47 -2.59 -35.65
N GLY A 964 -41.86 -1.44 -35.09
CA GLY A 964 -43.19 -1.26 -34.53
C GLY A 964 -43.35 0.04 -33.74
N VAL A 965 -44.44 0.11 -32.98
CA VAL A 965 -44.75 1.22 -32.08
C VAL A 965 -45.35 0.73 -30.76
N ARG A 966 -45.12 1.48 -29.67
CA ARG A 966 -45.82 1.35 -28.39
C ARG A 966 -46.54 2.65 -28.10
N ILE A 967 -47.80 2.54 -27.66
CA ILE A 967 -48.68 3.67 -27.38
C ILE A 967 -49.18 3.52 -25.96
N MET A 968 -48.99 4.57 -25.16
CA MET A 968 -49.57 4.72 -23.84
C MET A 968 -50.61 5.83 -23.89
N PHE A 969 -51.88 5.46 -23.98
CA PHE A 969 -53.01 6.36 -23.96
C PHE A 969 -53.34 6.86 -22.55
N GLU A 970 -53.91 8.06 -22.47
CA GLU A 970 -54.66 8.52 -21.30
C GLU A 970 -56.09 7.94 -21.32
N ARG A 971 -56.92 8.22 -20.31
CA ARG A 971 -58.33 7.78 -20.28
C ARG A 971 -59.12 8.17 -21.54
N ALA A 972 -58.76 9.26 -22.22
CA ALA A 972 -59.27 9.62 -23.55
C ALA A 972 -58.51 8.88 -24.68
N TYR A 973 -58.65 7.55 -24.76
CA TYR A 973 -57.91 6.72 -25.71
C TYR A 973 -58.62 6.56 -27.08
N ALA A 974 -57.87 6.17 -28.11
CA ALA A 974 -58.40 5.88 -29.43
C ALA A 974 -59.08 4.49 -29.48
N ARG A 975 -60.33 4.43 -30.00
CA ARG A 975 -61.08 3.18 -30.21
C ARG A 975 -60.82 2.57 -31.59
N GLU A 976 -60.68 3.42 -32.60
CA GLU A 976 -60.25 3.01 -33.94
C GLU A 976 -59.10 3.89 -34.42
N TYR A 977 -58.01 3.26 -34.86
CA TYR A 977 -56.84 3.97 -35.36
C TYR A 977 -56.01 3.10 -36.30
N ALA A 978 -55.19 3.74 -37.12
CA ALA A 978 -54.16 3.09 -37.93
C ALA A 978 -52.77 3.60 -37.55
N ILE A 979 -51.77 2.73 -37.62
CA ILE A 979 -50.35 3.14 -37.59
C ILE A 979 -49.85 3.17 -39.02
N GLN A 980 -49.31 4.31 -39.42
CA GLN A 980 -48.94 4.58 -40.81
C GLN A 980 -47.48 5.03 -40.90
N THR A 981 -46.78 4.54 -41.92
CA THR A 981 -45.41 4.95 -42.26
C THR A 981 -45.38 5.66 -43.60
N TRP A 982 -44.34 6.46 -43.84
CA TRP A 982 -44.15 7.20 -45.10
C TRP A 982 -43.21 6.44 -46.04
N ASP A 983 -43.64 6.16 -47.27
CA ASP A 983 -42.82 5.45 -48.29
C ASP A 983 -42.01 6.41 -49.20
N GLY A 984 -42.10 7.72 -48.96
CA GLY A 984 -41.52 8.78 -49.78
C GLY A 984 -42.55 9.54 -50.62
N LYS A 985 -43.74 8.98 -50.86
CA LYS A 985 -44.82 9.58 -51.67
C LYS A 985 -46.18 9.57 -50.99
N ALA A 986 -46.50 8.54 -50.20
CA ALA A 986 -47.80 8.34 -49.57
C ALA A 986 -47.66 7.70 -48.18
N TRP A 987 -48.73 7.80 -47.39
CA TRP A 987 -48.88 7.09 -46.13
C TRP A 987 -49.33 5.65 -46.40
N VAL A 988 -48.63 4.68 -45.82
CA VAL A 988 -48.93 3.25 -45.92
C VAL A 988 -49.38 2.74 -44.57
N ASP A 989 -50.55 2.10 -44.53
CA ASP A 989 -51.08 1.47 -43.32
C ASP A 989 -50.26 0.24 -42.97
N GLN A 990 -49.67 0.25 -41.78
CA GLN A 990 -48.96 -0.91 -41.23
C GLN A 990 -49.84 -1.70 -40.28
N VAL A 991 -50.70 -1.01 -39.54
CA VAL A 991 -51.59 -1.62 -38.53
C VAL A 991 -52.93 -0.90 -38.57
N ARG A 992 -54.03 -1.65 -38.43
CA ARG A 992 -55.38 -1.12 -38.22
C ARG A 992 -56.01 -1.76 -37.01
N VAL A 993 -56.51 -0.94 -36.10
CA VAL A 993 -57.16 -1.36 -34.86
C VAL A 993 -58.59 -0.86 -34.84
N ARG A 994 -59.54 -1.73 -34.47
CA ARG A 994 -60.95 -1.38 -34.24
C ARG A 994 -61.40 -1.87 -32.88
N GLY A 995 -62.26 -1.11 -32.21
CA GLY A 995 -62.83 -1.48 -30.91
C GLY A 995 -61.80 -1.61 -29.79
N ASN A 996 -60.69 -0.85 -29.82
CA ASN A 996 -59.70 -0.86 -28.76
C ASN A 996 -60.33 -0.49 -27.40
N THR A 997 -59.86 -1.13 -26.33
CA THR A 997 -60.22 -0.84 -24.93
C THR A 997 -59.00 -0.76 -24.01
N LEU A 998 -57.79 -0.93 -24.57
CA LEU A 998 -56.54 -0.92 -23.83
C LEU A 998 -55.93 0.49 -23.82
N LEU A 999 -55.37 0.86 -22.67
CA LEU A 999 -54.58 2.09 -22.53
C LEU A 999 -53.14 1.91 -23.02
N ASN A 1000 -52.57 0.72 -22.85
CA ASN A 1000 -51.25 0.38 -23.36
C ASN A 1000 -51.40 -0.55 -24.55
N CYS A 1001 -50.96 -0.10 -25.73
CA CYS A 1001 -51.00 -0.87 -26.95
C CYS A 1001 -49.60 -0.97 -27.55
N THR A 1002 -49.17 -2.19 -27.88
CA THR A 1002 -47.92 -2.40 -28.63
C THR A 1002 -48.26 -3.07 -29.94
N HIS A 1003 -47.73 -2.55 -31.05
CA HIS A 1003 -47.94 -3.08 -32.39
C HIS A 1003 -46.59 -3.34 -33.07
N VAL A 1004 -46.38 -4.59 -33.49
CA VAL A 1004 -45.22 -5.01 -34.28
C VAL A 1004 -45.61 -5.04 -35.75
N PHE A 1005 -44.72 -4.56 -36.62
CA PHE A 1005 -44.89 -4.66 -38.05
C PHE A 1005 -44.49 -6.07 -38.54
N SER A 1006 -45.07 -6.52 -39.65
CA SER A 1006 -44.76 -7.85 -40.20
C SER A 1006 -43.31 -7.99 -40.66
N GLU A 1007 -42.68 -6.88 -41.03
CA GLU A 1007 -41.27 -6.76 -41.35
C GLU A 1007 -40.77 -5.36 -40.95
N PRO A 1008 -39.46 -5.18 -40.71
CA PRO A 1008 -38.91 -3.87 -40.40
C PRO A 1008 -39.07 -2.92 -41.59
N ILE A 1009 -39.48 -1.69 -41.32
CA ILE A 1009 -39.81 -0.71 -42.36
C ILE A 1009 -38.85 0.46 -42.29
N LYS A 1010 -38.19 0.76 -43.41
CA LYS A 1010 -37.38 1.97 -43.53
C LYS A 1010 -38.25 3.17 -43.89
N THR A 1011 -38.34 4.15 -43.00
CA THR A 1011 -39.18 5.34 -43.19
C THR A 1011 -38.60 6.59 -42.52
N SER A 1012 -38.92 7.78 -43.02
CA SER A 1012 -38.59 9.05 -42.36
C SER A 1012 -39.71 9.60 -41.47
N LYS A 1013 -40.93 9.05 -41.56
CA LYS A 1013 -42.08 9.51 -40.77
C LYS A 1013 -42.99 8.36 -40.38
N VAL A 1014 -43.51 8.41 -39.17
CA VAL A 1014 -44.55 7.50 -38.68
C VAL A 1014 -45.63 8.32 -37.98
N ARG A 1015 -46.89 7.90 -38.11
CA ARG A 1015 -48.00 8.53 -37.40
C ARG A 1015 -49.01 7.52 -36.89
N ILE A 1016 -49.64 7.85 -35.78
CA ILE A 1016 -50.94 7.28 -35.40
C ILE A 1016 -52.04 8.13 -36.04
N TYR A 1017 -52.98 7.47 -36.72
CA TYR A 1017 -54.10 8.08 -37.43
C TYR A 1017 -55.42 7.58 -36.83
N VAL A 1018 -55.99 8.37 -35.93
CA VAL A 1018 -57.14 8.03 -35.09
C VAL A 1018 -58.43 8.39 -35.82
N THR A 1019 -59.34 7.44 -35.99
CA THR A 1019 -60.63 7.61 -36.69
C THR A 1019 -61.83 7.55 -35.76
N ASP A 1020 -61.70 6.93 -34.58
CA ASP A 1020 -62.73 6.91 -33.53
C ASP A 1020 -62.09 6.97 -32.14
N VAL A 1021 -62.76 7.61 -31.20
CA VAL A 1021 -62.30 7.82 -29.81
C VAL A 1021 -63.41 7.46 -28.84
N THR A 1022 -63.10 7.37 -27.55
CA THR A 1022 -64.12 7.19 -26.51
C THR A 1022 -65.12 8.35 -26.48
N GLU A 1023 -66.43 8.03 -26.56
CA GLU A 1023 -67.53 9.01 -26.56
C GLU A 1023 -67.51 9.93 -25.33
N ALA A 1024 -67.06 9.41 -24.17
CA ALA A 1024 -67.03 10.17 -22.92
C ALA A 1024 -66.14 11.42 -22.96
N TYR A 1025 -65.13 11.46 -23.83
CA TYR A 1025 -64.14 12.55 -23.90
C TYR A 1025 -64.13 13.29 -25.23
N GLY A 1026 -64.49 12.64 -26.35
CA GLY A 1026 -64.55 13.27 -27.67
C GLY A 1026 -63.20 13.83 -28.18
N LEU A 1027 -62.09 13.28 -27.69
CA LEU A 1027 -60.70 13.59 -28.08
C LEU A 1027 -59.81 12.36 -27.88
N VAL A 1028 -58.59 12.39 -28.43
CA VAL A 1028 -57.54 11.42 -28.13
C VAL A 1028 -56.42 12.07 -27.31
N SER A 1029 -55.89 11.34 -26.33
CA SER A 1029 -54.72 11.76 -25.57
C SER A 1029 -53.75 10.60 -25.34
N ILE A 1030 -52.46 10.89 -25.50
CA ILE A 1030 -51.37 9.92 -25.49
C ILE A 1030 -50.29 10.47 -24.57
N TRP A 1031 -49.96 9.71 -23.51
CA TRP A 1031 -48.79 9.96 -22.68
C TRP A 1031 -47.51 9.67 -23.45
N GLU A 1032 -47.42 8.54 -24.14
CA GLU A 1032 -46.23 8.19 -24.94
C GLU A 1032 -46.58 7.50 -26.26
N PHE A 1033 -45.91 7.92 -27.34
CA PHE A 1033 -45.92 7.31 -28.67
C PHE A 1033 -44.49 6.92 -29.02
N GLU A 1034 -44.10 5.73 -28.56
CA GLU A 1034 -42.76 5.17 -28.74
C GLU A 1034 -42.66 4.45 -30.09
N VAL A 1035 -41.65 4.79 -30.87
CA VAL A 1035 -41.35 4.17 -32.15
C VAL A 1035 -40.14 3.30 -31.95
N LEU A 1036 -40.29 2.02 -32.28
CA LEU A 1036 -39.33 0.99 -31.95
C LEU A 1036 -38.46 0.69 -33.16
N ALA A 1037 -37.16 0.97 -33.08
CA ALA A 1037 -36.17 0.60 -34.08
C ALA A 1037 -35.42 -0.66 -33.67
N ILE A 1038 -34.96 -1.46 -34.64
CA ILE A 1038 -34.16 -2.65 -34.33
C ILE A 1038 -32.83 -2.19 -33.72
N ALA A 1039 -32.59 -2.60 -32.48
CA ALA A 1039 -31.31 -2.40 -31.83
C ALA A 1039 -30.26 -3.33 -32.46
N PRO A 1040 -29.01 -2.88 -32.62
CA PRO A 1040 -27.94 -3.78 -33.03
C PRO A 1040 -27.81 -4.90 -31.97
N PRO A 1041 -27.84 -6.17 -32.39
CA PRO A 1041 -27.81 -7.29 -31.46
C PRO A 1041 -26.48 -7.30 -30.72
N PRO A 1042 -26.47 -7.79 -29.47
CA PRO A 1042 -25.23 -8.04 -28.78
C PRO A 1042 -24.26 -8.88 -29.56
N SER A 1043 -23.02 -8.40 -29.71
CA SER A 1043 -22.02 -9.11 -30.51
C SER A 1043 -20.61 -9.07 -29.90
N THR A 1044 -19.85 -10.13 -30.15
CA THR A 1044 -18.43 -10.23 -29.78
C THR A 1044 -17.71 -11.20 -30.71
N GLU A 1045 -16.39 -11.05 -30.84
CA GLU A 1045 -15.53 -11.99 -31.57
C GLU A 1045 -14.82 -12.93 -30.58
N LEU A 1046 -14.79 -14.22 -30.92
CA LEU A 1046 -14.17 -15.27 -30.11
C LEU A 1046 -13.23 -16.10 -30.99
N PHE A 1047 -11.97 -16.25 -30.57
CA PHE A 1047 -11.04 -17.14 -31.24
C PHE A 1047 -11.16 -18.55 -30.66
N ILE A 1048 -11.50 -19.53 -31.50
CA ILE A 1048 -11.54 -20.95 -31.16
C ILE A 1048 -10.20 -21.59 -31.55
N PRO A 1049 -9.46 -22.18 -30.60
CA PRO A 1049 -8.12 -22.71 -30.87
C PRO A 1049 -8.11 -24.15 -31.41
N ARG A 1050 -9.21 -24.90 -31.26
CA ARG A 1050 -9.28 -26.31 -31.64
C ARG A 1050 -10.64 -26.64 -32.23
N GLU A 1051 -10.64 -27.39 -33.32
CA GLU A 1051 -11.83 -27.96 -33.93
C GLU A 1051 -12.55 -28.91 -32.96
N GLY A 1052 -13.87 -28.81 -32.87
CA GLY A 1052 -14.66 -29.75 -32.09
C GLY A 1052 -16.06 -29.26 -31.82
N TYR A 1053 -16.83 -30.07 -31.11
CA TYR A 1053 -18.15 -29.66 -30.64
C TYR A 1053 -18.02 -28.78 -29.41
N TYR A 1054 -18.73 -27.65 -29.42
CA TYR A 1054 -18.82 -26.72 -28.30
C TYR A 1054 -20.27 -26.51 -27.90
N SER A 1055 -20.53 -26.31 -26.61
CA SER A 1055 -21.87 -26.02 -26.09
C SER A 1055 -21.84 -24.72 -25.27
N PHE A 1056 -22.98 -24.04 -25.26
CA PHE A 1056 -23.19 -22.77 -24.59
C PHE A 1056 -24.11 -22.94 -23.38
N MET A 1057 -23.78 -22.24 -22.32
CA MET A 1057 -24.65 -22.07 -21.15
C MET A 1057 -24.75 -20.61 -20.77
N ALA A 1058 -25.96 -20.06 -20.70
CA ALA A 1058 -26.20 -18.68 -20.31
C ALA A 1058 -26.89 -18.62 -18.95
N ARG A 1059 -26.31 -17.87 -18.00
CA ARG A 1059 -26.96 -17.52 -16.73
C ARG A 1059 -27.75 -16.24 -16.92
N VAL A 1060 -29.03 -16.29 -16.59
CA VAL A 1060 -30.00 -15.23 -16.88
C VAL A 1060 -30.91 -14.99 -15.69
N ILE A 1061 -31.43 -13.77 -15.56
CA ILE A 1061 -32.53 -13.49 -14.63
C ILE A 1061 -33.84 -13.59 -15.42
N TRP A 1062 -34.64 -14.60 -15.08
CA TRP A 1062 -35.92 -14.93 -15.68
C TRP A 1062 -37.06 -14.14 -15.03
N GLU A 1063 -37.81 -13.37 -15.82
CA GLU A 1063 -39.00 -12.60 -15.41
C GLU A 1063 -40.24 -13.19 -16.09
N ALA A 1064 -41.46 -12.92 -15.59
CA ALA A 1064 -42.71 -13.49 -16.12
C ALA A 1064 -42.97 -13.25 -17.62
N ASN A 1065 -42.31 -12.27 -18.25
CA ASN A 1065 -42.41 -11.92 -19.68
C ASN A 1065 -41.06 -12.00 -20.41
N SER A 1066 -40.15 -12.88 -19.96
CA SER A 1066 -38.85 -13.09 -20.62
C SER A 1066 -38.97 -14.09 -21.79
N THR A 1067 -38.38 -13.74 -22.94
CA THR A 1067 -38.20 -14.69 -24.05
C THR A 1067 -36.92 -15.49 -23.93
N ILE A 1068 -36.95 -16.66 -24.54
CA ILE A 1068 -35.75 -17.46 -24.78
C ILE A 1068 -34.89 -16.76 -25.84
N PRO A 1069 -33.61 -16.48 -25.56
CA PRO A 1069 -32.67 -15.99 -26.55
C PRO A 1069 -32.20 -17.12 -27.47
N TYR A 1070 -31.75 -16.74 -28.66
CA TYR A 1070 -30.95 -17.61 -29.50
C TYR A 1070 -29.63 -16.92 -29.85
N LEU A 1071 -28.60 -17.73 -30.06
CA LEU A 1071 -27.28 -17.27 -30.45
C LEU A 1071 -27.13 -17.46 -31.96
N LYS A 1072 -26.55 -16.49 -32.65
CA LYS A 1072 -26.07 -16.64 -34.02
C LYS A 1072 -24.56 -16.65 -34.01
N ILE A 1073 -23.95 -17.74 -34.43
CA ILE A 1073 -22.50 -17.90 -34.50
C ILE A 1073 -22.13 -17.99 -35.98
N ASP A 1074 -21.46 -16.96 -36.47
CA ASP A 1074 -21.28 -16.71 -37.90
C ASP A 1074 -22.62 -16.75 -38.64
N ASP A 1075 -22.92 -17.85 -39.36
CA ASP A 1075 -24.17 -18.07 -40.09
C ASP A 1075 -25.11 -19.10 -39.44
N GLU A 1076 -24.66 -19.83 -38.41
CA GLU A 1076 -25.43 -20.88 -37.72
C GLU A 1076 -26.28 -20.33 -36.57
N ILE A 1077 -27.48 -20.87 -36.39
CA ILE A 1077 -28.43 -20.46 -35.33
C ILE A 1077 -28.48 -21.54 -34.25
N VAL A 1078 -28.26 -21.13 -33.01
CA VAL A 1078 -28.22 -21.99 -31.83
C VAL A 1078 -29.26 -21.53 -30.81
N TYR A 1079 -30.33 -22.32 -30.66
CA TYR A 1079 -31.37 -22.06 -29.67
C TYR A 1079 -30.91 -22.49 -28.26
N LEU A 1080 -31.20 -21.64 -27.27
CA LEU A 1080 -30.98 -21.95 -25.86
C LEU A 1080 -32.26 -22.53 -25.25
N GLN A 1081 -32.13 -23.45 -24.31
CA GLN A 1081 -33.26 -24.09 -23.63
C GLN A 1081 -33.06 -24.06 -22.11
N PRO A 1082 -34.11 -23.82 -21.33
CA PRO A 1082 -34.02 -23.81 -19.87
C PRO A 1082 -33.67 -25.20 -19.32
N LEU A 1083 -32.70 -25.28 -18.41
CA LEU A 1083 -32.33 -26.54 -17.75
C LEU A 1083 -33.43 -27.04 -16.79
N ASN A 1084 -34.18 -26.12 -16.17
CA ASN A 1084 -35.30 -26.41 -15.27
C ASN A 1084 -36.55 -25.63 -15.71
N ASN A 1085 -37.72 -26.28 -15.69
CA ASN A 1085 -38.98 -25.76 -16.22
C ASN A 1085 -39.90 -25.13 -15.15
N SER A 1086 -39.35 -24.56 -14.06
CA SER A 1086 -40.17 -24.20 -12.89
C SER A 1086 -41.14 -23.03 -13.12
N GLY A 1087 -40.96 -22.20 -14.16
CA GLY A 1087 -41.82 -21.04 -14.41
C GLY A 1087 -41.78 -19.98 -13.29
N GLU A 1088 -40.86 -20.13 -12.33
CA GLU A 1088 -40.66 -19.20 -11.22
C GLU A 1088 -39.67 -18.10 -11.63
N GLU A 1089 -39.96 -16.86 -11.23
CA GLU A 1089 -39.06 -15.72 -11.43
C GLU A 1089 -37.78 -15.92 -10.61
N GLY A 1090 -36.60 -15.74 -11.23
CA GLY A 1090 -35.34 -16.05 -10.55
C GLY A 1090 -34.16 -16.24 -11.49
N ILE A 1091 -33.09 -16.85 -10.99
CA ILE A 1091 -31.91 -17.16 -11.80
C ILE A 1091 -32.06 -18.51 -12.46
N LEU A 1092 -31.77 -18.54 -13.75
CA LEU A 1092 -31.93 -19.70 -14.60
C LEU A 1092 -30.68 -19.89 -15.44
N TRP A 1093 -30.31 -21.15 -15.65
CA TRP A 1093 -29.32 -21.53 -16.65
C TRP A 1093 -30.01 -22.06 -17.90
N LEU A 1094 -29.68 -21.44 -19.03
CA LEU A 1094 -30.09 -21.89 -20.36
C LEU A 1094 -28.94 -22.63 -21.01
N LYS A 1095 -29.22 -23.68 -21.77
CA LYS A 1095 -28.23 -24.53 -22.43
C LYS A 1095 -28.49 -24.63 -23.93
N SER A 1096 -27.43 -24.71 -24.74
CA SER A 1096 -27.52 -25.05 -26.15
C SER A 1096 -27.25 -26.53 -26.44
N LYS A 1097 -27.70 -26.98 -27.62
CA LYS A 1097 -27.11 -28.18 -28.24
C LYS A 1097 -25.65 -27.90 -28.63
N PRO A 1098 -24.78 -28.93 -28.67
CA PRO A 1098 -23.43 -28.79 -29.17
C PRO A 1098 -23.41 -28.36 -30.66
N ILE A 1099 -22.48 -27.48 -31.01
CA ILE A 1099 -22.23 -27.01 -32.38
C ILE A 1099 -20.76 -27.26 -32.74
N LEU A 1100 -20.51 -27.69 -33.97
CA LEU A 1100 -19.14 -27.87 -34.48
C LEU A 1100 -18.53 -26.50 -34.81
N LEU A 1101 -17.39 -26.17 -34.19
CA LEU A 1101 -16.63 -24.96 -34.48
C LEU A 1101 -15.24 -25.34 -34.98
N ASN A 1102 -14.76 -24.61 -35.98
CA ASN A 1102 -13.43 -24.78 -36.56
C ASN A 1102 -12.42 -23.88 -35.84
N PRO A 1103 -11.10 -24.10 -36.00
CA PRO A 1103 -10.12 -23.17 -35.47
C PRO A 1103 -10.18 -21.82 -36.20
N GLY A 1104 -10.24 -20.71 -35.46
CA GLY A 1104 -10.32 -19.36 -36.04
C GLY A 1104 -11.20 -18.40 -35.25
N ASN A 1105 -11.39 -17.19 -35.79
CA ASN A 1105 -12.30 -16.20 -35.23
C ASN A 1105 -13.74 -16.52 -35.63
N HIS A 1106 -14.63 -16.52 -34.65
CA HIS A 1106 -16.07 -16.67 -34.80
C HIS A 1106 -16.79 -15.45 -34.23
N THR A 1107 -17.85 -15.00 -34.89
CA THR A 1107 -18.68 -13.89 -34.41
C THR A 1107 -19.89 -14.44 -33.66
N LEU A 1108 -19.98 -14.19 -32.36
CA LEU A 1108 -21.15 -14.51 -31.55
C LEU A 1108 -22.10 -13.32 -31.50
N LYS A 1109 -23.37 -13.52 -31.85
CA LYS A 1109 -24.46 -12.56 -31.70
C LYS A 1109 -25.60 -13.12 -30.87
N ILE A 1110 -26.25 -12.29 -30.05
CA ILE A 1110 -27.41 -12.68 -29.24
C ILE A 1110 -28.65 -12.01 -29.80
N PHE A 1111 -29.75 -12.76 -29.92
CA PHE A 1111 -31.05 -12.27 -30.37
C PHE A 1111 -32.15 -12.79 -29.44
N LEU A 1112 -33.29 -12.11 -29.42
CA LEU A 1112 -34.49 -12.56 -28.73
C LEU A 1112 -35.50 -13.12 -29.73
N LEU A 1113 -36.25 -14.14 -29.32
CA LEU A 1113 -37.33 -14.68 -30.18
C LEU A 1113 -38.47 -13.65 -30.39
N ASN A 1114 -38.74 -12.80 -29.40
CA ASN A 1114 -39.70 -11.71 -29.52
C ASN A 1114 -38.95 -10.37 -29.34
N PRO A 1115 -38.86 -9.54 -30.40
CA PRO A 1115 -38.08 -8.30 -30.34
C PRO A 1115 -38.58 -7.26 -29.33
N LEU A 1116 -39.82 -7.39 -28.88
CA LEU A 1116 -40.46 -6.50 -27.91
C LEU A 1116 -40.18 -6.86 -26.45
N GLU A 1117 -39.71 -8.08 -26.19
CA GLU A 1117 -39.45 -8.56 -24.84
C GLU A 1117 -38.03 -8.22 -24.40
N LYS A 1118 -37.76 -8.38 -23.11
CA LYS A 1118 -36.48 -8.05 -22.48
C LYS A 1118 -35.90 -9.27 -21.81
N MET A 1119 -34.57 -9.30 -21.74
CA MET A 1119 -33.84 -10.34 -21.05
C MET A 1119 -32.69 -9.75 -20.25
N ASN A 1120 -32.46 -10.26 -19.05
CA ASN A 1120 -31.30 -9.90 -18.24
C ASN A 1120 -30.26 -11.02 -18.33
N LEU A 1121 -29.18 -10.78 -19.06
CA LEU A 1121 -28.07 -11.72 -19.22
C LEU A 1121 -26.96 -11.38 -18.23
N ASP A 1122 -26.50 -12.37 -17.46
CA ASP A 1122 -25.37 -12.22 -16.54
C ASP A 1122 -24.07 -12.73 -17.17
N GLN A 1123 -24.00 -14.02 -17.52
CA GLN A 1123 -22.78 -14.62 -18.05
C GLN A 1123 -23.05 -15.75 -19.03
N ILE A 1124 -22.13 -15.95 -19.98
CA ILE A 1124 -22.13 -17.07 -20.94
C ILE A 1124 -20.88 -17.92 -20.73
N PHE A 1125 -21.09 -19.22 -20.58
CA PHE A 1125 -20.06 -20.25 -20.62
C PHE A 1125 -20.07 -20.89 -22.00
N LEU A 1126 -18.95 -20.87 -22.70
CA LEU A 1126 -18.73 -21.64 -23.91
C LEU A 1126 -17.68 -22.71 -23.62
N TYR A 1127 -17.99 -23.98 -23.79
CA TYR A 1127 -17.04 -25.06 -23.46
C TYR A 1127 -16.97 -26.14 -24.52
N SER A 1128 -15.78 -26.71 -24.70
CA SER A 1128 -15.55 -27.86 -25.58
C SER A 1128 -16.18 -29.12 -24.99
N VAL A 1129 -16.91 -29.87 -25.79
CA VAL A 1129 -17.55 -31.14 -25.45
C VAL A 1129 -16.57 -32.29 -25.71
N ARG A 1130 -16.40 -33.22 -24.76
CA ARG A 1130 -15.53 -34.39 -24.96
C ARG A 1130 -16.28 -35.52 -25.67
N ASP A 1131 -15.54 -36.45 -26.28
CA ASP A 1131 -16.11 -37.61 -26.95
C ASP A 1131 -16.98 -38.44 -25.99
N GLY A 1132 -18.22 -38.72 -26.40
CA GLY A 1132 -19.21 -39.46 -25.62
C GLY A 1132 -20.02 -38.62 -24.61
N GLU A 1133 -19.79 -37.31 -24.52
CA GLU A 1133 -20.58 -36.40 -23.68
C GLU A 1133 -21.68 -35.70 -24.50
N GLU A 1134 -22.92 -36.16 -24.46
CA GLU A 1134 -24.01 -35.54 -25.24
C GLU A 1134 -24.92 -34.60 -24.43
N ASP A 1135 -24.91 -34.68 -23.09
CA ASP A 1135 -25.87 -33.93 -22.25
C ASP A 1135 -25.32 -33.41 -20.91
N ILE A 1136 -24.13 -32.81 -20.90
CA ILE A 1136 -23.56 -32.20 -19.68
C ILE A 1136 -24.34 -30.96 -19.27
N THR A 1137 -24.69 -30.86 -17.98
CA THR A 1137 -25.29 -29.64 -17.38
C THR A 1137 -24.22 -28.77 -16.72
N ILE A 1138 -24.56 -27.54 -16.34
CA ILE A 1138 -23.63 -26.65 -15.63
C ILE A 1138 -23.16 -27.26 -14.30
N HIS A 1139 -24.02 -28.06 -13.66
CA HIS A 1139 -23.72 -28.77 -12.41
C HIS A 1139 -22.77 -29.94 -12.60
N ASP A 1140 -22.62 -30.45 -13.82
CA ASP A 1140 -21.70 -31.54 -14.15
C ASP A 1140 -20.37 -31.02 -14.71
N LEU A 1141 -20.34 -29.79 -15.25
CA LEU A 1141 -19.17 -29.17 -15.89
C LEU A 1141 -17.91 -29.20 -15.03
N PHE A 1142 -18.05 -28.93 -13.73
CA PHE A 1142 -16.95 -28.93 -12.76
C PHE A 1142 -17.04 -30.07 -11.75
N ARG A 1143 -17.95 -31.03 -11.97
CA ARG A 1143 -18.19 -32.09 -11.00
C ARG A 1143 -17.08 -33.14 -11.08
N VAL A 1144 -16.46 -33.41 -9.94
CA VAL A 1144 -15.41 -34.42 -9.83
C VAL A 1144 -15.78 -35.42 -8.77
N LYS A 1145 -15.43 -36.70 -8.98
CA LYS A 1145 -15.34 -37.65 -7.87
C LYS A 1145 -14.19 -37.20 -6.97
N SER A 1146 -14.51 -36.65 -5.81
CA SER A 1146 -13.52 -36.14 -4.86
C SER A 1146 -12.53 -37.25 -4.50
N LYS A 1147 -11.25 -37.04 -4.83
CA LYS A 1147 -10.15 -37.86 -4.31
C LYS A 1147 -9.78 -37.31 -2.93
N VAL A 1148 -10.26 -37.97 -1.87
CA VAL A 1148 -9.94 -37.57 -0.50
C VAL A 1148 -8.74 -38.37 -0.01
N PHE A 1149 -7.56 -37.76 -0.03
CA PHE A 1149 -6.37 -38.34 0.58
C PHE A 1149 -6.32 -37.98 2.07
N PRO A 1150 -6.13 -38.94 2.98
CA PRO A 1150 -5.90 -38.63 4.39
C PRO A 1150 -4.56 -37.89 4.53
N LEU A 1151 -4.64 -36.58 4.79
CA LEU A 1151 -3.48 -35.71 5.00
C LEU A 1151 -3.41 -35.26 6.46
N LYS A 1152 -2.23 -35.37 7.07
CA LYS A 1152 -1.93 -34.79 8.38
C LYS A 1152 -0.67 -33.95 8.28
N TYR A 1153 -0.64 -32.81 8.97
CA TYR A 1153 0.56 -31.99 9.02
C TYR A 1153 0.87 -31.52 10.44
N GLU A 1154 2.15 -31.23 10.67
CA GLU A 1154 2.69 -30.68 11.91
C GLU A 1154 3.43 -29.37 11.58
N LYS A 1155 3.11 -28.30 12.31
CA LYS A 1155 3.82 -27.02 12.24
C LYS A 1155 5.00 -27.04 13.19
N ILE A 1156 6.22 -27.17 12.66
CA ILE A 1156 7.46 -27.19 13.46
C ILE A 1156 7.88 -25.75 13.80
N SER A 1157 7.83 -24.85 12.81
CA SER A 1157 8.10 -23.43 12.97
C SER A 1157 7.33 -22.62 11.90
N PRO A 1158 7.35 -21.27 11.92
CA PRO A 1158 6.80 -20.47 10.83
C PRO A 1158 7.43 -20.78 9.46
N CYS A 1159 8.67 -21.28 9.44
CA CYS A 1159 9.44 -21.58 8.23
C CYS A 1159 9.50 -23.09 7.90
N GLU A 1160 8.88 -23.97 8.70
CA GLU A 1160 9.03 -25.42 8.55
C GLU A 1160 7.76 -26.18 8.95
N TYR A 1161 7.28 -27.03 8.04
CA TYR A 1161 6.13 -27.90 8.22
C TYR A 1161 6.47 -29.32 7.77
N ARG A 1162 5.92 -30.31 8.47
CA ARG A 1162 6.00 -31.73 8.06
C ARG A 1162 4.60 -32.20 7.66
N VAL A 1163 4.46 -32.68 6.44
CA VAL A 1163 3.19 -33.16 5.87
C VAL A 1163 3.30 -34.65 5.61
N ASN A 1164 2.40 -35.43 6.17
CA ASN A 1164 2.30 -36.88 5.98
C ASN A 1164 1.00 -37.19 5.26
N LEU A 1165 1.07 -37.95 4.17
CA LEU A 1165 -0.09 -38.32 3.35
C LEU A 1165 0.09 -39.71 2.72
N GLU A 1166 -1.01 -40.30 2.27
CA GLU A 1166 -1.06 -41.56 1.53
C GLU A 1166 -1.74 -41.31 0.17
N SER A 1167 -1.05 -41.64 -0.93
CA SER A 1167 -1.51 -41.38 -2.32
C SER A 1167 -1.77 -42.68 -3.09
N ASP A 1168 -2.85 -42.69 -3.87
CA ASP A 1168 -3.39 -43.83 -4.65
C ASP A 1168 -2.70 -43.99 -6.02
N ASP A 1169 -1.37 -44.12 -6.04
CA ASP A 1169 -0.58 -44.41 -7.24
C ASP A 1169 -0.59 -43.38 -8.40
N SER A 1170 -1.05 -42.15 -8.17
CA SER A 1170 -0.97 -41.04 -9.15
C SER A 1170 -0.24 -39.80 -8.60
N PRO A 1171 0.44 -39.02 -9.47
CA PRO A 1171 0.93 -37.69 -9.12
C PRO A 1171 -0.20 -36.76 -8.66
N PHE A 1172 0.13 -35.78 -7.83
CA PHE A 1172 -0.85 -34.83 -7.31
C PHE A 1172 -0.23 -33.45 -7.02
N LEU A 1173 -1.07 -32.43 -6.95
CA LEU A 1173 -0.68 -31.07 -6.59
C LEU A 1173 -0.98 -30.82 -5.11
N LEU A 1174 0.04 -30.54 -4.30
CA LEU A 1174 -0.13 -30.16 -2.90
C LEU A 1174 -0.25 -28.64 -2.78
N VAL A 1175 -1.39 -28.14 -2.30
CA VAL A 1175 -1.58 -26.71 -2.03
C VAL A 1175 -1.05 -26.37 -0.64
N PHE A 1176 -0.38 -25.23 -0.51
CA PHE A 1176 0.06 -24.66 0.76
C PHE A 1176 -0.46 -23.23 0.88
N SER A 1177 -1.44 -23.00 1.77
CA SER A 1177 -2.17 -21.73 1.95
C SER A 1177 -1.37 -20.59 2.60
N GLU A 1178 -0.09 -20.47 2.25
CA GLU A 1178 0.76 -19.32 2.53
C GLU A 1178 1.21 -18.67 1.22
N SER A 1179 1.49 -17.37 1.26
CA SER A 1179 1.87 -16.55 0.12
C SER A 1179 3.01 -17.17 -0.68
N TYR A 1180 2.86 -17.19 -1.99
CA TYR A 1180 3.87 -17.69 -2.91
C TYR A 1180 5.19 -16.97 -2.69
N HIS A 1181 6.26 -17.75 -2.56
CA HIS A 1181 7.62 -17.20 -2.61
C HIS A 1181 8.56 -18.24 -3.23
N PRO A 1182 9.44 -17.86 -4.16
CA PRO A 1182 10.33 -18.78 -4.88
C PRO A 1182 11.43 -19.42 -4.01
N LEU A 1183 11.37 -19.30 -2.68
CA LEU A 1183 12.30 -19.93 -1.72
C LEU A 1183 11.61 -20.94 -0.81
N TRP A 1184 10.29 -21.10 -0.89
CA TRP A 1184 9.66 -22.28 -0.33
C TRP A 1184 10.11 -23.52 -1.08
N ARG A 1185 10.36 -24.61 -0.38
CA ARG A 1185 10.78 -25.90 -0.96
C ARG A 1185 10.03 -27.04 -0.31
N ALA A 1186 9.72 -28.04 -1.11
CA ALA A 1186 9.27 -29.33 -0.62
C ALA A 1186 10.41 -30.35 -0.74
N TYR A 1187 10.77 -30.97 0.37
CA TYR A 1187 11.81 -31.99 0.45
C TYR A 1187 11.19 -33.37 0.64
N LEU A 1188 11.54 -34.29 -0.26
CA LEU A 1188 11.21 -35.71 -0.19
C LEU A 1188 12.51 -36.54 -0.15
N ALA A 1189 12.40 -37.84 0.10
CA ALA A 1189 13.56 -38.74 0.13
C ALA A 1189 14.34 -38.79 -1.21
N ASN A 1190 13.66 -38.49 -2.32
CA ASN A 1190 14.15 -38.58 -3.69
C ASN A 1190 14.51 -37.23 -4.34
N GLY A 1191 14.33 -36.09 -3.65
CA GLY A 1191 14.71 -34.79 -4.21
C GLY A 1191 14.03 -33.55 -3.59
N GLU A 1192 14.39 -32.39 -4.13
CA GLU A 1192 13.81 -31.08 -3.84
C GLU A 1192 12.81 -30.68 -4.94
N ILE A 1193 11.65 -30.17 -4.55
CA ILE A 1193 10.61 -29.69 -5.47
C ILE A 1193 10.40 -28.18 -5.28
N SER A 1194 10.44 -27.46 -6.40
CA SER A 1194 10.18 -26.01 -6.47
C SER A 1194 8.69 -25.70 -6.38
N PRO A 1195 8.31 -24.53 -5.82
CA PRO A 1195 6.93 -24.13 -5.70
C PRO A 1195 6.39 -23.61 -7.04
N ILE A 1196 5.09 -23.80 -7.26
CA ILE A 1196 4.29 -23.21 -8.32
C ILE A 1196 3.34 -22.19 -7.67
N GLN A 1197 3.10 -21.05 -8.31
CA GLN A 1197 2.13 -20.07 -7.81
C GLN A 1197 0.71 -20.52 -8.17
N LEU A 1198 -0.09 -20.81 -7.14
CA LEU A 1198 -1.49 -21.21 -7.28
C LEU A 1198 -2.42 -20.09 -6.80
N TYR A 1199 -3.62 -20.05 -7.35
CA TYR A 1199 -4.67 -19.10 -7.02
C TYR A 1199 -4.17 -17.64 -7.08
N ALA A 1200 -3.22 -17.35 -7.97
CA ALA A 1200 -2.51 -16.07 -8.09
C ALA A 1200 -1.69 -15.62 -6.86
N LEU A 1201 -1.73 -16.31 -5.70
CA LEU A 1201 -1.11 -15.79 -4.48
C LEU A 1201 -0.48 -16.82 -3.53
N VAL A 1202 -0.77 -18.12 -3.61
CA VAL A 1202 -0.25 -19.13 -2.66
C VAL A 1202 0.68 -20.14 -3.31
N ASN A 1203 1.39 -20.92 -2.50
CA ASN A 1203 2.31 -21.95 -3.00
C ASN A 1203 1.58 -23.25 -3.36
N GLY A 1204 2.08 -23.93 -4.38
CA GLY A 1204 1.75 -25.31 -4.73
C GLY A 1204 2.99 -26.14 -5.00
N PHE A 1205 2.93 -27.45 -4.80
CA PHE A 1205 4.03 -28.37 -5.10
C PHE A 1205 3.49 -29.57 -5.89
N TYR A 1206 4.00 -29.76 -7.10
CA TYR A 1206 3.64 -30.93 -7.92
C TYR A 1206 4.47 -32.13 -7.48
N ILE A 1207 3.83 -33.14 -6.88
CA ILE A 1207 4.49 -34.30 -6.29
C ILE A 1207 4.26 -35.53 -7.17
N ASN A 1208 5.34 -35.99 -7.81
CA ASN A 1208 5.36 -37.21 -8.60
C ASN A 1208 5.94 -38.37 -7.77
N SER A 1209 5.23 -38.75 -6.71
CA SER A 1209 5.56 -39.89 -5.85
C SER A 1209 4.28 -40.48 -5.30
N THR A 1210 4.27 -41.79 -5.03
CA THR A 1210 3.07 -42.54 -4.66
C THR A 1210 3.24 -43.30 -3.35
N GLY A 1211 2.15 -43.82 -2.78
CA GLY A 1211 2.15 -44.53 -1.50
C GLY A 1211 2.22 -43.60 -0.29
N LYS A 1212 2.89 -44.04 0.78
CA LYS A 1212 3.06 -43.26 2.02
C LYS A 1212 4.22 -42.27 1.90
N ILE A 1213 3.90 -40.99 1.96
CA ILE A 1213 4.82 -39.90 1.66
C ILE A 1213 4.91 -38.97 2.86
N SER A 1214 6.14 -38.63 3.26
CA SER A 1214 6.44 -37.57 4.21
C SER A 1214 7.17 -36.46 3.48
N VAL A 1215 6.58 -35.27 3.46
CA VAL A 1215 7.12 -34.08 2.79
C VAL A 1215 7.50 -33.05 3.85
N THR A 1216 8.72 -32.54 3.79
CA THR A 1216 9.12 -31.38 4.61
C THR A 1216 9.03 -30.13 3.78
N ILE A 1217 8.13 -29.22 4.14
CA ILE A 1217 7.99 -27.90 3.51
C ILE A 1217 8.83 -26.91 4.31
N TYR A 1218 9.87 -26.35 3.70
CA TYR A 1218 10.82 -25.48 4.37
C TYR A 1218 11.13 -24.21 3.57
N PHE A 1219 11.23 -23.08 4.27
CA PHE A 1219 11.58 -21.80 3.67
C PHE A 1219 13.10 -21.62 3.63
N MET A 1220 13.71 -21.81 2.45
CA MET A 1220 15.17 -21.76 2.28
C MET A 1220 15.80 -20.43 2.67
N GLY A 1221 15.04 -19.35 2.61
CA GLY A 1221 15.50 -18.04 3.09
C GLY A 1221 15.94 -18.04 4.56
N GLN A 1222 15.34 -18.90 5.39
CA GLN A 1222 15.73 -19.04 6.79
C GLN A 1222 17.14 -19.62 6.94
N THR A 1223 17.61 -20.44 6.00
CA THR A 1223 18.99 -20.98 6.02
C THR A 1223 20.02 -19.87 5.88
N TYR A 1224 19.78 -18.92 4.98
CA TYR A 1224 20.67 -17.76 4.77
C TYR A 1224 20.76 -16.91 6.04
N VAL A 1225 19.60 -16.65 6.65
CA VAL A 1225 19.50 -15.94 7.92
C VAL A 1225 20.24 -16.68 9.03
N ASN A 1226 20.06 -17.99 9.15
CA ASN A 1226 20.72 -18.81 10.18
C ASN A 1226 22.26 -18.80 10.05
N ILE A 1227 22.79 -18.85 8.82
CA ILE A 1227 24.24 -18.70 8.56
C ILE A 1227 24.69 -17.31 8.99
N GLY A 1228 23.97 -16.27 8.57
CA GLY A 1228 24.26 -14.89 8.95
C GLY A 1228 24.24 -14.69 10.47
N LEU A 1229 23.25 -15.25 11.18
CA LEU A 1229 23.13 -15.19 12.64
C LEU A 1229 24.34 -15.83 13.33
N ARG A 1230 24.82 -16.98 12.86
CA ARG A 1230 26.03 -17.63 13.41
C ARG A 1230 27.27 -16.76 13.24
N ILE A 1231 27.48 -16.20 12.05
CA ILE A 1231 28.60 -15.29 11.76
C ILE A 1231 28.54 -14.04 12.66
N SER A 1232 27.35 -13.45 12.77
CA SER A 1232 27.11 -12.27 13.60
C SER A 1232 27.31 -12.56 15.07
N ALA A 1233 26.85 -13.70 15.59
CA ALA A 1233 27.06 -14.10 16.98
C ALA A 1233 28.55 -14.31 17.31
N ILE A 1234 29.29 -15.04 16.46
CA ILE A 1234 30.74 -15.26 16.65
C ILE A 1234 31.48 -13.91 16.66
N THR A 1235 31.12 -13.02 15.73
CA THR A 1235 31.75 -11.70 15.61
C THR A 1235 31.39 -10.80 16.78
N LEU A 1236 30.13 -10.82 17.24
CA LEU A 1236 29.67 -10.06 18.41
C LEU A 1236 30.44 -10.47 19.67
N ILE A 1237 30.58 -11.79 19.90
CA ILE A 1237 31.36 -12.32 21.03
C ILE A 1237 32.81 -11.86 20.92
N ALA A 1238 33.43 -11.97 19.75
CA ALA A 1238 34.82 -11.55 19.53
C ALA A 1238 35.01 -10.04 19.80
N VAL A 1239 34.11 -9.19 19.30
CA VAL A 1239 34.15 -7.74 19.52
C VAL A 1239 33.96 -7.39 21.00
N ILE A 1240 33.01 -8.01 21.68
CA ILE A 1240 32.79 -7.82 23.13
C ILE A 1240 34.05 -8.18 23.91
N ILE A 1241 34.65 -9.35 23.65
CA ILE A 1241 35.90 -9.77 24.29
C ILE A 1241 37.01 -8.73 24.04
N MET A 1242 37.17 -8.24 22.81
CA MET A 1242 38.17 -7.22 22.47
C MET A 1242 37.93 -5.87 23.18
N VAL A 1243 36.68 -5.46 23.37
CA VAL A 1243 36.31 -4.21 24.08
C VAL A 1243 36.68 -4.29 25.56
N PHE A 1244 36.48 -5.45 26.20
CA PHE A 1244 36.79 -5.67 27.62
C PHE A 1244 38.24 -6.11 27.88
N MET A 1245 38.98 -6.52 26.85
CA MET A 1245 40.38 -6.96 27.00
C MET A 1245 41.32 -5.82 27.42
N PRO A 1246 42.24 -6.03 28.39
CA PRO A 1246 43.20 -5.00 28.80
C PRO A 1246 44.18 -4.66 27.67
N HIS A 1247 44.53 -3.38 27.52
CA HIS A 1247 45.33 -2.87 26.40
C HIS A 1247 46.68 -3.60 26.20
N ARG A 1248 47.32 -4.04 27.29
CA ARG A 1248 48.59 -4.79 27.27
C ARG A 1248 48.50 -6.14 26.54
N TRP A 1249 47.33 -6.78 26.58
CA TRP A 1249 47.10 -8.04 25.88
C TRP A 1249 46.87 -7.83 24.38
N ILE A 1250 46.17 -6.75 24.00
CA ILE A 1250 46.01 -6.34 22.60
C ILE A 1250 47.38 -6.10 21.95
N GLU A 1251 48.28 -5.41 22.64
CA GLU A 1251 49.65 -5.17 22.15
C GLU A 1251 50.48 -6.47 22.02
N ARG A 1252 50.35 -7.42 22.95
CA ARG A 1252 51.01 -8.73 22.88
C ARG A 1252 50.53 -9.54 21.69
N ILE A 1253 49.22 -9.62 21.48
CA ILE A 1253 48.63 -10.33 20.33
C ILE A 1253 49.07 -9.66 19.03
N GLY A 1254 49.04 -8.32 18.96
CA GLY A 1254 49.54 -7.57 17.80
C GLY A 1254 51.01 -7.83 17.48
N LYS A 1255 51.87 -7.99 18.49
CA LYS A 1255 53.29 -8.38 18.30
C LYS A 1255 53.43 -9.82 17.78
N ILE A 1256 52.62 -10.76 18.28
CA ILE A 1256 52.62 -12.17 17.84
C ILE A 1256 52.12 -12.30 16.40
N VAL A 1257 51.03 -11.60 16.05
CA VAL A 1257 50.46 -11.58 14.69
C VAL A 1257 51.43 -10.94 13.70
N ASN A 1258 52.04 -9.81 14.05
CA ASN A 1258 53.08 -9.19 13.22
C ASN A 1258 54.33 -10.08 13.05
N ALA A 1259 54.71 -10.85 14.07
CA ALA A 1259 55.81 -11.80 13.97
C ALA A 1259 55.47 -12.98 13.02
N ARG A 1260 54.21 -13.47 13.03
CA ARG A 1260 53.74 -14.52 12.10
C ARG A 1260 53.55 -14.02 10.67
N LEU A 1261 52.99 -12.83 10.47
CA LEU A 1261 52.86 -12.21 9.14
C LEU A 1261 54.23 -11.96 8.49
N ARG A 1262 55.22 -11.48 9.26
CA ARG A 1262 56.61 -11.36 8.76
C ARG A 1262 57.25 -12.70 8.43
N ARG A 1263 56.84 -13.80 9.10
CA ARG A 1263 57.26 -15.17 8.77
C ARG A 1263 56.62 -15.67 7.48
N LEU A 1264 55.31 -15.44 7.27
CA LEU A 1264 54.60 -15.81 6.04
C LEU A 1264 55.08 -15.04 4.82
N VAL A 1265 55.36 -13.74 4.95
CA VAL A 1265 55.96 -12.92 3.87
C VAL A 1265 57.40 -13.35 3.55
N ARG A 1266 58.15 -13.90 4.52
CA ARG A 1266 59.48 -14.50 4.24
C ARG A 1266 59.40 -15.87 3.55
N VAL A 1267 58.32 -16.62 3.72
CA VAL A 1267 58.14 -17.94 3.09
C VAL A 1267 57.62 -17.82 1.65
N GLY A 1268 57.02 -16.70 1.27
CA GLY A 1268 56.53 -16.44 -0.10
C GLY A 1268 57.55 -15.90 -1.10
N PHE A 1269 58.83 -15.75 -0.73
CA PHE A 1269 59.88 -15.16 -1.57
C PHE A 1269 61.05 -16.11 -1.90
N ASP A 1270 60.87 -17.43 -1.74
CA ASP A 1270 61.92 -18.45 -1.99
C ASP A 1270 61.58 -19.40 -3.17
N VAL A 1271 60.85 -18.93 -4.18
CA VAL A 1271 60.59 -19.72 -5.41
C VAL A 1271 61.08 -18.98 -6.66
N LYS A 1272 62.13 -19.57 -7.24
CA LYS A 1272 62.70 -19.42 -8.60
C LYS A 1272 63.60 -18.20 -8.88
N GLU A 1273 64.88 -18.37 -8.58
CA GLU A 1273 65.93 -18.10 -9.58
C GLU A 1273 66.35 -19.44 -10.19
N GLY A 1274 66.17 -19.59 -11.50
CA GLY A 1274 66.47 -20.82 -12.21
C GLY A 1274 66.15 -20.76 -13.70
N VAL A 1275 67.04 -20.08 -14.44
CA VAL A 1275 67.47 -20.36 -15.82
C VAL A 1275 66.63 -19.77 -17.00
N LYS A 1276 67.36 -18.95 -17.78
CA LYS A 1276 67.20 -18.47 -19.18
C LYS A 1276 66.65 -19.56 -20.12
N ASP A 1277 65.67 -19.31 -20.97
CA ASP A 1277 65.69 -18.63 -22.28
C ASP A 1277 64.23 -18.54 -22.77
#